data_AF-S9PES5-F1
#
_entry.id   AF-S9PES5-F1
#
_cell.length_a   1.000
_cell.length_b   1.000
_cell.length_c   1.000
_cell.angle_alpha   90.00
_cell.angle_beta   90.00
_cell.angle_gamma   90.00
#
_symmetry.space_group_name_H-M   'P 1'
#
loop_
_entity.id
_entity.type
_entity.pdbx_description
1 polymer ?
#
loop_
_entity_poly.entity_id
_entity_poly.type
_entity_poly.pdbx_seq_one_letter_code
_entity_poly.pdbx_strand_id
1 'polypeptide(L)'
;MSNSLEFLAGGGEMGALMRAKDWSQTPLGPVETWSPALRSAVGICLGSRFPIVLYWGPTRALLYNDAWSPVPGQKHPWALGRPGAEVWAEIWDIIGPMFDHVMNTGEATWSDDQLLPLHRFGYTEECYFYYSYSPVRGEDGRVEGIFTAVTETTYRVLAERRERLLREVSERTAQARTAEESCASAIDTLARTPVEAPFCLIYLHDERSRRARLVGQANLESRADLRPAEIDLSAPPDGTTPWPLAEVLASGAAVSVGDLSSRLARRLPGTPWPEPVEEVLVTPIQGARPEVPHGFLVTGISPRRRLDAAYRTLFERVAGHITTAIANAQAYELERQRAEQLAEIDRAKTAFFSNASHEFRTPLTLMLGPLEDMLATAPPGAGPLQVEREGLERVHRNGLRLLKLVNTLLDFSRLEAGRVRAVFEPVDLAAYTAELASTFRSAMERAGLTLVVDCPPLPAPVWVDRDMWEKVVLNLLSNAFKYTFQGEVAVRLRAVDAGAELSVSDTGVGIPARELSRVFERFHRIEGQRGRSHEGTGIGLALVQELMRLLHGAVRVESEEGRGSTFTVQVPFERPQASPSPHPAPVVRPTPSKHAAAYVQEALGLLPDPPAPAVPEGALAGAALVARDTSRERLVLADDNADMRAYVRRLLTDAGYSVEATADGVEALAAVRARPPALLLSDVMMPRLDGFGLIKALRGDPSTAELPIILLSARAGEESSVEGLEAGADDYLVKPFSARELLARVEGALRLARLRRETNDTLRRANESLEARVEQRTRERDRIWNVSPDHLLITDTQGVWLSVNPSWRRTLGWREEELVGRTSEWMEHPEELTRTREEIARLASGVTTARYENRFRDVHGAWHWFSWKAVPDQGRIYCVARDVTEDKARQAELEQAQEALRQSQKLEAVGKLTGGIAHDFNNLLTGISGALELLKLRVARGEYERVDRYVSAAIASTQRASALTQRLLAFSRRQELDLKSVDMNALVGGMEDLLLRTLGERITLRVRPGTGLWRVYTDPHQLENALLNLCINARDAMPEGGTLTIATSNAHLDEQFAQREEGLAPGDYAVLSVTDTGTGIAPELRERIFEPFFTTKPSGQGTGLGLSMSYGFIKQSAGHLGLESEVGRGSTFKLYLPRHQGDAGSDEETRGDATRGAGETVLVVEDDPAVRMLVVEVLGDLGYRVLEADRAEEGLPLLQSSQRIDLLVSDIGLPGMDGRRMAELARQHRPKLKVLFITGYAAKAAVRGEFLAPGMDMLTKPFALDVLANKVREMLLGPG
;
A
#
# COMPACT_ATOMS: atom_id res chain seq x y z
N MET A 1 -53.39 -83.43 7.52
CA MET A 1 -52.77 -82.64 8.61
C MET A 1 -51.79 -81.71 7.93
N SER A 2 -52.09 -80.41 7.82
CA SER A 2 -51.09 -79.46 7.27
C SER A 2 -50.05 -79.13 8.35
N ASN A 3 -48.89 -78.63 7.91
CA ASN A 3 -47.72 -78.52 8.76
C ASN A 3 -47.89 -77.32 9.73
N SER A 4 -48.04 -77.58 11.03
CA SER A 4 -48.57 -76.61 12.02
C SER A 4 -47.71 -75.36 12.27
N LEU A 5 -46.53 -75.28 11.65
CA LEU A 5 -45.50 -74.26 11.86
C LEU A 5 -45.16 -73.47 10.57
N GLU A 6 -45.95 -73.55 9.50
CA GLU A 6 -45.68 -72.82 8.23
C GLU A 6 -45.47 -71.30 8.42
N PHE A 7 -46.14 -70.67 9.38
CA PHE A 7 -45.97 -69.24 9.68
C PHE A 7 -44.60 -68.88 10.27
N LEU A 8 -43.83 -69.86 10.74
CA LEU A 8 -42.43 -69.71 11.19
C LEU A 8 -41.42 -70.04 10.08
N ALA A 9 -41.83 -70.27 8.82
CA ALA A 9 -40.91 -70.70 7.75
C ALA A 9 -39.96 -69.58 7.25
N GLY A 10 -40.30 -68.30 7.46
CA GLY A 10 -39.49 -67.15 7.04
C GLY A 10 -38.41 -66.73 8.05
N GLY A 11 -37.83 -65.53 7.82
CA GLY A 11 -37.03 -64.78 8.81
C GLY A 11 -35.68 -65.36 9.20
N GLY A 12 -34.87 -65.83 8.24
CA GLY A 12 -33.42 -66.02 8.45
C GLY A 12 -33.00 -66.77 9.73
N GLU A 13 -32.17 -66.09 10.53
CA GLU A 13 -31.68 -66.52 11.83
C GLU A 13 -32.79 -66.49 12.88
N MET A 14 -33.61 -65.42 12.93
CA MET A 14 -34.66 -65.28 13.94
C MET A 14 -35.74 -66.37 13.83
N GLY A 15 -36.13 -66.76 12.62
CA GLY A 15 -37.03 -67.87 12.36
C GLY A 15 -36.41 -69.22 12.76
N ALA A 16 -35.10 -69.39 12.60
CA ALA A 16 -34.41 -70.58 13.10
C ALA A 16 -34.41 -70.62 14.64
N LEU A 17 -34.09 -69.51 15.30
CA LEU A 17 -34.15 -69.36 16.76
C LEU A 17 -35.57 -69.58 17.30
N MET A 18 -36.59 -69.02 16.64
CA MET A 18 -37.99 -69.23 17.03
C MET A 18 -38.46 -70.68 16.86
N ARG A 19 -37.99 -71.40 15.83
CA ARG A 19 -38.29 -72.83 15.66
C ARG A 19 -37.54 -73.74 16.65
N ALA A 20 -36.36 -73.32 17.11
CA ALA A 20 -35.53 -74.09 18.04
C ALA A 20 -35.86 -73.86 19.53
N LYS A 21 -36.60 -72.79 19.87
CA LYS A 21 -36.94 -72.43 21.25
C LYS A 21 -38.09 -73.28 21.79
N ASP A 22 -37.96 -73.80 23.00
CA ASP A 22 -39.09 -74.34 23.76
C ASP A 22 -39.95 -73.20 24.32
N TRP A 23 -41.10 -72.98 23.70
CA TRP A 23 -42.05 -71.93 24.08
C TRP A 23 -42.90 -72.28 25.30
N SER A 24 -42.96 -73.55 25.73
CA SER A 24 -43.64 -73.95 26.97
C SER A 24 -43.02 -73.30 28.21
N GLN A 25 -41.74 -72.92 28.14
CA GLN A 25 -40.98 -72.22 29.17
C GLN A 25 -41.10 -70.68 29.09
N THR A 26 -42.06 -70.15 28.30
CA THR A 26 -42.26 -68.71 28.11
C THR A 26 -43.68 -68.29 28.46
N PRO A 27 -43.94 -66.99 28.76
CA PRO A 27 -45.29 -66.48 29.01
C PRO A 27 -46.29 -66.64 27.84
N LEU A 28 -45.82 -67.01 26.64
CA LEU A 28 -46.65 -67.26 25.46
C LEU A 28 -47.19 -68.69 25.37
N GLY A 29 -46.62 -69.62 26.14
CA GLY A 29 -46.95 -71.04 26.08
C GLY A 29 -46.57 -71.71 24.75
N PRO A 30 -46.88 -73.02 24.61
CA PRO A 30 -46.57 -73.81 23.41
C PRO A 30 -47.12 -73.18 22.12
N VAL A 31 -46.40 -73.35 21.00
CA VAL A 31 -46.74 -72.72 19.71
C VAL A 31 -48.11 -73.18 19.20
N GLU A 32 -48.51 -74.39 19.56
CA GLU A 32 -49.80 -74.99 19.27
C GLU A 32 -50.96 -74.18 19.87
N THR A 33 -50.75 -73.48 20.98
CA THR A 33 -51.77 -72.68 21.68
C THR A 33 -51.80 -71.21 21.26
N TRP A 34 -50.92 -70.78 20.34
CA TRP A 34 -50.86 -69.38 19.89
C TRP A 34 -52.10 -69.00 19.06
N SER A 35 -52.64 -67.80 19.33
CA SER A 35 -53.83 -67.27 18.64
C SER A 35 -53.58 -67.04 17.14
N PRO A 36 -54.63 -67.04 16.29
CA PRO A 36 -54.49 -66.72 14.87
C PRO A 36 -53.85 -65.34 14.62
N ALA A 37 -54.19 -64.35 15.46
CA ALA A 37 -53.62 -63.01 15.42
C ALA A 37 -52.10 -63.01 15.68
N LEU A 38 -51.64 -63.75 16.71
CA LEU A 38 -50.22 -63.92 17.01
C LEU A 38 -49.46 -64.57 15.84
N ARG A 39 -49.97 -65.67 15.30
CA ARG A 39 -49.32 -66.38 14.17
C ARG A 39 -49.18 -65.49 12.94
N SER A 40 -50.21 -64.70 12.65
CA SER A 40 -50.23 -63.75 11.53
C SER A 40 -49.23 -62.61 11.74
N ALA A 41 -49.20 -62.02 12.94
CA ALA A 41 -48.24 -60.97 13.28
C ALA A 41 -46.79 -61.45 13.22
N VAL A 42 -46.50 -62.67 13.71
CA VAL A 42 -45.17 -63.29 13.63
C VAL A 42 -44.76 -63.56 12.19
N GLY A 43 -45.67 -64.06 11.34
CA GLY A 43 -45.40 -64.26 9.91
C GLY A 43 -45.04 -62.95 9.18
N ILE A 44 -45.76 -61.86 9.48
CA ILE A 44 -45.46 -60.52 8.94
C ILE A 44 -44.10 -60.00 9.46
N CYS A 45 -43.83 -60.18 10.76
CA CYS A 45 -42.57 -59.78 11.39
C CYS A 45 -41.36 -60.47 10.72
N LEU A 46 -41.37 -61.81 10.67
CA LEU A 46 -40.30 -62.62 10.06
C LEU A 46 -40.20 -62.43 8.52
N GLY A 47 -41.28 -62.05 7.85
CA GLY A 47 -41.27 -61.75 6.41
C GLY A 47 -40.75 -60.36 6.03
N SER A 48 -40.66 -59.44 6.98
CA SER A 48 -40.30 -58.04 6.74
C SER A 48 -38.79 -57.80 6.74
N ARG A 49 -38.35 -56.83 5.91
CA ARG A 49 -36.98 -56.27 5.94
C ARG A 49 -36.85 -55.03 6.82
N PHE A 50 -37.94 -54.46 7.30
CA PHE A 50 -37.90 -53.38 8.29
C PHE A 50 -37.68 -53.95 9.69
N PRO A 51 -36.96 -53.27 10.61
CA PRO A 51 -36.81 -53.72 11.98
C PRO A 51 -38.17 -53.71 12.69
N ILE A 52 -38.64 -54.90 13.08
CA ILE A 52 -39.93 -55.10 13.74
C ILE A 52 -39.76 -55.92 15.02
N VAL A 53 -40.43 -55.46 16.07
CA VAL A 53 -40.68 -56.21 17.31
C VAL A 53 -42.17 -56.23 17.61
N LEU A 54 -42.64 -57.35 18.14
CA LEU A 54 -43.96 -57.55 18.69
C LEU A 54 -43.84 -57.69 20.20
N TYR A 55 -44.75 -57.06 20.93
CA TYR A 55 -44.89 -57.18 22.38
C TYR A 55 -46.23 -57.85 22.67
N TRP A 56 -46.21 -59.12 23.09
CA TRP A 56 -47.44 -59.93 23.13
C TRP A 56 -47.88 -60.34 24.53
N GLY A 57 -49.20 -60.38 24.75
CA GLY A 57 -49.82 -60.78 26.00
C GLY A 57 -49.59 -59.79 27.18
N PRO A 58 -50.06 -60.16 28.39
CA PRO A 58 -49.99 -59.30 29.58
C PRO A 58 -48.57 -58.92 29.98
N THR A 59 -47.59 -59.82 29.79
CA THR A 59 -46.18 -59.60 30.13
C THR A 59 -45.38 -58.88 29.02
N ARG A 60 -46.04 -58.49 27.92
CA ARG A 60 -45.40 -57.86 26.74
C ARG A 60 -44.20 -58.68 26.25
N ALA A 61 -44.37 -59.98 26.07
CA ALA A 61 -43.28 -60.87 25.70
C ALA A 61 -42.76 -60.57 24.28
N LEU A 62 -41.44 -60.51 24.11
CA LEU A 62 -40.82 -60.05 22.86
C LEU A 62 -40.74 -61.13 21.77
N LEU A 63 -41.11 -60.76 20.55
CA LEU A 63 -40.89 -61.52 19.31
C LEU A 63 -40.39 -60.55 18.24
N TYR A 64 -39.33 -60.86 17.50
CA TYR A 64 -38.71 -59.89 16.59
C TYR A 64 -38.01 -60.55 15.40
N ASN A 65 -37.68 -59.77 14.38
CA ASN A 65 -37.01 -60.24 13.15
C ASN A 65 -35.51 -59.90 13.10
N ASP A 66 -34.82 -60.42 12.09
CA ASP A 66 -33.37 -60.28 11.89
C ASP A 66 -32.95 -58.80 11.75
N ALA A 67 -33.78 -57.98 11.10
CA ALA A 67 -33.52 -56.54 10.95
C ALA A 67 -33.55 -55.79 12.30
N TRP A 68 -34.22 -56.34 13.32
CA TRP A 68 -34.31 -55.77 14.65
C TRP A 68 -33.35 -56.39 15.66
N SER A 69 -32.80 -57.58 15.39
CA SER A 69 -31.89 -58.29 16.32
C SER A 69 -30.68 -57.47 16.81
N PRO A 70 -30.11 -56.48 16.08
CA PRO A 70 -29.04 -55.64 16.60
C PRO A 70 -29.45 -54.65 17.69
N VAL A 71 -30.73 -54.23 17.73
CA VAL A 71 -31.24 -53.20 18.66
C VAL A 71 -31.01 -53.57 20.13
N PRO A 72 -31.35 -54.79 20.61
CA PRO A 72 -31.04 -55.24 21.98
C PRO A 72 -29.55 -55.59 22.22
N GLY A 73 -28.70 -55.59 21.18
CA GLY A 73 -27.26 -55.90 21.27
C GLY A 73 -26.97 -57.22 22.01
N GLN A 74 -26.17 -57.16 23.08
CA GLN A 74 -25.80 -58.31 23.92
C GLN A 74 -26.99 -59.05 24.57
N LYS A 75 -28.19 -58.45 24.61
CA LYS A 75 -29.41 -59.12 25.07
C LYS A 75 -30.02 -60.04 24.01
N HIS A 76 -29.54 -60.02 22.77
CA HIS A 76 -29.86 -61.03 21.76
C HIS A 76 -28.98 -62.29 21.96
N PRO A 77 -29.52 -63.53 21.84
CA PRO A 77 -30.93 -63.90 21.62
C PRO A 77 -31.74 -64.08 22.93
N TRP A 78 -31.14 -63.81 24.11
CA TRP A 78 -31.76 -63.98 25.44
C TRP A 78 -33.13 -63.30 25.59
N ALA A 79 -33.33 -62.15 24.95
CA ALA A 79 -34.57 -61.37 24.96
C ALA A 79 -35.76 -62.06 24.28
N LEU A 80 -35.53 -63.00 23.35
CA LEU A 80 -36.59 -63.67 22.60
C LEU A 80 -37.54 -64.44 23.54
N GLY A 81 -38.82 -64.08 23.55
CA GLY A 81 -39.86 -64.67 24.38
C GLY A 81 -39.86 -64.25 25.85
N ARG A 82 -39.02 -63.30 26.26
CA ARG A 82 -39.00 -62.78 27.65
C ARG A 82 -39.95 -61.59 27.85
N PRO A 83 -40.41 -61.34 29.09
CA PRO A 83 -41.21 -60.15 29.43
C PRO A 83 -40.52 -58.83 29.08
N GLY A 84 -41.28 -57.87 28.57
CA GLY A 84 -40.75 -56.56 28.17
C GLY A 84 -40.07 -55.80 29.32
N ALA A 85 -40.64 -55.87 30.53
CA ALA A 85 -40.07 -55.24 31.72
C ALA A 85 -38.74 -55.87 32.19
N GLU A 86 -38.46 -57.14 31.85
CA GLU A 86 -37.14 -57.75 32.10
C GLU A 86 -36.13 -57.33 31.04
N VAL A 87 -36.54 -57.29 29.77
CA VAL A 87 -35.62 -56.98 28.66
C VAL A 87 -35.26 -55.49 28.64
N TRP A 88 -36.18 -54.62 28.99
CA TRP A 88 -36.05 -53.17 28.91
C TRP A 88 -36.08 -52.47 30.27
N ALA A 89 -35.62 -53.14 31.32
CA ALA A 89 -35.64 -52.62 32.69
C ALA A 89 -35.02 -51.21 32.83
N GLU A 90 -34.03 -50.86 31.99
CA GLU A 90 -33.38 -49.55 32.00
C GLU A 90 -34.16 -48.38 31.35
N ILE A 91 -35.25 -48.68 30.62
CA ILE A 91 -36.11 -47.67 29.96
C ILE A 91 -37.61 -47.94 30.17
N TRP A 92 -37.98 -48.88 31.06
CA TRP A 92 -39.36 -49.31 31.22
C TRP A 92 -40.27 -48.22 31.80
N ASP A 93 -39.70 -47.28 32.56
CA ASP A 93 -40.33 -46.06 33.02
C ASP A 93 -40.75 -45.13 31.86
N ILE A 94 -40.01 -45.16 30.74
CA ILE A 94 -40.32 -44.41 29.52
C ILE A 94 -41.35 -45.15 28.66
N ILE A 95 -41.08 -46.42 28.30
CA ILE A 95 -41.89 -47.14 27.30
C ILE A 95 -43.08 -47.91 27.87
N GLY A 96 -43.02 -48.31 29.14
CA GLY A 96 -44.08 -49.06 29.83
C GLY A 96 -45.43 -48.35 29.82
N PRO A 97 -45.51 -47.06 30.22
CA PRO A 97 -46.75 -46.28 30.18
C PRO A 97 -47.38 -46.19 28.78
N MET A 98 -46.55 -46.18 27.73
CA MET A 98 -47.02 -46.16 26.34
C MET A 98 -47.61 -47.52 25.93
N PHE A 99 -46.97 -48.64 26.32
CA PHE A 99 -47.53 -49.97 26.10
C PHE A 99 -48.87 -50.16 26.83
N ASP A 100 -48.98 -49.66 28.05
CA ASP A 100 -50.22 -49.76 28.83
C ASP A 100 -51.32 -48.86 28.27
N HIS A 101 -50.99 -47.67 27.76
CA HIS A 101 -51.94 -46.87 26.99
C HIS A 101 -52.50 -47.65 25.80
N VAL A 102 -51.64 -48.10 24.88
CA VAL A 102 -52.05 -48.80 23.63
C VAL A 102 -52.89 -50.04 23.92
N MET A 103 -52.60 -50.76 25.00
CA MET A 103 -53.32 -52.00 25.36
C MET A 103 -54.63 -51.75 26.09
N ASN A 104 -54.76 -50.64 26.83
CA ASN A 104 -56.00 -50.29 27.53
C ASN A 104 -56.99 -49.50 26.65
N THR A 105 -56.49 -48.62 25.76
CA THR A 105 -57.34 -47.81 24.85
C THR A 105 -57.53 -48.48 23.49
N GLY A 106 -56.51 -49.19 23.00
CA GLY A 106 -56.47 -49.67 21.63
C GLY A 106 -56.28 -48.55 20.59
N GLU A 107 -55.76 -47.40 21.02
CA GLU A 107 -55.25 -46.31 20.17
C GLU A 107 -53.75 -46.50 19.94
N ALA A 108 -53.24 -46.09 18.77
CA ALA A 108 -51.82 -46.21 18.43
C ALA A 108 -51.04 -44.97 18.86
N THR A 109 -49.79 -45.15 19.29
CA THR A 109 -48.87 -44.05 19.66
C THR A 109 -47.61 -44.09 18.81
N TRP A 110 -46.94 -42.95 18.65
CA TRP A 110 -45.62 -42.87 18.02
C TRP A 110 -44.70 -41.91 18.78
N SER A 111 -43.41 -41.99 18.51
CA SER A 111 -42.41 -41.05 19.00
C SER A 111 -41.33 -40.84 17.96
N ASP A 112 -40.82 -39.61 17.90
CA ASP A 112 -39.80 -39.17 16.96
C ASP A 112 -38.55 -38.74 17.73
N ASP A 113 -37.39 -39.17 17.26
CA ASP A 113 -36.07 -39.02 17.91
C ASP A 113 -36.11 -39.15 19.45
N GLN A 114 -36.82 -40.17 19.96
CA GLN A 114 -36.92 -40.40 21.40
C GLN A 114 -35.60 -40.98 21.92
N LEU A 115 -34.96 -40.26 22.85
CA LEU A 115 -33.83 -40.75 23.61
C LEU A 115 -34.26 -41.95 24.46
N LEU A 116 -33.65 -43.10 24.22
CA LEU A 116 -33.80 -44.33 25.01
C LEU A 116 -32.39 -44.84 25.37
N PRO A 117 -31.90 -44.63 26.59
CA PRO A 117 -30.56 -45.07 27.00
C PRO A 117 -30.52 -46.60 27.17
N LEU A 118 -29.86 -47.32 26.26
CA LEU A 118 -29.88 -48.80 26.23
C LEU A 118 -28.59 -49.42 26.75
N HIS A 119 -28.70 -50.39 27.67
CA HIS A 119 -27.55 -51.18 28.11
C HIS A 119 -27.37 -52.41 27.21
N ARG A 120 -26.66 -52.22 26.09
CA ARG A 120 -26.57 -53.22 25.00
C ARG A 120 -25.16 -53.64 24.56
N PHE A 121 -24.11 -52.93 24.97
CA PHE A 121 -22.70 -53.22 24.60
C PHE A 121 -21.73 -53.24 25.79
N GLY A 122 -22.19 -53.59 26.98
CA GLY A 122 -21.41 -53.52 28.23
C GLY A 122 -21.32 -52.12 28.85
N TYR A 123 -22.05 -51.16 28.28
CA TYR A 123 -22.25 -49.81 28.81
C TYR A 123 -23.66 -49.31 28.42
N THR A 124 -24.14 -48.27 29.10
CA THR A 124 -25.37 -47.55 28.75
C THR A 124 -25.10 -46.66 27.54
N GLU A 125 -25.63 -46.98 26.37
CA GLU A 125 -25.45 -46.17 25.17
C GLU A 125 -26.54 -45.09 25.04
N GLU A 126 -26.14 -43.88 24.63
CA GLU A 126 -27.06 -42.84 24.16
C GLU A 126 -27.60 -43.24 22.76
N CYS A 127 -28.87 -43.66 22.71
CA CYS A 127 -29.55 -44.11 21.50
C CYS A 127 -30.85 -43.31 21.26
N TYR A 128 -31.16 -43.03 20.00
CA TYR A 128 -32.37 -42.33 19.58
C TYR A 128 -33.17 -43.19 18.62
N PHE A 129 -34.50 -43.21 18.78
CA PHE A 129 -35.38 -44.05 17.96
C PHE A 129 -36.63 -43.30 17.50
N TYR A 130 -36.98 -43.50 16.23
CA TYR A 130 -38.30 -43.25 15.69
C TYR A 130 -39.09 -44.58 15.72
N TYR A 131 -40.26 -44.62 16.35
CA TYR A 131 -41.07 -45.84 16.41
C TYR A 131 -42.57 -45.55 16.53
N SER A 132 -43.38 -46.55 16.16
CA SER A 132 -44.82 -46.56 16.39
C SER A 132 -45.26 -47.84 17.09
N TYR A 133 -46.16 -47.72 18.06
CA TYR A 133 -46.80 -48.83 18.77
C TYR A 133 -48.23 -48.96 18.24
N SER A 134 -48.46 -49.99 17.43
CA SER A 134 -49.75 -50.26 16.79
C SER A 134 -50.45 -51.45 17.45
N PRO A 135 -51.71 -51.33 17.91
CA PRO A 135 -52.42 -52.42 18.57
C PRO A 135 -52.80 -53.52 17.58
N VAL A 136 -52.49 -54.78 17.92
CA VAL A 136 -52.96 -55.98 17.21
C VAL A 136 -54.16 -56.56 17.97
N ARG A 137 -55.30 -56.68 17.28
CA ARG A 137 -56.56 -57.12 17.89
C ARG A 137 -56.82 -58.60 17.62
N GLY A 138 -57.34 -59.29 18.63
CA GLY A 138 -57.84 -60.66 18.56
C GLY A 138 -59.22 -60.76 17.91
N GLU A 139 -59.74 -61.98 17.78
CA GLU A 139 -61.08 -62.25 17.23
C GLU A 139 -62.22 -61.67 18.11
N ASP A 140 -61.96 -61.45 19.40
CA ASP A 140 -62.90 -60.80 20.34
C ASP A 140 -62.82 -59.26 20.31
N GLY A 141 -61.98 -58.68 19.45
CA GLY A 141 -61.77 -57.25 19.30
C GLY A 141 -60.86 -56.60 20.34
N ARG A 142 -60.42 -57.34 21.38
CA ARG A 142 -59.46 -56.85 22.38
C ARG A 142 -58.06 -56.80 21.79
N VAL A 143 -57.20 -55.97 22.37
CA VAL A 143 -55.77 -55.91 21.98
C VAL A 143 -55.07 -57.11 22.62
N GLU A 144 -54.47 -57.99 21.80
CA GLU A 144 -53.70 -59.15 22.27
C GLU A 144 -52.19 -58.86 22.34
N GLY A 145 -51.72 -57.90 21.56
CA GLY A 145 -50.33 -57.45 21.56
C GLY A 145 -50.12 -56.17 20.75
N ILE A 146 -48.87 -55.72 20.68
CA ILE A 146 -48.47 -54.49 20.00
C ILE A 146 -47.47 -54.85 18.90
N PHE A 147 -47.74 -54.37 17.69
CA PHE A 147 -46.82 -54.38 16.56
C PHE A 147 -46.01 -53.09 16.55
N THR A 148 -44.69 -53.21 16.51
CA THR A 148 -43.77 -52.07 16.51
C THR A 148 -42.85 -52.13 15.31
N ALA A 149 -42.96 -51.15 14.41
CA ALA A 149 -41.90 -50.81 13.48
C ALA A 149 -41.03 -49.72 14.12
N VAL A 150 -39.71 -49.89 14.08
CA VAL A 150 -38.75 -48.94 14.68
C VAL A 150 -37.54 -48.74 13.77
N THR A 151 -37.08 -47.49 13.73
CA THR A 151 -35.86 -47.08 13.06
C THR A 151 -34.95 -46.44 14.11
N GLU A 152 -33.72 -46.92 14.22
CA GLU A 152 -32.72 -46.25 15.05
C GLU A 152 -32.22 -45.00 14.32
N THR A 153 -32.41 -43.83 14.93
CA THR A 153 -32.01 -42.52 14.40
C THR A 153 -30.76 -41.96 15.07
N THR A 154 -30.18 -42.68 16.05
CA THR A 154 -28.97 -42.32 16.82
C THR A 154 -27.91 -41.61 15.99
N TYR A 155 -27.40 -42.23 14.91
CA TYR A 155 -26.31 -41.68 14.11
C TYR A 155 -26.68 -40.36 13.41
N ARG A 156 -27.95 -40.19 13.01
CA ARG A 156 -28.44 -38.94 12.39
C ARG A 156 -28.50 -37.83 13.43
N VAL A 157 -29.15 -38.07 14.57
CA VAL A 157 -29.29 -37.08 15.66
C VAL A 157 -27.91 -36.64 16.18
N LEU A 158 -26.97 -37.59 16.35
CA LEU A 158 -25.60 -37.29 16.75
C LEU A 158 -24.85 -36.49 15.67
N ALA A 159 -24.99 -36.84 14.39
CA ALA A 159 -24.36 -36.07 13.30
C ALA A 159 -24.86 -34.62 13.26
N GLU A 160 -26.18 -34.40 13.31
CA GLU A 160 -26.79 -33.07 13.33
C GLU A 160 -26.36 -32.24 14.56
N ARG A 161 -26.24 -32.87 15.74
CA ARG A 161 -25.74 -32.24 16.97
C ARG A 161 -24.27 -31.84 16.84
N ARG A 162 -23.44 -32.71 16.27
CA ARG A 162 -22.00 -32.51 16.08
C ARG A 162 -21.68 -31.46 15.02
N GLU A 163 -22.43 -31.43 13.92
CA GLU A 163 -22.30 -30.36 12.92
C GLU A 163 -22.70 -28.99 13.48
N ARG A 164 -23.74 -28.94 14.33
CA ARG A 164 -24.13 -27.71 15.03
C ARG A 164 -23.02 -27.21 15.95
N LEU A 165 -22.46 -28.09 16.79
CA LEU A 165 -21.33 -27.75 17.66
C LEU A 165 -20.13 -27.21 16.87
N LEU A 166 -19.74 -27.88 15.77
CA LEU A 166 -18.62 -27.44 14.93
C LEU A 166 -18.88 -26.08 14.28
N ARG A 167 -20.12 -25.82 13.83
CA ARG A 167 -20.52 -24.53 13.27
C ARG A 167 -20.45 -23.43 14.33
N GLU A 168 -21.04 -23.64 15.50
CA GLU A 168 -21.04 -22.67 16.59
C GLU A 168 -19.62 -22.35 17.09
N VAL A 169 -18.73 -23.36 17.19
CA VAL A 169 -17.32 -23.15 17.49
C VAL A 169 -16.68 -22.27 16.42
N SER A 170 -16.82 -22.62 15.13
CA SER A 170 -16.20 -21.88 14.03
C SER A 170 -16.72 -20.44 13.91
N GLU A 171 -18.01 -20.19 14.15
CA GLU A 171 -18.62 -18.85 14.06
C GLU A 171 -18.15 -17.94 15.21
N ARG A 172 -17.98 -18.49 16.41
CA ARG A 172 -17.60 -17.72 17.60
C ARG A 172 -16.11 -17.49 17.70
N THR A 173 -15.27 -18.47 17.36
CA THR A 173 -13.81 -18.28 17.37
C THR A 173 -13.34 -17.35 16.26
N ALA A 174 -14.05 -17.27 15.13
CA ALA A 174 -13.72 -16.34 14.04
C ALA A 174 -13.86 -14.84 14.41
N GLN A 175 -14.52 -14.51 15.52
CA GLN A 175 -14.67 -13.13 16.00
C GLN A 175 -13.57 -12.71 17.01
N ALA A 176 -12.77 -13.66 17.48
CA ALA A 176 -11.70 -13.42 18.43
C ALA A 176 -10.52 -12.66 17.79
N ARG A 177 -9.89 -11.78 18.56
CA ARG A 177 -8.75 -10.96 18.13
C ARG A 177 -7.42 -11.41 18.74
N THR A 178 -7.47 -12.28 19.75
CA THR A 178 -6.29 -12.87 20.40
C THR A 178 -6.37 -14.41 20.45
N ALA A 179 -5.26 -15.08 20.71
CA ALA A 179 -5.23 -16.53 20.89
C ALA A 179 -6.04 -16.98 22.12
N GLU A 180 -5.92 -16.25 23.23
CA GLU A 180 -6.69 -16.44 24.46
C GLU A 180 -8.20 -16.28 24.22
N GLU A 181 -8.64 -15.23 23.53
CA GLU A 181 -10.06 -15.03 23.16
C GLU A 181 -10.58 -16.18 22.27
N SER A 182 -9.75 -16.66 21.33
CA SER A 182 -10.10 -17.80 20.48
C SER A 182 -10.34 -19.06 21.32
N CYS A 183 -9.45 -19.34 22.28
CA CYS A 183 -9.58 -20.48 23.18
C CYS A 183 -10.77 -20.34 24.13
N ALA A 184 -11.01 -19.14 24.67
CA ALA A 184 -12.15 -18.85 25.55
C ALA A 184 -13.49 -19.02 24.84
N SER A 185 -13.62 -18.53 23.60
CA SER A 185 -14.83 -18.67 22.78
C SER A 185 -15.13 -20.13 22.42
N ALA A 186 -14.10 -20.92 22.13
CA ALA A 186 -14.25 -22.37 21.91
C ALA A 186 -14.74 -23.07 23.20
N ILE A 187 -14.18 -22.70 24.35
CA ILE A 187 -14.51 -23.26 25.66
C ILE A 187 -15.95 -22.93 26.10
N ASP A 188 -16.43 -21.68 25.96
CA ASP A 188 -17.83 -21.33 26.26
C ASP A 188 -18.82 -22.11 25.38
N THR A 189 -18.43 -22.43 24.15
CA THR A 189 -19.26 -23.22 23.22
C THR A 189 -19.29 -24.70 23.59
N LEU A 190 -18.13 -25.27 23.96
CA LEU A 190 -18.03 -26.64 24.46
C LEU A 190 -18.76 -26.82 25.80
N ALA A 191 -18.68 -25.84 26.71
CA ALA A 191 -19.38 -25.84 28.00
C ALA A 191 -20.91 -25.97 27.85
N ARG A 192 -21.48 -25.42 26.78
CA ARG A 192 -22.91 -25.50 26.44
C ARG A 192 -23.35 -26.86 25.90
N THR A 193 -22.41 -27.74 25.55
CA THR A 193 -22.69 -29.08 24.97
C THR A 193 -22.09 -30.22 25.81
N PRO A 194 -22.41 -30.33 27.12
CA PRO A 194 -21.80 -31.31 28.02
C PRO A 194 -22.13 -32.77 27.65
N VAL A 195 -23.16 -33.01 26.84
CA VAL A 195 -23.50 -34.34 26.30
C VAL A 195 -22.44 -34.89 25.33
N GLU A 196 -21.77 -34.03 24.56
CA GLU A 196 -20.67 -34.43 23.66
C GLU A 196 -19.33 -34.37 24.39
N ALA A 197 -19.14 -33.43 25.32
CA ALA A 197 -17.90 -33.28 26.08
C ALA A 197 -18.20 -32.90 27.54
N PRO A 198 -18.29 -33.88 28.46
CA PRO A 198 -18.61 -33.62 29.86
C PRO A 198 -17.67 -32.63 30.55
N PHE A 199 -16.41 -32.55 30.12
CA PHE A 199 -15.48 -31.46 30.44
C PHE A 199 -14.46 -31.24 29.31
N CYS A 200 -13.92 -30.02 29.22
CA CYS A 200 -12.83 -29.67 28.31
C CYS A 200 -11.80 -28.75 29.00
N LEU A 201 -10.53 -28.85 28.62
CA LEU A 201 -9.46 -27.92 28.98
C LEU A 201 -8.67 -27.54 27.71
N ILE A 202 -8.25 -26.29 27.59
CA ILE A 202 -7.30 -25.84 26.56
C ILE A 202 -6.04 -25.31 27.25
N TYR A 203 -4.89 -25.82 26.82
CA TYR A 203 -3.57 -25.32 27.19
C TYR A 203 -2.89 -24.73 25.96
N LEU A 204 -2.28 -23.55 26.07
CA LEU A 204 -1.37 -23.02 25.04
C LEU A 204 0.08 -23.39 25.37
N HIS A 205 0.85 -23.73 24.34
CA HIS A 205 2.25 -24.12 24.44
C HIS A 205 3.17 -22.91 24.23
N ASP A 206 4.07 -22.67 25.18
CA ASP A 206 5.20 -21.76 25.02
C ASP A 206 6.45 -22.56 24.67
N GLU A 207 6.89 -22.44 23.42
CA GLU A 207 8.09 -23.11 22.89
C GLU A 207 9.37 -22.75 23.66
N ARG A 208 9.47 -21.52 24.19
CA ARG A 208 10.70 -21.03 24.83
C ARG A 208 10.90 -21.60 26.22
N SER A 209 9.83 -21.66 27.02
CA SER A 209 9.86 -22.27 28.35
C SER A 209 9.61 -23.78 28.33
N ARG A 210 9.17 -24.34 27.19
CA ARG A 210 8.70 -25.72 27.05
C ARG A 210 7.59 -26.07 28.04
N ARG A 211 6.64 -25.14 28.21
CA ARG A 211 5.50 -25.29 29.13
C ARG A 211 4.17 -25.15 28.41
N ALA A 212 3.16 -25.85 28.93
CA ALA A 212 1.77 -25.69 28.52
C ALA A 212 1.01 -24.95 29.62
N ARG A 213 0.50 -23.74 29.33
CA ARG A 213 -0.28 -22.91 30.25
C ARG A 213 -1.78 -23.10 30.01
N LEU A 214 -2.56 -23.36 31.05
CA LEU A 214 -4.01 -23.45 30.97
C LEU A 214 -4.60 -22.07 30.61
N VAL A 215 -5.40 -22.01 29.54
CA VAL A 215 -6.06 -20.77 29.08
C VAL A 215 -7.60 -20.85 29.07
N GLY A 216 -8.16 -22.05 29.12
CA GLY A 216 -9.61 -22.23 29.16
C GLY A 216 -10.02 -23.58 29.75
N GLN A 217 -11.19 -23.62 30.39
CA GLN A 217 -11.75 -24.79 31.07
C GLN A 217 -13.28 -24.77 30.96
N ALA A 218 -13.88 -25.94 30.88
CA ALA A 218 -15.33 -26.13 30.95
C ALA A 218 -15.66 -27.35 31.82
N ASN A 219 -16.59 -27.18 32.76
CA ASN A 219 -17.22 -28.24 33.57
C ASN A 219 -16.24 -29.04 34.47
N LEU A 220 -15.11 -28.42 34.86
CA LEU A 220 -14.11 -28.99 35.77
C LEU A 220 -13.61 -27.97 36.82
N GLU A 221 -14.38 -26.91 37.06
CA GLU A 221 -13.99 -25.73 37.84
C GLU A 221 -13.62 -26.07 39.29
N SER A 222 -14.32 -27.03 39.90
CA SER A 222 -14.15 -27.42 41.30
C SER A 222 -12.92 -28.31 41.58
N ARG A 223 -12.20 -28.74 40.53
CA ARG A 223 -11.15 -29.78 40.62
C ARG A 223 -9.77 -29.27 40.23
N ALA A 224 -9.24 -28.32 41.02
CA ALA A 224 -7.92 -27.71 40.79
C ALA A 224 -6.77 -28.72 40.66
N ASP A 225 -6.90 -29.91 41.24
CA ASP A 225 -5.98 -31.05 41.13
C ASP A 225 -5.80 -31.58 39.69
N LEU A 226 -6.79 -31.38 38.82
CA LEU A 226 -6.82 -31.91 37.45
C LEU A 226 -6.60 -30.84 36.37
N ARG A 227 -6.40 -29.58 36.78
CA ARG A 227 -6.21 -28.43 35.89
C ARG A 227 -5.06 -27.55 36.40
N PRO A 228 -3.82 -28.10 36.49
CA PRO A 228 -2.64 -27.32 36.86
C PRO A 228 -2.50 -26.12 35.93
N ALA A 229 -2.15 -24.95 36.48
CA ALA A 229 -2.05 -23.72 35.71
C ALA A 229 -0.94 -23.78 34.63
N GLU A 230 0.13 -24.53 34.91
CA GLU A 230 1.21 -24.85 33.98
C GLU A 230 1.56 -26.35 34.07
N ILE A 231 1.92 -26.94 32.94
CA ILE A 231 2.48 -28.29 32.82
C ILE A 231 3.85 -28.17 32.14
N ASP A 232 4.88 -28.76 32.76
CA ASP A 232 6.23 -28.82 32.20
C ASP A 232 6.31 -29.95 31.15
N LEU A 233 6.75 -29.63 29.93
CA LEU A 233 6.88 -30.56 28.80
C LEU A 233 8.32 -31.04 28.58
N SER A 234 9.22 -30.76 29.54
CA SER A 234 10.61 -31.25 29.54
C SER A 234 10.85 -32.40 30.52
N ALA A 235 9.97 -32.55 31.53
CA ALA A 235 10.04 -33.65 32.48
C ALA A 235 9.69 -35.01 31.83
N PRO A 236 10.36 -36.11 32.21
CA PRO A 236 9.92 -37.45 31.84
C PRO A 236 8.50 -37.74 32.35
N PRO A 237 7.77 -38.70 31.74
CA PRO A 237 6.39 -39.02 32.11
C PRO A 237 6.32 -39.82 33.43
N ASP A 238 6.67 -39.16 34.53
CA ASP A 238 6.76 -39.72 35.90
C ASP A 238 5.39 -39.95 36.57
N GLY A 239 4.29 -39.85 35.80
CA GLY A 239 2.91 -40.02 36.28
C GLY A 239 2.38 -38.89 37.19
N THR A 240 3.16 -37.82 37.39
CA THR A 240 2.81 -36.68 38.25
C THR A 240 1.89 -35.66 37.58
N THR A 241 1.83 -35.64 36.25
CA THR A 241 0.95 -34.78 35.46
C THR A 241 -0.31 -35.55 35.02
N PRO A 242 -1.52 -34.98 35.15
CA PRO A 242 -2.76 -35.70 34.87
C PRO A 242 -2.99 -36.01 33.38
N TRP A 243 -2.38 -35.24 32.47
CA TRP A 243 -2.61 -35.31 31.02
C TRP A 243 -1.28 -35.50 30.25
N PRO A 244 -1.21 -36.42 29.27
CA PRO A 244 0.02 -36.77 28.54
C PRO A 244 0.41 -35.75 27.46
N LEU A 245 0.49 -34.45 27.80
CA LEU A 245 0.75 -33.38 26.83
C LEU A 245 2.11 -33.53 26.12
N ALA A 246 3.14 -34.03 26.83
CA ALA A 246 4.47 -34.27 26.26
C ALA A 246 4.47 -35.41 25.22
N GLU A 247 3.60 -36.42 25.37
CA GLU A 247 3.45 -37.51 24.40
C GLU A 247 2.75 -37.02 23.12
N VAL A 248 1.73 -36.17 23.26
CA VAL A 248 1.07 -35.49 22.13
C VAL A 248 2.02 -34.54 21.41
N LEU A 249 2.86 -33.79 22.15
CA LEU A 249 3.90 -32.95 21.57
C LEU A 249 4.93 -33.76 20.76
N ALA A 250 5.37 -34.92 21.29
CA ALA A 250 6.37 -35.76 20.64
C ALA A 250 5.82 -36.56 19.43
N SER A 251 4.53 -36.91 19.44
CA SER A 251 3.90 -37.70 18.37
C SER A 251 3.18 -36.85 17.31
N GLY A 252 2.83 -35.61 17.62
CA GLY A 252 2.02 -34.73 16.76
C GLY A 252 0.57 -35.21 16.56
N ALA A 253 0.13 -36.24 17.28
CA ALA A 253 -1.13 -36.96 17.07
C ALA A 253 -2.00 -37.00 18.34
N ALA A 254 -3.31 -37.24 18.18
CA ALA A 254 -4.24 -37.25 19.29
C ALA A 254 -4.15 -38.57 20.12
N VAL A 255 -3.87 -38.45 21.41
CA VAL A 255 -3.67 -39.57 22.34
C VAL A 255 -4.92 -39.75 23.22
N SER A 256 -5.41 -40.99 23.33
CA SER A 256 -6.54 -41.34 24.21
C SER A 256 -6.07 -42.06 25.47
N VAL A 257 -6.61 -41.66 26.63
CA VAL A 257 -6.31 -42.21 27.95
C VAL A 257 -7.58 -42.79 28.56
N GLY A 258 -7.62 -44.12 28.70
CA GLY A 258 -8.69 -44.84 29.41
C GLY A 258 -8.36 -45.16 30.87
N ASP A 259 -9.30 -45.84 31.54
CA ASP A 259 -9.22 -46.28 32.95
C ASP A 259 -8.92 -45.13 33.93
N LEU A 260 -9.54 -43.97 33.69
CA LEU A 260 -9.27 -42.74 34.43
C LEU A 260 -9.62 -42.84 35.91
N SER A 261 -10.72 -43.51 36.29
CA SER A 261 -11.07 -43.67 37.71
C SER A 261 -9.99 -44.43 38.49
N SER A 262 -9.35 -45.43 37.87
CA SER A 262 -8.25 -46.18 38.49
C SER A 262 -6.95 -45.39 38.45
N ARG A 263 -6.59 -44.83 37.29
CA ARG A 263 -5.34 -44.07 37.06
C ARG A 263 -5.24 -42.80 37.92
N LEU A 264 -6.37 -42.12 38.15
CA LEU A 264 -6.45 -40.92 39.00
C LEU A 264 -6.90 -41.24 40.44
N ALA A 265 -7.20 -42.52 40.74
CA ALA A 265 -7.83 -43.00 41.99
C ALA A 265 -9.10 -42.22 42.40
N ARG A 266 -9.81 -41.61 41.44
CA ARG A 266 -10.90 -40.64 41.63
C ARG A 266 -11.85 -40.65 40.44
N ARG A 267 -13.16 -40.63 40.69
CA ARG A 267 -14.18 -40.45 39.64
C ARG A 267 -14.17 -39.03 39.08
N LEU A 268 -14.41 -38.91 37.78
CA LEU A 268 -14.58 -37.66 37.04
C LEU A 268 -16.07 -37.38 36.76
N PRO A 269 -16.48 -36.11 36.64
CA PRO A 269 -17.88 -35.76 36.32
C PRO A 269 -18.23 -36.18 34.89
N GLY A 270 -19.27 -37.00 34.73
CA GLY A 270 -19.87 -37.34 33.43
C GLY A 270 -21.12 -36.51 33.08
N THR A 271 -21.34 -35.41 33.80
CA THR A 271 -22.50 -34.52 33.64
C THR A 271 -22.77 -34.18 32.17
N PRO A 272 -24.01 -34.33 31.68
CA PRO A 272 -25.25 -34.52 32.44
C PRO A 272 -25.54 -35.97 32.87
N TRP A 273 -24.68 -36.92 32.53
CA TRP A 273 -24.89 -38.34 32.83
C TRP A 273 -24.45 -38.72 34.26
N PRO A 274 -25.12 -39.71 34.90
CA PRO A 274 -24.74 -40.21 36.22
C PRO A 274 -23.49 -41.11 36.21
N GLU A 275 -23.15 -41.70 35.06
CA GLU A 275 -21.92 -42.48 34.88
C GLU A 275 -20.68 -41.55 34.88
N PRO A 276 -19.53 -41.92 35.47
CA PRO A 276 -18.31 -41.11 35.43
C PRO A 276 -17.59 -41.18 34.07
N VAL A 277 -16.80 -40.16 33.73
CA VAL A 277 -15.89 -40.21 32.56
C VAL A 277 -14.72 -41.16 32.85
N GLU A 278 -14.57 -42.20 32.02
CA GLU A 278 -13.48 -43.18 32.11
C GLU A 278 -12.44 -43.06 30.99
N GLU A 279 -12.69 -42.24 29.97
CA GLU A 279 -11.77 -42.00 28.85
C GLU A 279 -11.64 -40.50 28.52
N VAL A 280 -10.44 -40.05 28.17
CA VAL A 280 -10.11 -38.68 27.73
C VAL A 280 -9.35 -38.75 26.42
N LEU A 281 -9.62 -37.81 25.52
CA LEU A 281 -8.83 -37.58 24.31
C LEU A 281 -8.05 -36.27 24.46
N VAL A 282 -6.74 -36.32 24.22
CA VAL A 282 -5.88 -35.14 24.12
C VAL A 282 -5.51 -34.93 22.65
N THR A 283 -5.94 -33.81 22.09
CA THR A 283 -5.78 -33.45 20.68
C THR A 283 -4.83 -32.25 20.53
N PRO A 284 -3.83 -32.29 19.65
CA PRO A 284 -2.96 -31.14 19.38
C PRO A 284 -3.73 -30.04 18.64
N ILE A 285 -3.60 -28.80 19.10
CA ILE A 285 -4.00 -27.59 18.37
C ILE A 285 -2.78 -27.23 17.51
N GLN A 286 -2.83 -27.56 16.22
CA GLN A 286 -1.68 -27.52 15.33
C GLN A 286 -1.13 -26.10 15.17
N GLY A 287 0.18 -25.99 14.94
CA GLY A 287 0.85 -24.73 14.67
C GLY A 287 1.04 -24.47 13.18
N ALA A 288 1.50 -23.25 12.85
CA ALA A 288 1.96 -22.92 11.48
C ALA A 288 3.14 -23.81 11.02
N ARG A 289 3.88 -24.42 11.97
CA ARG A 289 4.83 -25.51 11.72
C ARG A 289 4.17 -26.83 12.17
N PRO A 290 4.05 -27.85 11.30
CA PRO A 290 3.43 -29.14 11.67
C PRO A 290 4.10 -29.87 12.84
N GLU A 291 5.36 -29.53 13.13
CA GLU A 291 6.19 -30.15 14.17
C GLU A 291 5.99 -29.53 15.55
N VAL A 292 5.30 -28.38 15.66
CA VAL A 292 5.10 -27.68 16.94
C VAL A 292 3.66 -27.17 17.06
N PRO A 293 2.82 -27.76 17.93
CA PRO A 293 1.46 -27.29 18.15
C PRO A 293 1.44 -25.98 18.94
N HIS A 294 0.48 -25.11 18.62
CA HIS A 294 0.14 -23.92 19.43
C HIS A 294 -0.41 -24.28 20.81
N GLY A 295 -0.95 -25.49 20.99
CA GLY A 295 -1.53 -25.92 22.24
C GLY A 295 -2.14 -27.31 22.20
N PHE A 296 -2.94 -27.63 23.23
CA PHE A 296 -3.56 -28.93 23.43
C PHE A 296 -5.00 -28.75 23.92
N LEU A 297 -5.93 -29.49 23.30
CA LEU A 297 -7.31 -29.65 23.74
C LEU A 297 -7.44 -30.98 24.48
N VAL A 298 -7.75 -30.95 25.76
CA VAL A 298 -8.05 -32.12 26.59
C VAL A 298 -9.57 -32.23 26.72
N THR A 299 -10.16 -33.33 26.26
CA THR A 299 -11.61 -33.53 26.27
C THR A 299 -11.99 -34.83 26.99
N GLY A 300 -12.90 -34.75 27.95
CA GLY A 300 -13.56 -35.92 28.51
C GLY A 300 -14.50 -36.56 27.50
N ILE A 301 -14.42 -37.88 27.34
CA ILE A 301 -15.31 -38.64 26.45
C ILE A 301 -16.62 -38.95 27.18
N SER A 302 -17.75 -38.73 26.51
CA SER A 302 -19.08 -38.97 27.06
C SER A 302 -19.24 -40.45 27.44
N PRO A 303 -19.55 -40.79 28.71
CA PRO A 303 -19.60 -42.19 29.16
C PRO A 303 -20.69 -43.03 28.49
N ARG A 304 -21.61 -42.36 27.76
CA ARG A 304 -22.67 -43.01 26.97
C ARG A 304 -22.36 -43.13 25.48
N ARG A 305 -21.14 -42.82 25.05
CA ARG A 305 -20.65 -42.98 23.67
C ARG A 305 -19.27 -43.63 23.67
N ARG A 306 -19.07 -44.66 22.85
CA ARG A 306 -17.73 -45.20 22.56
C ARG A 306 -16.90 -44.19 21.76
N LEU A 307 -15.60 -44.06 22.05
CA LEU A 307 -14.65 -43.31 21.23
C LEU A 307 -14.38 -44.03 19.89
N ASP A 308 -15.32 -43.91 18.97
CA ASP A 308 -15.18 -44.33 17.58
C ASP A 308 -14.43 -43.29 16.72
N ALA A 309 -14.14 -43.65 15.46
CA ALA A 309 -13.43 -42.76 14.54
C ALA A 309 -14.17 -41.43 14.30
N ALA A 310 -15.50 -41.45 14.18
CA ALA A 310 -16.28 -40.24 13.94
C ALA A 310 -16.28 -39.30 15.16
N TYR A 311 -16.27 -39.86 16.36
CA TYR A 311 -16.20 -39.10 17.61
C TYR A 311 -14.79 -38.56 17.88
N ARG A 312 -13.72 -39.28 17.49
CA ARG A 312 -12.36 -38.73 17.47
C ARG A 312 -12.23 -37.56 16.49
N THR A 313 -12.71 -37.74 15.26
CA THR A 313 -12.68 -36.70 14.21
C THR A 313 -13.48 -35.44 14.57
N LEU A 314 -14.51 -35.54 15.41
CA LEU A 314 -15.18 -34.36 15.98
C LEU A 314 -14.18 -33.43 16.68
N PHE A 315 -13.38 -33.95 17.61
CA PHE A 315 -12.47 -33.14 18.40
C PHE A 315 -11.21 -32.73 17.64
N GLU A 316 -10.77 -33.52 16.67
CA GLU A 316 -9.74 -33.11 15.69
C GLU A 316 -10.23 -31.91 14.87
N ARG A 317 -11.49 -31.90 14.42
CA ARG A 317 -12.08 -30.74 13.73
C ARG A 317 -12.26 -29.53 14.65
N VAL A 318 -12.67 -29.72 15.90
CA VAL A 318 -12.72 -28.62 16.90
C VAL A 318 -11.34 -28.01 17.10
N ALA A 319 -10.28 -28.81 17.28
CA ALA A 319 -8.91 -28.32 17.38
C ALA A 319 -8.44 -27.61 16.10
N GLY A 320 -8.86 -28.08 14.92
CA GLY A 320 -8.64 -27.40 13.63
C GLY A 320 -9.30 -26.02 13.56
N HIS A 321 -10.55 -25.88 13.97
CA HIS A 321 -11.23 -24.57 14.02
C HIS A 321 -10.56 -23.60 15.02
N ILE A 322 -10.04 -24.10 16.15
CA ILE A 322 -9.25 -23.30 17.10
C ILE A 322 -7.92 -22.88 16.48
N THR A 323 -7.24 -23.78 15.76
CA THR A 323 -5.99 -23.50 15.02
C THR A 323 -6.18 -22.34 14.03
N THR A 324 -7.22 -22.40 13.20
CA THR A 324 -7.53 -21.34 12.23
C THR A 324 -7.84 -20.00 12.92
N ALA A 325 -8.56 -20.01 14.04
CA ALA A 325 -8.86 -18.79 14.77
C ALA A 325 -7.61 -18.14 15.40
N ILE A 326 -6.72 -18.94 16.01
CA ILE A 326 -5.44 -18.45 16.56
C ILE A 326 -4.57 -17.83 15.45
N ALA A 327 -4.49 -18.48 14.28
CA ALA A 327 -3.72 -17.96 13.14
C ALA A 327 -4.30 -16.63 12.61
N ASN A 328 -5.63 -16.52 12.50
CA ASN A 328 -6.30 -15.29 12.07
C ASN A 328 -6.11 -14.15 13.08
N ALA A 329 -6.20 -14.44 14.38
CA ALA A 329 -5.96 -13.48 15.46
C ALA A 329 -4.52 -12.94 15.40
N GLN A 330 -3.52 -13.81 15.29
CA GLN A 330 -2.10 -13.42 15.15
C GLN A 330 -1.84 -12.59 13.88
N ALA A 331 -2.48 -12.94 12.75
CA ALA A 331 -2.38 -12.15 11.53
C ALA A 331 -2.97 -10.74 11.70
N TYR A 332 -4.15 -10.64 12.34
CA TYR A 332 -4.81 -9.36 12.63
C TYR A 332 -4.00 -8.47 13.59
N GLU A 333 -3.41 -9.03 14.65
CA GLU A 333 -2.52 -8.28 15.55
C GLU A 333 -1.29 -7.75 14.82
N LEU A 334 -0.67 -8.57 13.97
CA LEU A 334 0.50 -8.18 13.17
C LEU A 334 0.15 -7.10 12.14
N GLU A 335 -1.00 -7.19 11.49
CA GLU A 335 -1.51 -6.17 10.57
C GLU A 335 -1.81 -4.85 11.31
N ARG A 336 -2.45 -4.91 12.48
CA ARG A 336 -2.72 -3.72 13.30
C ARG A 336 -1.44 -3.02 13.74
N GLN A 337 -0.43 -3.77 14.20
CA GLN A 337 0.88 -3.23 14.57
C GLN A 337 1.59 -2.56 13.36
N ARG A 338 1.52 -3.16 12.17
CA ARG A 338 2.04 -2.56 10.93
C ARG A 338 1.31 -1.27 10.56
N ALA A 339 -0.02 -1.26 10.65
CA ALA A 339 -0.83 -0.08 10.37
C ALA A 339 -0.57 1.06 11.38
N GLU A 340 -0.41 0.74 12.66
CA GLU A 340 -0.03 1.68 13.72
C GLU A 340 1.36 2.30 13.42
N GLN A 341 2.36 1.48 13.08
CA GLN A 341 3.71 1.93 12.69
C GLN A 341 3.69 2.80 11.42
N LEU A 342 2.97 2.40 10.37
CA LEU A 342 2.81 3.19 9.15
C LEU A 342 2.15 4.55 9.43
N ALA A 343 1.11 4.57 10.27
CA ALA A 343 0.43 5.81 10.66
C ALA A 343 1.27 6.70 11.58
N GLU A 344 2.18 6.14 12.38
CA GLU A 344 3.16 6.89 13.17
C GLU A 344 4.24 7.49 12.26
N ILE A 345 4.76 6.72 11.29
CA ILE A 345 5.73 7.19 10.29
C ILE A 345 5.15 8.31 9.41
N ASP A 346 3.91 8.21 8.93
CA ASP A 346 3.31 9.30 8.14
C ASP A 346 3.03 10.55 9.00
N ARG A 347 2.63 10.39 10.27
CA ARG A 347 2.52 11.51 11.21
C ARG A 347 3.88 12.16 11.49
N ALA A 348 4.95 11.38 11.65
CA ALA A 348 6.31 11.88 11.83
C ALA A 348 6.81 12.63 10.58
N LYS A 349 6.62 12.06 9.38
CA LYS A 349 6.91 12.69 8.08
C LYS A 349 6.16 14.03 7.93
N THR A 350 4.91 14.07 8.36
CA THR A 350 4.04 15.27 8.33
C THR A 350 4.54 16.38 9.24
N ALA A 351 4.75 16.05 10.51
CA ALA A 351 5.27 16.98 11.51
C ALA A 351 6.65 17.51 11.08
N PHE A 352 7.50 16.63 10.54
CA PHE A 352 8.81 16.99 10.01
C PHE A 352 8.72 18.08 8.92
N PHE A 353 7.97 17.88 7.83
CA PHE A 353 7.87 18.89 6.77
C PHE A 353 7.19 20.20 7.24
N SER A 354 6.22 20.11 8.16
CA SER A 354 5.56 21.29 8.74
C SER A 354 6.51 22.11 9.62
N ASN A 355 7.32 21.45 10.46
CA ASN A 355 8.27 22.11 11.35
C ASN A 355 9.46 22.69 10.57
N ALA A 356 10.02 21.93 9.62
CA ALA A 356 11.06 22.41 8.71
C ALA A 356 10.59 23.63 7.91
N SER A 357 9.32 23.69 7.50
CA SER A 357 8.74 24.88 6.85
C SER A 357 8.83 26.13 7.73
N HIS A 358 8.60 25.98 9.03
CA HIS A 358 8.65 27.08 9.99
C HIS A 358 10.10 27.48 10.28
N GLU A 359 10.99 26.51 10.51
CA GLU A 359 12.42 26.72 10.77
C GLU A 359 13.16 27.35 9.58
N PHE A 360 12.78 27.06 8.33
CA PHE A 360 13.34 27.77 7.17
C PHE A 360 12.76 29.17 6.97
N ARG A 361 11.45 29.38 7.20
CA ARG A 361 10.83 30.71 6.99
C ARG A 361 11.31 31.75 8.00
N THR A 362 11.42 31.41 9.27
CA THR A 362 11.70 32.39 10.33
C THR A 362 13.04 33.14 10.13
N PRO A 363 14.18 32.51 9.84
CA PRO A 363 15.44 33.22 9.59
C PRO A 363 15.39 34.10 8.33
N LEU A 364 14.74 33.64 7.26
CA LEU A 364 14.60 34.38 6.01
C LEU A 364 13.75 35.65 6.19
N THR A 365 12.63 35.56 6.91
CA THR A 365 11.81 36.74 7.24
C THR A 365 12.58 37.72 8.14
N LEU A 366 13.36 37.22 9.11
CA LEU A 366 14.18 38.06 10.00
C LEU A 366 15.40 38.69 9.31
N MET A 367 15.89 38.13 8.21
CA MET A 367 16.89 38.77 7.34
C MET A 367 16.26 39.81 6.40
N LEU A 368 15.12 39.49 5.78
CA LEU A 368 14.49 40.34 4.77
C LEU A 368 13.90 41.65 5.33
N GLY A 369 13.20 41.61 6.48
CA GLY A 369 12.54 42.79 7.05
C GLY A 369 13.49 43.97 7.31
N PRO A 370 14.61 43.79 8.04
CA PRO A 370 15.58 44.86 8.25
C PRO A 370 16.23 45.39 6.97
N LEU A 371 16.32 44.56 5.93
CA LEU A 371 16.80 44.94 4.60
C LEU A 371 15.79 45.83 3.86
N GLU A 372 14.49 45.54 3.96
CA GLU A 372 13.41 46.36 3.42
C GLU A 372 13.36 47.74 4.10
N ASP A 373 13.44 47.79 5.43
CA ASP A 373 13.46 49.03 6.20
C ASP A 373 14.67 49.93 5.83
N MET A 374 15.85 49.34 5.64
CA MET A 374 17.05 50.07 5.21
C MET A 374 16.93 50.60 3.77
N LEU A 375 16.25 49.90 2.87
CA LEU A 375 16.00 50.36 1.50
C LEU A 375 14.92 51.47 1.44
N ALA A 376 13.95 51.44 2.35
CA ALA A 376 12.89 52.42 2.47
C ALA A 376 13.33 53.75 3.12
N THR A 377 14.35 53.73 3.99
CA THR A 377 14.78 54.91 4.77
C THR A 377 15.95 55.71 4.17
N ALA A 378 16.56 55.24 3.08
CA ALA A 378 17.68 55.95 2.43
C ALA A 378 17.21 57.15 1.57
N PRO A 379 17.59 58.41 1.90
CA PRO A 379 17.15 59.60 1.17
C PRO A 379 17.81 59.70 -0.23
N PRO A 380 17.13 60.28 -1.24
CA PRO A 380 17.70 60.42 -2.58
C PRO A 380 18.76 61.52 -2.61
N GLY A 381 20.01 61.19 -2.96
CA GLY A 381 21.00 62.20 -3.41
C GLY A 381 22.37 62.28 -2.70
N ALA A 382 22.79 61.28 -1.92
CA ALA A 382 24.14 61.26 -1.31
C ALA A 382 25.06 60.21 -1.95
N GLY A 383 26.04 60.66 -2.74
CA GLY A 383 26.84 59.82 -3.66
C GLY A 383 27.49 58.54 -3.10
N PRO A 384 28.11 58.51 -1.91
CA PRO A 384 28.81 57.31 -1.42
C PRO A 384 27.89 56.11 -1.13
N LEU A 385 26.62 56.37 -0.81
CA LEU A 385 25.64 55.35 -0.39
C LEU A 385 25.01 54.56 -1.55
N GLN A 386 25.28 54.94 -2.79
CA GLN A 386 24.62 54.35 -3.96
C GLN A 386 25.09 52.92 -4.24
N VAL A 387 26.38 52.63 -4.03
CA VAL A 387 26.97 51.28 -4.13
C VAL A 387 26.48 50.37 -3.01
N GLU A 388 26.31 50.90 -1.80
CA GLU A 388 25.74 50.16 -0.65
C GLU A 388 24.25 49.85 -0.88
N ARG A 389 23.49 50.78 -1.46
CA ARG A 389 22.09 50.55 -1.85
C ARG A 389 21.97 49.44 -2.90
N GLU A 390 22.77 49.46 -3.96
CA GLU A 390 22.80 48.37 -4.96
C GLU A 390 23.24 47.03 -4.35
N GLY A 391 24.08 47.05 -3.31
CA GLY A 391 24.41 45.89 -2.50
C GLY A 391 23.19 45.35 -1.74
N LEU A 392 22.50 46.20 -0.99
CA LEU A 392 21.29 45.87 -0.22
C LEU A 392 20.15 45.37 -1.14
N GLU A 393 19.91 46.01 -2.28
CA GLU A 393 18.92 45.56 -3.29
C GLU A 393 19.29 44.20 -3.89
N ARG A 394 20.58 43.86 -4.04
CA ARG A 394 21.01 42.51 -4.44
C ARG A 394 20.75 41.48 -3.35
N VAL A 395 21.06 41.77 -2.09
CA VAL A 395 20.81 40.85 -0.96
C VAL A 395 19.31 40.63 -0.75
N HIS A 396 18.49 41.69 -0.82
CA HIS A 396 17.04 41.61 -0.73
C HIS A 396 16.42 40.76 -1.85
N ARG A 397 16.80 41.00 -3.11
CA ARG A 397 16.37 40.17 -4.25
C ARG A 397 16.77 38.69 -4.09
N ASN A 398 17.97 38.41 -3.57
CA ASN A 398 18.41 37.04 -3.31
C ASN A 398 17.64 36.36 -2.16
N GLY A 399 17.33 37.10 -1.08
CA GLY A 399 16.48 36.58 -0.01
C GLY A 399 15.05 36.26 -0.48
N LEU A 400 14.45 37.13 -1.30
CA LEU A 400 13.13 36.89 -1.90
C LEU A 400 13.13 35.69 -2.85
N ARG A 401 14.19 35.52 -3.67
CA ARG A 401 14.38 34.32 -4.51
C ARG A 401 14.46 33.05 -3.65
N LEU A 402 15.19 33.08 -2.54
CA LEU A 402 15.36 31.92 -1.66
C LEU A 402 14.07 31.59 -0.90
N LEU A 403 13.31 32.60 -0.46
CA LEU A 403 11.96 32.43 0.08
C LEU A 403 10.97 31.83 -0.95
N LYS A 404 11.03 32.26 -2.22
CA LYS A 404 10.26 31.65 -3.31
C LYS A 404 10.66 30.18 -3.52
N LEU A 405 11.95 29.87 -3.55
CA LEU A 405 12.47 28.51 -3.70
C LEU A 405 11.98 27.58 -2.57
N VAL A 406 12.05 28.03 -1.32
CA VAL A 406 11.50 27.32 -0.16
C VAL A 406 9.99 27.11 -0.35
N ASN A 407 9.21 28.15 -0.65
CA ASN A 407 7.77 27.99 -0.83
C ASN A 407 7.39 27.07 -2.01
N THR A 408 8.13 27.08 -3.11
CA THR A 408 7.92 26.15 -4.24
C THR A 408 8.23 24.70 -3.87
N LEU A 409 9.30 24.44 -3.10
CA LEU A 409 9.58 23.10 -2.56
C LEU A 409 8.48 22.62 -1.60
N LEU A 410 7.91 23.53 -0.81
CA LEU A 410 6.84 23.22 0.15
C LEU A 410 5.49 22.97 -0.53
N ASP A 411 5.13 23.75 -1.55
CA ASP A 411 3.97 23.47 -2.40
C ASP A 411 4.10 22.10 -3.07
N PHE A 412 5.29 21.76 -3.57
CA PHE A 412 5.59 20.44 -4.15
C PHE A 412 5.47 19.29 -3.13
N SER A 413 6.04 19.46 -1.92
CA SER A 413 5.94 18.46 -0.84
C SER A 413 4.48 18.20 -0.40
N ARG A 414 3.62 19.23 -0.43
CA ARG A 414 2.18 19.10 -0.14
C ARG A 414 1.42 18.36 -1.24
N LEU A 415 1.81 18.57 -2.50
CA LEU A 415 1.28 17.86 -3.67
C LEU A 415 1.65 16.37 -3.62
N GLU A 416 2.93 16.03 -3.39
CA GLU A 416 3.37 14.62 -3.25
C GLU A 416 2.73 13.88 -2.07
N ALA A 417 2.39 14.60 -0.99
CA ALA A 417 1.69 14.01 0.15
C ALA A 417 0.20 13.70 -0.13
N GLY A 418 -0.33 14.02 -1.32
CA GLY A 418 -1.74 13.82 -1.67
C GLY A 418 -2.72 14.71 -0.90
N ARG A 419 -2.22 15.81 -0.29
CA ARG A 419 -3.00 16.66 0.64
C ARG A 419 -3.64 17.87 -0.02
N VAL A 420 -3.34 18.10 -1.28
CA VAL A 420 -3.96 19.13 -2.10
C VAL A 420 -5.05 18.46 -2.93
N ARG A 421 -6.30 18.88 -2.74
CA ARG A 421 -7.44 18.53 -3.60
C ARG A 421 -7.79 19.74 -4.45
N ALA A 422 -7.97 19.55 -5.75
CA ALA A 422 -8.43 20.59 -6.64
C ALA A 422 -9.91 20.93 -6.37
N VAL A 423 -10.22 22.22 -6.25
CA VAL A 423 -11.59 22.73 -6.06
C VAL A 423 -12.10 23.23 -7.41
N PHE A 424 -12.81 22.37 -8.12
CA PHE A 424 -13.30 22.67 -9.47
C PHE A 424 -14.49 23.63 -9.46
N GLU A 425 -14.28 24.84 -9.98
CA GLU A 425 -15.32 25.83 -10.24
C GLU A 425 -15.47 26.13 -11.75
N PRO A 426 -16.64 26.56 -12.24
CA PRO A 426 -16.83 26.91 -13.64
C PRO A 426 -16.25 28.29 -13.94
N VAL A 427 -15.07 28.33 -14.55
CA VAL A 427 -14.33 29.56 -14.88
C VAL A 427 -14.54 29.94 -16.36
N ASP A 428 -14.75 31.22 -16.65
CA ASP A 428 -14.53 31.76 -18.00
C ASP A 428 -13.02 31.80 -18.26
N LEU A 429 -12.52 30.65 -18.75
CA LEU A 429 -11.10 30.41 -18.92
C LEU A 429 -10.49 31.35 -19.98
N ALA A 430 -11.28 31.82 -20.94
CA ALA A 430 -10.84 32.79 -21.95
C ALA A 430 -10.62 34.16 -21.33
N ALA A 431 -11.61 34.68 -20.60
CA ALA A 431 -11.49 35.96 -19.91
C ALA A 431 -10.37 35.94 -18.87
N TYR A 432 -10.31 34.90 -18.02
CA TYR A 432 -9.33 34.83 -16.94
C TYR A 432 -7.89 34.60 -17.44
N THR A 433 -7.69 33.78 -18.47
CA THR A 433 -6.34 33.61 -19.06
C THR A 433 -5.89 34.87 -19.78
N ALA A 434 -6.80 35.61 -20.43
CA ALA A 434 -6.49 36.90 -21.02
C ALA A 434 -6.13 37.96 -19.95
N GLU A 435 -6.84 37.97 -18.81
CA GLU A 435 -6.52 38.83 -17.65
C GLU A 435 -5.12 38.52 -17.11
N LEU A 436 -4.81 37.25 -16.81
CA LEU A 436 -3.50 36.83 -16.32
C LEU A 436 -2.36 37.16 -17.31
N ALA A 437 -2.57 36.90 -18.61
CA ALA A 437 -1.62 37.30 -19.65
C ALA A 437 -1.42 38.82 -19.71
N SER A 438 -2.48 39.61 -19.54
CA SER A 438 -2.39 41.07 -19.56
C SER A 438 -1.49 41.65 -18.46
N THR A 439 -1.34 40.97 -17.31
CA THR A 439 -0.43 41.41 -16.24
C THR A 439 1.04 41.42 -16.68
N PHE A 440 1.42 40.57 -17.65
CA PHE A 440 2.76 40.53 -18.23
C PHE A 440 2.98 41.56 -19.35
N ARG A 441 1.93 42.23 -19.85
CA ARG A 441 2.00 43.14 -21.00
C ARG A 441 3.07 44.23 -20.82
N SER A 442 3.04 44.93 -19.68
CA SER A 442 4.01 45.98 -19.37
C SER A 442 5.46 45.46 -19.28
N ALA A 443 5.66 44.24 -18.76
CA ALA A 443 6.99 43.63 -18.71
C ALA A 443 7.48 43.22 -20.11
N MET A 444 6.62 42.60 -20.93
CA MET A 444 6.95 42.23 -22.32
C MET A 444 7.28 43.45 -23.17
N GLU A 445 6.47 44.51 -23.09
CA GLU A 445 6.68 45.77 -23.83
C GLU A 445 7.98 46.46 -23.40
N ARG A 446 8.25 46.56 -22.08
CA ARG A 446 9.56 47.02 -21.55
C ARG A 446 10.74 46.16 -22.01
N ALA A 447 10.51 44.89 -22.32
CA ALA A 447 11.52 43.93 -22.78
C ALA A 447 11.75 43.94 -24.31
N GLY A 448 11.01 44.76 -25.06
CA GLY A 448 11.04 44.78 -26.52
C GLY A 448 10.35 43.57 -27.18
N LEU A 449 9.41 42.93 -26.47
CA LEU A 449 8.66 41.76 -26.92
C LEU A 449 7.21 42.11 -27.24
N THR A 450 6.67 41.58 -28.33
CA THR A 450 5.25 41.67 -28.66
C THR A 450 4.46 40.61 -27.90
N LEU A 451 3.51 41.01 -27.04
CA LEU A 451 2.59 40.07 -26.38
C LEU A 451 1.26 39.98 -27.14
N VAL A 452 1.07 38.88 -27.86
CA VAL A 452 -0.18 38.53 -28.56
C VAL A 452 -1.06 37.73 -27.61
N VAL A 453 -2.30 38.18 -27.36
CA VAL A 453 -3.29 37.46 -26.55
C VAL A 453 -4.51 37.21 -27.42
N ASP A 454 -4.75 35.95 -27.75
CA ASP A 454 -5.77 35.46 -28.69
C ASP A 454 -6.60 34.37 -28.00
N CYS A 455 -7.42 34.81 -27.05
CA CYS A 455 -8.29 33.97 -26.24
C CYS A 455 -9.76 34.28 -26.59
N PRO A 456 -10.29 33.83 -27.74
CA PRO A 456 -11.71 33.95 -28.05
C PRO A 456 -12.58 33.25 -26.99
N PRO A 457 -13.83 33.70 -26.80
CA PRO A 457 -14.78 33.02 -25.92
C PRO A 457 -14.93 31.53 -26.27
N LEU A 458 -14.83 30.68 -25.24
CA LEU A 458 -15.04 29.24 -25.37
C LEU A 458 -16.54 28.91 -25.44
N PRO A 459 -16.94 27.75 -26.00
CA PRO A 459 -18.35 27.36 -26.13
C PRO A 459 -19.06 27.15 -24.77
N ALA A 460 -18.31 26.92 -23.70
CA ALA A 460 -18.81 26.85 -22.32
C ALA A 460 -17.71 27.28 -21.32
N PRO A 461 -18.08 27.70 -20.09
CA PRO A 461 -17.14 27.79 -18.96
C PRO A 461 -16.48 26.44 -18.69
N VAL A 462 -15.22 26.46 -18.26
CA VAL A 462 -14.41 25.26 -18.03
C VAL A 462 -14.33 24.99 -16.54
N TRP A 463 -14.52 23.73 -16.13
CA TRP A 463 -14.39 23.33 -14.73
C TRP A 463 -12.91 23.16 -14.37
N VAL A 464 -12.35 24.10 -13.62
CA VAL A 464 -10.96 24.07 -13.15
C VAL A 464 -10.84 24.63 -11.74
N ASP A 465 -9.76 24.28 -11.04
CA ASP A 465 -9.32 25.03 -9.86
C ASP A 465 -8.61 26.31 -10.32
N ARG A 466 -9.17 27.46 -9.91
CA ARG A 466 -8.74 28.79 -10.35
C ARG A 466 -7.31 29.12 -9.92
N ASP A 467 -6.93 28.79 -8.70
CA ASP A 467 -5.58 29.07 -8.18
C ASP A 467 -4.53 28.14 -8.82
N MET A 468 -4.89 26.89 -9.13
CA MET A 468 -4.03 25.99 -9.90
C MET A 468 -3.85 26.48 -11.34
N TRP A 469 -4.92 26.91 -12.01
CA TRP A 469 -4.85 27.47 -13.36
C TRP A 469 -4.00 28.75 -13.40
N GLU A 470 -4.15 29.64 -12.41
CA GLU A 470 -3.29 30.82 -12.25
C GLU A 470 -1.81 30.43 -12.17
N LYS A 471 -1.46 29.44 -11.35
CA LYS A 471 -0.08 28.93 -11.25
C LYS A 471 0.42 28.35 -12.58
N VAL A 472 -0.41 27.65 -13.35
CA VAL A 472 -0.02 27.10 -14.66
C VAL A 472 0.30 28.23 -15.65
N VAL A 473 -0.62 29.17 -15.84
CA VAL A 473 -0.46 30.30 -16.78
C VAL A 473 0.76 31.16 -16.43
N LEU A 474 0.94 31.52 -15.16
CA LEU A 474 2.05 32.36 -14.70
C LEU A 474 3.43 31.70 -14.86
N ASN A 475 3.53 30.37 -14.67
CA ASN A 475 4.80 29.65 -14.87
C ASN A 475 5.17 29.55 -16.36
N LEU A 476 4.21 29.28 -17.25
CA LEU A 476 4.46 29.23 -18.70
C LEU A 476 4.86 30.62 -19.25
N LEU A 477 4.16 31.68 -18.84
CA LEU A 477 4.50 33.06 -19.21
C LEU A 477 5.85 33.52 -18.69
N SER A 478 6.19 33.18 -17.44
CA SER A 478 7.50 33.50 -16.87
C SER A 478 8.63 32.79 -17.62
N ASN A 479 8.42 31.55 -18.07
CA ASN A 479 9.40 30.82 -18.89
C ASN A 479 9.53 31.46 -20.28
N ALA A 480 8.43 31.73 -20.99
CA ALA A 480 8.48 32.40 -22.28
C ALA A 480 9.25 33.73 -22.19
N PHE A 481 8.92 34.60 -21.21
CA PHE A 481 9.65 35.84 -20.96
C PHE A 481 11.17 35.63 -20.75
N LYS A 482 11.57 34.59 -20.01
CA LYS A 482 12.98 34.29 -19.70
C LYS A 482 13.76 33.81 -20.92
N TYR A 483 13.13 33.15 -21.89
CA TYR A 483 13.82 32.51 -23.01
C TYR A 483 13.62 33.23 -24.37
N THR A 484 12.70 34.20 -24.45
CA THR A 484 12.56 35.11 -25.60
C THR A 484 13.30 36.44 -25.37
N PHE A 485 14.23 36.77 -26.27
CA PHE A 485 15.00 38.03 -26.21
C PHE A 485 14.45 39.12 -27.14
N GLN A 486 13.98 38.72 -28.32
CA GLN A 486 13.36 39.58 -29.34
C GLN A 486 12.26 38.76 -30.05
N GLY A 487 11.27 39.44 -30.62
CA GLY A 487 10.13 38.80 -31.31
C GLY A 487 8.86 38.81 -30.47
N GLU A 488 8.12 37.71 -30.46
CA GLU A 488 6.79 37.64 -29.85
C GLU A 488 6.62 36.48 -28.85
N VAL A 489 5.72 36.71 -27.90
CA VAL A 489 5.10 35.68 -27.05
C VAL A 489 3.61 35.70 -27.34
N ALA A 490 3.06 34.57 -27.77
CA ALA A 490 1.66 34.41 -28.15
C ALA A 490 0.95 33.46 -27.18
N VAL A 491 -0.08 33.97 -26.51
CA VAL A 491 -1.00 33.21 -25.65
C VAL A 491 -2.28 32.99 -26.43
N ARG A 492 -2.57 31.75 -26.83
CA ARG A 492 -3.80 31.41 -27.55
C ARG A 492 -4.60 30.35 -26.80
N LEU A 493 -5.88 30.62 -26.54
CA LEU A 493 -6.81 29.67 -25.93
C LEU A 493 -7.88 29.29 -26.96
N ARG A 494 -8.04 28.00 -27.24
CA ARG A 494 -8.98 27.50 -28.25
C ARG A 494 -9.81 26.34 -27.70
N ALA A 495 -11.02 26.20 -28.23
CA ALA A 495 -11.80 24.98 -28.04
C ALA A 495 -11.34 23.93 -29.05
N VAL A 496 -11.07 22.72 -28.56
CA VAL A 496 -10.74 21.54 -29.36
C VAL A 496 -11.64 20.38 -28.92
N ASP A 497 -11.73 19.31 -29.72
CA ASP A 497 -12.69 18.22 -29.48
C ASP A 497 -12.56 17.54 -28.11
N ALA A 498 -11.37 17.59 -27.50
CA ALA A 498 -11.09 17.01 -26.18
C ALA A 498 -10.97 18.05 -25.04
N GLY A 499 -11.34 19.32 -25.24
CA GLY A 499 -11.38 20.32 -24.16
C GLY A 499 -11.01 21.76 -24.55
N ALA A 500 -10.66 22.56 -23.53
CA ALA A 500 -10.02 23.86 -23.73
C ALA A 500 -8.50 23.67 -23.80
N GLU A 501 -7.89 24.18 -24.86
CA GLU A 501 -6.45 24.08 -25.12
C GLU A 501 -5.81 25.47 -25.07
N LEU A 502 -4.89 25.67 -24.12
CA LEU A 502 -4.04 26.85 -23.99
C LEU A 502 -2.68 26.55 -24.57
N SER A 503 -2.28 27.31 -25.59
CA SER A 503 -0.92 27.34 -26.12
C SER A 503 -0.22 28.64 -25.71
N VAL A 504 0.98 28.51 -25.15
CA VAL A 504 1.93 29.61 -24.92
C VAL A 504 3.11 29.36 -25.84
N SER A 505 3.17 30.12 -26.93
CA SER A 505 4.21 30.06 -27.95
C SER A 505 5.16 31.24 -27.77
N ASP A 506 6.46 31.01 -27.94
CA ASP A 506 7.50 32.01 -27.75
C ASP A 506 8.54 31.90 -28.88
N THR A 507 8.97 33.01 -29.48
CA THR A 507 9.98 33.02 -30.57
C THR A 507 11.42 33.06 -30.03
N GLY A 508 11.65 32.44 -28.87
CA GLY A 508 12.93 32.45 -28.19
C GLY A 508 13.90 31.39 -28.70
N VAL A 509 14.82 31.00 -27.83
CA VAL A 509 15.94 30.11 -28.18
C VAL A 509 15.55 28.68 -28.55
N GLY A 510 14.33 28.25 -28.22
CA GLY A 510 13.86 26.88 -28.45
C GLY A 510 14.58 25.82 -27.59
N ILE A 511 14.01 24.62 -27.55
CA ILE A 511 14.46 23.47 -26.76
C ILE A 511 15.02 22.41 -27.72
N PRO A 512 16.26 21.92 -27.51
CA PRO A 512 16.82 20.85 -28.33
C PRO A 512 16.01 19.56 -28.24
N ALA A 513 15.82 18.86 -29.36
CA ALA A 513 14.99 17.65 -29.42
C ALA A 513 15.34 16.56 -28.38
N ARG A 514 16.63 16.44 -28.03
CA ARG A 514 17.15 15.52 -27.00
C ARG A 514 16.70 15.83 -25.57
N GLU A 515 16.21 17.05 -25.31
CA GLU A 515 15.79 17.53 -23.99
C GLU A 515 14.26 17.49 -23.81
N LEU A 516 13.47 17.41 -24.89
CA LEU A 516 12.00 17.52 -24.85
C LEU A 516 11.33 16.48 -23.94
N SER A 517 11.86 15.27 -23.87
CA SER A 517 11.37 14.22 -22.95
C SER A 517 11.67 14.51 -21.47
N ARG A 518 12.60 15.43 -21.19
CA ARG A 518 13.18 15.66 -19.86
C ARG A 518 12.81 17.02 -19.27
N VAL A 519 12.24 17.96 -20.02
CA VAL A 519 11.92 19.32 -19.50
C VAL A 519 10.89 19.34 -18.35
N PHE A 520 10.15 18.25 -18.14
CA PHE A 520 9.24 18.06 -17.00
C PHE A 520 9.87 17.24 -15.85
N GLU A 521 11.10 16.71 -16.02
CA GLU A 521 11.82 16.03 -14.93
C GLU A 521 12.19 17.03 -13.81
N ARG A 522 12.14 16.54 -12.58
CA ARG A 522 12.38 17.34 -11.37
C ARG A 522 13.84 17.79 -11.32
N PHE A 523 14.05 19.09 -11.09
CA PHE A 523 15.38 19.73 -11.08
C PHE A 523 16.13 19.67 -12.42
N HIS A 524 15.48 19.23 -13.51
CA HIS A 524 16.12 19.19 -14.82
C HIS A 524 16.26 20.59 -15.41
N ARG A 525 17.39 20.82 -16.09
CA ARG A 525 17.73 22.09 -16.72
C ARG A 525 18.50 21.83 -18.00
N ILE A 526 18.17 22.57 -19.05
CA ILE A 526 18.89 22.51 -20.32
C ILE A 526 20.20 23.29 -20.18
N GLU A 527 21.31 22.56 -20.10
CA GLU A 527 22.64 23.16 -19.96
C GLU A 527 23.10 23.82 -21.26
N GLY A 528 23.58 25.08 -21.16
CA GLY A 528 24.07 25.87 -22.29
C GLY A 528 23.00 26.71 -23.02
N GLN A 529 21.73 26.61 -22.62
CA GLN A 529 20.64 27.38 -23.22
C GLN A 529 20.69 28.86 -22.77
N ARG A 530 20.73 29.79 -23.73
CA ARG A 530 20.80 31.23 -23.49
C ARG A 530 19.45 31.73 -22.95
N GLY A 531 19.42 32.39 -21.81
CA GLY A 531 18.20 32.95 -21.20
C GLY A 531 18.49 34.22 -20.40
N ARG A 532 17.47 35.01 -20.07
CA ARG A 532 17.60 36.27 -19.30
C ARG A 532 18.10 36.06 -17.86
N SER A 533 18.23 34.82 -17.39
CA SER A 533 18.80 34.46 -16.08
C SER A 533 19.46 33.08 -16.10
N HIS A 534 20.62 32.91 -15.46
CA HIS A 534 21.33 31.62 -15.33
C HIS A 534 20.83 30.73 -14.16
N GLU A 535 19.82 31.15 -13.40
CA GLU A 535 19.49 30.59 -12.07
C GLU A 535 18.06 30.02 -11.94
N GLY A 536 17.60 29.23 -12.92
CA GLY A 536 16.35 28.47 -12.79
C GLY A 536 16.49 27.29 -11.79
N THR A 537 15.42 26.93 -11.09
CA THR A 537 15.41 25.80 -10.13
C THR A 537 15.11 24.43 -10.76
N GLY A 538 14.61 24.39 -12.00
CA GLY A 538 14.17 23.15 -12.65
C GLY A 538 12.88 22.55 -12.06
N ILE A 539 12.11 23.31 -11.27
CA ILE A 539 10.87 22.82 -10.61
C ILE A 539 9.60 23.32 -11.33
N GLY A 540 9.64 24.47 -11.99
CA GLY A 540 8.44 25.15 -12.52
C GLY A 540 7.61 24.33 -13.52
N LEU A 541 8.26 23.64 -14.48
CA LEU A 541 7.56 22.79 -15.45
C LEU A 541 7.08 21.46 -14.83
N ALA A 542 7.85 20.88 -13.92
CA ALA A 542 7.41 19.71 -13.15
C ALA A 542 6.16 20.02 -12.30
N LEU A 543 6.11 21.22 -11.69
CA LEU A 543 4.92 21.71 -10.99
C LEU A 543 3.72 21.88 -11.94
N VAL A 544 3.93 22.43 -13.15
CA VAL A 544 2.86 22.49 -14.18
C VAL A 544 2.35 21.10 -14.51
N GLN A 545 3.23 20.10 -14.68
CA GLN A 545 2.81 18.73 -14.99
C GLN A 545 1.92 18.11 -13.88
N GLU A 546 2.31 18.25 -12.61
CA GLU A 546 1.51 17.73 -11.49
C GLU A 546 0.20 18.52 -11.27
N LEU A 547 0.19 19.84 -11.47
CA LEU A 547 -1.04 20.64 -11.43
C LEU A 547 -2.00 20.27 -12.56
N MET A 548 -1.50 20.07 -13.79
CA MET A 548 -2.33 19.61 -14.90
C MET A 548 -2.90 18.21 -14.63
N ARG A 549 -2.12 17.31 -14.02
CA ARG A 549 -2.60 16.00 -13.58
C ARG A 549 -3.75 16.09 -12.56
N LEU A 550 -3.66 17.01 -11.60
CA LEU A 550 -4.75 17.26 -10.64
C LEU A 550 -5.99 17.91 -11.29
N LEU A 551 -5.80 18.71 -12.35
CA LEU A 551 -6.88 19.28 -13.16
C LEU A 551 -7.46 18.29 -14.20
N HIS A 552 -7.06 17.02 -14.17
CA HIS A 552 -7.41 16.00 -15.17
C HIS A 552 -7.07 16.38 -16.62
N GLY A 553 -6.05 17.22 -16.79
CA GLY A 553 -5.56 17.70 -18.06
C GLY A 553 -4.19 17.15 -18.45
N ALA A 554 -3.72 17.55 -19.64
CA ALA A 554 -2.44 17.15 -20.21
C ALA A 554 -1.55 18.37 -20.50
N VAL A 555 -0.23 18.15 -20.53
CA VAL A 555 0.76 19.13 -20.99
C VAL A 555 1.64 18.50 -22.07
N ARG A 556 1.85 19.21 -23.18
CA ARG A 556 2.79 18.87 -24.25
C ARG A 556 3.68 20.07 -24.59
N VAL A 557 4.82 19.80 -25.20
CA VAL A 557 5.76 20.83 -25.67
C VAL A 557 6.24 20.48 -27.07
N GLU A 558 6.17 21.46 -27.96
CA GLU A 558 6.68 21.41 -29.32
C GLU A 558 7.73 22.52 -29.46
N SER A 559 8.92 22.23 -29.97
CA SER A 559 9.97 23.24 -30.05
C SER A 559 11.01 22.91 -31.10
N GLU A 560 11.57 23.95 -31.71
CA GLU A 560 12.68 23.87 -32.64
C GLU A 560 13.78 24.85 -32.19
N GLU A 561 15.00 24.32 -32.01
CA GLU A 561 16.15 25.06 -31.53
C GLU A 561 16.47 26.24 -32.46
N GLY A 562 16.54 27.45 -31.88
CA GLY A 562 16.72 28.70 -32.60
C GLY A 562 15.46 29.31 -33.26
N ARG A 563 14.28 28.67 -33.16
CA ARG A 563 13.00 29.23 -33.65
C ARG A 563 11.97 29.51 -32.57
N GLY A 564 11.96 28.75 -31.49
CA GLY A 564 11.03 28.97 -30.38
C GLY A 564 10.46 27.71 -29.74
N SER A 565 9.64 27.89 -28.72
CA SER A 565 8.91 26.81 -28.03
C SER A 565 7.41 27.10 -28.00
N THR A 566 6.59 26.06 -28.06
CA THR A 566 5.15 26.11 -27.83
C THR A 566 4.81 25.09 -26.75
N PHE A 567 4.44 25.60 -25.57
CA PHE A 567 3.89 24.78 -24.49
C PHE A 567 2.37 24.78 -24.62
N THR A 568 1.77 23.60 -24.68
CA THR A 568 0.33 23.44 -24.82
C THR A 568 -0.21 22.65 -23.65
N VAL A 569 -1.13 23.25 -22.89
CA VAL A 569 -1.87 22.60 -21.81
C VAL A 569 -3.35 22.48 -22.18
N GLN A 570 -3.93 21.34 -21.85
CA GLN A 570 -5.31 21.01 -22.22
C GLN A 570 -6.08 20.54 -20.98
N VAL A 571 -7.28 21.09 -20.77
CA VAL A 571 -8.22 20.66 -19.72
C VAL A 571 -9.57 20.30 -20.33
N PRO A 572 -10.26 19.25 -19.84
CA PRO A 572 -11.56 18.86 -20.36
C PRO A 572 -12.63 19.94 -20.05
N PHE A 573 -13.64 20.08 -20.92
CA PHE A 573 -14.84 20.88 -20.61
C PHE A 573 -15.73 20.19 -19.55
N GLU A 574 -15.62 18.87 -19.43
CA GLU A 574 -16.46 18.06 -18.54
C GLU A 574 -16.01 18.17 -17.09
N ARG A 575 -17.00 18.17 -16.18
CA ARG A 575 -16.75 18.14 -14.74
C ARG A 575 -16.31 16.73 -14.31
N PRO A 576 -15.22 16.56 -13.54
CA PRO A 576 -14.79 15.25 -13.03
C PRO A 576 -15.86 14.56 -12.16
N GLN A 577 -16.17 13.30 -12.46
CA GLN A 577 -17.22 12.53 -11.78
C GLN A 577 -16.96 12.27 -10.28
N ALA A 578 -15.72 12.44 -9.82
CA ALA A 578 -15.31 12.15 -8.44
C ALA A 578 -15.22 13.38 -7.51
N SER A 579 -15.50 14.59 -8.01
CA SER A 579 -15.48 15.81 -7.18
C SER A 579 -16.86 16.04 -6.53
N PRO A 580 -16.94 16.25 -5.20
CA PRO A 580 -18.19 16.68 -4.55
C PRO A 580 -18.65 17.99 -5.19
N SER A 581 -19.97 18.18 -5.31
CA SER A 581 -20.53 19.38 -5.94
C SER A 581 -20.33 20.60 -5.05
N PRO A 582 -19.59 21.63 -5.49
CA PRO A 582 -19.79 22.95 -4.93
C PRO A 582 -21.23 23.37 -5.21
N HIS A 583 -21.91 24.00 -4.25
CA HIS A 583 -23.12 24.75 -4.59
C HIS A 583 -22.79 25.83 -5.63
N PRO A 584 -23.70 26.16 -6.56
CA PRO A 584 -23.49 27.26 -7.49
C PRO A 584 -23.50 28.59 -6.74
N ALA A 585 -22.32 29.07 -6.35
CA ALA A 585 -22.15 30.42 -5.87
C ALA A 585 -22.55 31.42 -7.00
N PRO A 586 -23.18 32.56 -6.66
CA PRO A 586 -23.47 33.58 -7.66
C PRO A 586 -22.16 34.09 -8.28
N VAL A 587 -22.18 34.38 -9.59
CA VAL A 587 -21.00 34.88 -10.33
C VAL A 587 -20.50 36.18 -9.69
N VAL A 588 -19.45 36.06 -8.87
CA VAL A 588 -18.77 37.20 -8.26
C VAL A 588 -17.95 37.90 -9.34
N ARG A 589 -18.00 39.24 -9.39
CA ARG A 589 -17.13 40.05 -10.26
C ARG A 589 -15.65 39.72 -9.98
N PRO A 590 -14.76 39.76 -10.98
CA PRO A 590 -13.38 39.31 -10.81
C PRO A 590 -12.65 40.06 -9.68
N THR A 591 -12.28 39.30 -8.65
CA THR A 591 -11.30 39.71 -7.64
C THR A 591 -9.90 39.64 -8.28
N PRO A 592 -9.03 40.65 -8.14
CA PRO A 592 -7.70 40.64 -8.75
C PRO A 592 -6.82 39.50 -8.21
N SER A 593 -5.97 38.96 -9.09
CA SER A 593 -5.00 37.90 -8.80
C SER A 593 -4.12 38.20 -7.58
N LYS A 594 -3.90 37.19 -6.73
CA LYS A 594 -3.04 37.28 -5.55
C LYS A 594 -1.57 36.96 -5.86
N HIS A 595 -1.27 36.19 -6.91
CA HIS A 595 0.09 35.71 -7.19
C HIS A 595 0.78 36.38 -8.39
N ALA A 596 0.04 37.00 -9.32
CA ALA A 596 0.63 37.61 -10.53
C ALA A 596 1.70 38.66 -10.21
N ALA A 597 1.51 39.48 -9.18
CA ALA A 597 2.44 40.55 -8.79
C ALA A 597 3.88 40.05 -8.57
N ALA A 598 4.07 38.89 -7.93
CA ALA A 598 5.40 38.35 -7.65
C ALA A 598 6.10 37.81 -8.91
N TYR A 599 5.35 37.21 -9.85
CA TYR A 599 5.88 36.75 -11.13
C TYR A 599 6.21 37.92 -12.08
N VAL A 600 5.38 38.97 -12.06
CA VAL A 600 5.61 40.19 -12.84
C VAL A 600 6.77 41.00 -12.27
N GLN A 601 6.92 41.13 -10.94
CA GLN A 601 8.10 41.77 -10.33
C GLN A 601 9.40 41.03 -10.65
N GLU A 602 9.39 39.69 -10.72
CA GLU A 602 10.56 38.92 -11.17
C GLU A 602 10.91 39.25 -12.64
N ALA A 603 9.91 39.34 -13.52
CA ALA A 603 10.11 39.70 -14.93
C ALA A 603 10.60 41.16 -15.10
N LEU A 604 10.02 42.11 -14.36
CA LEU A 604 10.44 43.51 -14.37
C LEU A 604 11.84 43.71 -13.78
N GLY A 605 12.21 42.94 -12.75
CA GLY A 605 13.56 42.93 -12.17
C GLY A 605 14.66 42.39 -13.10
N LEU A 606 14.31 41.93 -14.29
CA LEU A 606 15.22 41.56 -15.38
C LEU A 606 15.34 42.66 -16.45
N LEU A 607 14.79 43.86 -16.20
CA LEU A 607 14.71 45.00 -17.14
C LEU A 607 15.08 46.34 -16.46
N PRO A 608 15.60 47.35 -17.20
CA PRO A 608 15.78 48.71 -16.69
C PRO A 608 14.43 49.49 -16.60
N ASP A 609 14.31 50.44 -15.66
CA ASP A 609 13.07 51.22 -15.35
C ASP A 609 12.94 52.55 -16.12
N PRO A 610 11.71 52.97 -16.53
CA PRO A 610 11.09 54.22 -16.04
C PRO A 610 9.50 54.19 -15.98
N PRO A 611 8.65 55.27 -16.16
CA PRO A 611 7.61 55.69 -15.19
C PRO A 611 6.11 55.52 -15.60
N ALA A 612 5.16 55.69 -14.65
CA ALA A 612 3.70 55.41 -14.76
C ALA A 612 2.80 56.66 -15.08
N PRO A 613 1.52 56.57 -15.57
CA PRO A 613 0.31 56.21 -14.74
C PRO A 613 -1.06 55.74 -15.41
N ALA A 614 -2.03 55.32 -14.56
CA ALA A 614 -3.54 55.48 -14.58
C ALA A 614 -4.53 54.77 -15.59
N VAL A 615 -5.78 54.47 -15.12
CA VAL A 615 -6.91 53.75 -15.80
C VAL A 615 -8.33 54.19 -15.28
N PRO A 616 -9.43 54.12 -16.08
CA PRO A 616 -10.84 54.11 -15.59
C PRO A 616 -11.81 53.05 -16.21
N GLU A 617 -13.09 53.00 -15.76
CA GLU A 617 -14.05 51.84 -15.80
C GLU A 617 -15.29 51.91 -16.75
N GLY A 618 -16.03 50.78 -16.90
CA GLY A 618 -17.46 50.65 -17.32
C GLY A 618 -17.73 49.97 -18.69
N ALA A 619 -18.82 49.23 -18.98
CA ALA A 619 -20.05 48.76 -18.28
C ALA A 619 -20.75 47.62 -19.13
N LEU A 620 -21.78 46.89 -18.64
CA LEU A 620 -22.55 45.90 -19.47
C LEU A 620 -23.93 45.44 -18.91
N ALA A 621 -24.84 45.02 -19.82
CA ALA A 621 -26.12 44.26 -19.65
C ALA A 621 -26.64 43.81 -21.06
N GLY A 622 -27.64 42.93 -21.29
CA GLY A 622 -28.49 42.02 -20.48
C GLY A 622 -29.72 41.52 -21.28
N ALA A 623 -30.20 40.27 -21.12
CA ALA A 623 -31.32 39.68 -21.94
C ALA A 623 -32.13 38.54 -21.23
N ALA A 624 -33.31 38.17 -21.77
CA ALA A 624 -34.36 37.33 -21.11
C ALA A 624 -34.88 36.10 -21.93
N LEU A 625 -35.88 35.35 -21.40
CA LEU A 625 -36.29 33.98 -21.83
C LEU A 625 -37.83 33.76 -22.03
N VAL A 626 -38.25 32.57 -22.52
CA VAL A 626 -39.63 32.21 -22.99
C VAL A 626 -40.29 31.08 -22.15
N ALA A 627 -41.63 30.99 -22.12
CA ALA A 627 -42.45 30.15 -21.21
C ALA A 627 -43.32 29.04 -21.88
N ARG A 628 -43.83 28.06 -21.09
CA ARG A 628 -44.86 27.04 -21.45
C ARG A 628 -45.72 26.53 -20.26
N ASP A 629 -46.71 25.71 -20.61
CA ASP A 629 -48.01 25.36 -19.99
C ASP A 629 -47.99 24.41 -18.75
N THR A 630 -48.79 24.70 -17.71
CA THR A 630 -49.04 23.80 -16.55
C THR A 630 -50.50 23.84 -16.05
N SER A 631 -51.01 22.69 -15.60
CA SER A 631 -52.29 22.59 -14.89
C SER A 631 -52.14 23.07 -13.43
N ARG A 632 -53.19 23.69 -12.88
CA ARG A 632 -53.18 24.36 -11.56
C ARG A 632 -53.00 23.41 -10.36
N GLU A 633 -51.81 22.89 -10.16
CA GLU A 633 -51.42 22.18 -8.93
C GLU A 633 -51.38 23.15 -7.74
N ARG A 634 -51.82 22.69 -6.55
CA ARG A 634 -51.80 23.50 -5.33
C ARG A 634 -50.43 23.42 -4.66
N LEU A 635 -49.82 24.57 -4.42
CA LEU A 635 -48.60 24.73 -3.63
C LEU A 635 -48.94 25.49 -2.35
N VAL A 636 -48.33 25.13 -1.23
CA VAL A 636 -48.36 25.96 0.00
C VAL A 636 -47.02 26.69 0.11
N LEU A 637 -47.08 27.98 0.47
CA LEU A 637 -45.93 28.82 0.76
C LEU A 637 -46.00 29.28 2.21
N ALA A 638 -44.94 29.06 2.98
CA ALA A 638 -44.75 29.59 4.33
C ALA A 638 -43.47 30.43 4.33
N ASP A 639 -43.55 31.68 4.75
CA ASP A 639 -42.43 32.62 4.88
C ASP A 639 -42.90 33.74 5.80
N ASP A 640 -42.07 34.28 6.70
CA ASP A 640 -42.53 35.28 7.69
C ASP A 640 -42.53 36.72 7.16
N ASN A 641 -41.82 36.96 6.06
CA ASN A 641 -41.67 38.26 5.42
C ASN A 641 -42.80 38.52 4.41
N ALA A 642 -43.57 39.58 4.64
CA ALA A 642 -44.74 39.90 3.83
C ALA A 642 -44.41 40.20 2.35
N ASP A 643 -43.29 40.86 2.09
CA ASP A 643 -42.86 41.23 0.74
C ASP A 643 -42.31 40.01 -0.02
N MET A 644 -41.54 39.15 0.67
CA MET A 644 -41.05 37.88 0.09
C MET A 644 -42.21 36.93 -0.21
N ARG A 645 -43.16 36.75 0.73
CA ARG A 645 -44.42 36.02 0.48
C ARG A 645 -45.14 36.53 -0.76
N ALA A 646 -45.33 37.85 -0.88
CA ALA A 646 -46.05 38.45 -2.00
C ALA A 646 -45.31 38.25 -3.33
N TYR A 647 -43.98 38.40 -3.33
CA TYR A 647 -43.12 38.19 -4.49
C TYR A 647 -43.14 36.74 -5.00
N VAL A 648 -42.85 35.77 -4.12
CA VAL A 648 -42.83 34.34 -4.44
C VAL A 648 -44.22 33.85 -4.86
N ARG A 649 -45.28 34.26 -4.15
CA ARG A 649 -46.66 33.96 -4.53
C ARG A 649 -46.99 34.46 -5.93
N ARG A 650 -46.58 35.68 -6.29
CA ARG A 650 -46.80 36.23 -7.64
C ARG A 650 -46.06 35.39 -8.68
N LEU A 651 -44.76 35.14 -8.52
CA LEU A 651 -43.96 34.35 -9.46
C LEU A 651 -44.57 32.97 -9.76
N LEU A 652 -44.98 32.25 -8.72
CA LEU A 652 -45.57 30.92 -8.85
C LEU A 652 -46.99 30.97 -9.44
N THR A 653 -47.77 32.02 -9.15
CA THR A 653 -49.10 32.22 -9.77
C THR A 653 -48.99 32.57 -11.26
N ASP A 654 -48.03 33.43 -11.62
CA ASP A 654 -47.74 33.83 -13.00
C ASP A 654 -47.25 32.64 -13.85
N ALA A 655 -46.62 31.65 -13.21
CA ALA A 655 -46.21 30.37 -13.82
C ALA A 655 -47.33 29.30 -13.90
N GLY A 656 -48.55 29.62 -13.45
CA GLY A 656 -49.74 28.75 -13.58
C GLY A 656 -50.16 27.99 -12.32
N TYR A 657 -49.39 28.04 -11.24
CA TYR A 657 -49.67 27.28 -10.01
C TYR A 657 -50.73 27.94 -9.11
N SER A 658 -51.44 27.15 -8.31
CA SER A 658 -52.38 27.65 -7.30
C SER A 658 -51.68 27.76 -5.94
N VAL A 659 -51.33 28.98 -5.53
CA VAL A 659 -50.47 29.20 -4.36
C VAL A 659 -51.28 29.71 -3.16
N GLU A 660 -51.21 28.96 -2.06
CA GLU A 660 -51.76 29.33 -0.75
C GLU A 660 -50.61 29.79 0.17
N ALA A 661 -50.58 31.09 0.50
CA ALA A 661 -49.51 31.68 1.29
C ALA A 661 -49.93 31.85 2.76
N THR A 662 -49.05 31.44 3.68
CA THR A 662 -49.21 31.41 5.14
C THR A 662 -48.06 32.17 5.80
N ALA A 663 -48.27 32.75 6.98
CA ALA A 663 -47.28 33.65 7.60
C ALA A 663 -46.26 32.93 8.50
N ASP A 664 -46.51 31.67 8.87
CA ASP A 664 -45.59 30.83 9.65
C ASP A 664 -45.92 29.33 9.56
N GLY A 665 -45.05 28.50 10.11
CA GLY A 665 -45.14 27.05 10.02
C GLY A 665 -46.36 26.44 10.69
N VAL A 666 -47.00 27.10 11.68
CA VAL A 666 -48.20 26.56 12.33
C VAL A 666 -49.40 26.64 11.39
N GLU A 667 -49.55 27.78 10.70
CA GLU A 667 -50.56 27.96 9.66
C GLU A 667 -50.30 27.05 8.45
N ALA A 668 -49.02 26.89 8.05
CA ALA A 668 -48.62 25.98 6.99
C ALA A 668 -48.98 24.51 7.29
N LEU A 669 -48.67 24.03 8.51
CA LEU A 669 -48.99 22.67 8.94
C LEU A 669 -50.50 22.41 8.94
N ALA A 670 -51.30 23.39 9.39
CA ALA A 670 -52.75 23.31 9.34
C ALA A 670 -53.28 23.29 7.90
N ALA A 671 -52.74 24.16 7.02
CA ALA A 671 -53.11 24.22 5.60
C ALA A 671 -52.74 22.95 4.81
N VAL A 672 -51.65 22.28 5.18
CA VAL A 672 -51.23 20.99 4.61
C VAL A 672 -52.13 19.84 5.09
N ARG A 673 -52.44 19.78 6.39
CA ARG A 673 -53.32 18.74 6.96
C ARG A 673 -54.77 18.86 6.53
N ALA A 674 -55.29 20.08 6.37
CA ALA A 674 -56.66 20.31 5.91
C ALA A 674 -56.85 19.90 4.44
N ARG A 675 -55.83 20.06 3.61
CA ARG A 675 -55.79 19.59 2.23
C ARG A 675 -54.32 19.39 1.81
N PRO A 676 -53.88 18.18 1.45
CA PRO A 676 -52.49 17.97 1.04
C PRO A 676 -52.20 18.72 -0.27
N PRO A 677 -51.14 19.56 -0.34
CA PRO A 677 -50.70 20.18 -1.58
C PRO A 677 -49.88 19.20 -2.45
N ALA A 678 -49.50 19.64 -3.64
CA ALA A 678 -48.54 18.95 -4.48
C ALA A 678 -47.08 19.24 -4.07
N LEU A 679 -46.84 20.37 -3.39
CA LEU A 679 -45.53 20.82 -2.89
C LEU A 679 -45.72 21.81 -1.72
N LEU A 680 -44.79 21.82 -0.77
CA LEU A 680 -44.65 22.87 0.25
C LEU A 680 -43.34 23.63 0.01
N LEU A 681 -43.39 24.96 -0.01
CA LEU A 681 -42.24 25.85 0.14
C LEU A 681 -42.29 26.48 1.53
N SER A 682 -41.19 26.42 2.29
CA SER A 682 -41.13 26.97 3.65
C SER A 682 -39.85 27.73 3.90
N ASP A 683 -39.93 28.93 4.46
CA ASP A 683 -38.75 29.61 5.02
C ASP A 683 -38.23 28.85 6.25
N VAL A 684 -36.92 28.94 6.47
CA VAL A 684 -36.26 28.32 7.62
C VAL A 684 -36.57 29.09 8.89
N MET A 685 -36.48 30.43 8.85
CA MET A 685 -36.63 31.29 10.02
C MET A 685 -38.04 31.88 10.08
N MET A 686 -38.97 31.21 10.75
CA MET A 686 -40.35 31.69 10.95
C MET A 686 -40.73 31.71 12.44
N PRO A 687 -41.57 32.65 12.89
CA PRO A 687 -42.06 32.69 14.27
C PRO A 687 -43.01 31.52 14.56
N ARG A 688 -43.19 31.17 15.84
CA ARG A 688 -44.03 30.06 16.36
C ARG A 688 -43.55 28.65 15.99
N LEU A 689 -43.37 28.35 14.70
CA LEU A 689 -42.82 27.10 14.19
C LEU A 689 -41.93 27.40 12.98
N ASP A 690 -40.66 27.02 13.10
CA ASP A 690 -39.64 27.19 12.08
C ASP A 690 -39.73 26.11 10.97
N GLY A 691 -39.00 26.31 9.86
CA GLY A 691 -39.05 25.39 8.73
C GLY A 691 -38.60 23.96 9.08
N PHE A 692 -37.65 23.83 10.00
CA PHE A 692 -37.17 22.54 10.49
C PHE A 692 -38.19 21.80 11.36
N GLY A 693 -38.83 22.50 12.31
CA GLY A 693 -39.91 21.95 13.11
C GLY A 693 -41.12 21.55 12.26
N LEU A 694 -41.41 22.31 11.20
CA LEU A 694 -42.46 21.99 10.23
C LEU A 694 -42.18 20.70 9.46
N ILE A 695 -40.97 20.51 8.92
CA ILE A 695 -40.60 19.26 8.23
C ILE A 695 -40.69 18.07 9.19
N LYS A 696 -40.15 18.18 10.41
CA LYS A 696 -40.20 17.11 11.40
C LYS A 696 -41.64 16.71 11.74
N ALA A 697 -42.56 17.67 11.82
CA ALA A 697 -43.98 17.41 12.04
C ALA A 697 -44.67 16.73 10.84
N LEU A 698 -44.25 17.01 9.60
CA LEU A 698 -44.81 16.44 8.38
C LEU A 698 -44.23 15.04 8.06
N ARG A 699 -42.95 14.81 8.35
CA ARG A 699 -42.28 13.49 8.18
C ARG A 699 -42.69 12.49 9.26
N GLY A 700 -43.07 12.96 10.44
CA GLY A 700 -43.59 12.12 11.54
C GLY A 700 -45.03 11.63 11.35
N ASP A 701 -45.72 12.06 10.30
CA ASP A 701 -47.12 11.72 10.00
C ASP A 701 -47.17 10.90 8.69
N PRO A 702 -47.54 9.59 8.73
CA PRO A 702 -47.53 8.74 7.54
C PRO A 702 -48.37 9.25 6.37
N SER A 703 -49.35 10.14 6.62
CA SER A 703 -50.18 10.74 5.57
C SER A 703 -49.51 11.89 4.82
N THR A 704 -48.47 12.49 5.40
CA THR A 704 -47.69 13.59 4.77
C THR A 704 -46.20 13.28 4.61
N ALA A 705 -45.74 12.10 5.06
CA ALA A 705 -44.34 11.69 4.99
C ALA A 705 -43.74 11.71 3.58
N GLU A 706 -44.55 11.48 2.53
CA GLU A 706 -44.14 11.54 1.11
C GLU A 706 -44.38 12.90 0.42
N LEU A 707 -44.89 13.92 1.13
CA LEU A 707 -45.13 15.25 0.56
C LEU A 707 -43.78 15.92 0.20
N PRO A 708 -43.54 16.41 -1.03
CA PRO A 708 -42.28 17.08 -1.31
C PRO A 708 -42.21 18.47 -0.65
N ILE A 709 -41.05 18.81 -0.07
CA ILE A 709 -40.82 20.06 0.67
C ILE A 709 -39.54 20.75 0.19
N ILE A 710 -39.60 22.06 -0.09
CA ILE A 710 -38.44 22.91 -0.41
C ILE A 710 -38.27 23.97 0.68
N LEU A 711 -37.06 24.08 1.23
CA LEU A 711 -36.73 25.13 2.19
C LEU A 711 -36.19 26.40 1.51
N LEU A 712 -36.55 27.57 2.04
CA LEU A 712 -35.95 28.87 1.71
C LEU A 712 -35.11 29.33 2.91
N SER A 713 -33.91 29.90 2.72
CA SER A 713 -33.03 30.25 3.86
C SER A 713 -32.18 31.48 3.62
N ALA A 714 -31.86 32.24 4.68
CA ALA A 714 -31.04 33.45 4.62
C ALA A 714 -29.53 33.23 4.85
N ARG A 715 -29.06 31.99 5.07
CA ARG A 715 -27.64 31.67 5.30
C ARG A 715 -27.00 31.07 4.05
N ALA A 716 -25.82 31.59 3.67
CA ALA A 716 -25.03 31.08 2.56
C ALA A 716 -23.84 30.25 3.08
N GLY A 717 -23.78 28.98 2.70
CA GLY A 717 -22.72 28.02 3.07
C GLY A 717 -23.20 26.57 2.92
N GLU A 718 -22.30 25.64 2.58
CA GLU A 718 -22.64 24.22 2.37
C GLU A 718 -23.26 23.55 3.61
N GLU A 719 -22.78 23.91 4.80
CA GLU A 719 -23.26 23.36 6.08
C GLU A 719 -24.77 23.56 6.29
N SER A 720 -25.33 24.73 5.97
CA SER A 720 -26.76 25.00 6.16
C SER A 720 -27.66 24.31 5.13
N SER A 721 -27.15 23.95 3.96
CA SER A 721 -27.88 23.12 2.99
C SER A 721 -27.94 21.65 3.41
N VAL A 722 -26.86 21.15 4.03
CA VAL A 722 -26.80 19.80 4.60
C VAL A 722 -27.81 19.66 5.73
N GLU A 723 -27.85 20.60 6.68
CA GLU A 723 -28.88 20.64 7.74
C GLU A 723 -30.32 20.61 7.15
N GLY A 724 -30.54 21.35 6.05
CA GLY A 724 -31.81 21.38 5.31
C GLY A 724 -32.27 20.00 4.81
N LEU A 725 -31.37 19.26 4.19
CA LEU A 725 -31.64 17.94 3.61
C LEU A 725 -31.67 16.84 4.68
N GLU A 726 -30.79 16.89 5.69
CA GLU A 726 -30.78 15.95 6.83
C GLU A 726 -32.04 16.05 7.68
N ALA A 727 -32.62 17.25 7.82
CA ALA A 727 -33.92 17.43 8.46
C ALA A 727 -35.09 16.81 7.65
N GLY A 728 -34.85 16.43 6.40
CA GLY A 728 -35.80 15.74 5.52
C GLY A 728 -36.50 16.63 4.51
N ALA A 729 -35.96 17.80 4.12
CA ALA A 729 -36.43 18.50 2.93
C ALA A 729 -36.03 17.74 1.65
N ASP A 730 -36.79 17.90 0.57
CA ASP A 730 -36.46 17.33 -0.75
C ASP A 730 -35.54 18.25 -1.57
N ASP A 731 -35.56 19.56 -1.30
CA ASP A 731 -34.62 20.53 -1.88
C ASP A 731 -34.47 21.79 -0.97
N TYR A 732 -33.48 22.64 -1.26
CA TYR A 732 -33.13 23.81 -0.43
C TYR A 732 -32.67 24.99 -1.31
N LEU A 733 -33.06 26.21 -0.96
CA LEU A 733 -32.85 27.42 -1.76
C LEU A 733 -32.43 28.63 -0.91
N VAL A 734 -31.29 29.23 -1.22
CA VAL A 734 -30.73 30.36 -0.45
C VAL A 734 -31.25 31.71 -0.98
N LYS A 735 -31.67 32.60 -0.07
CA LYS A 735 -32.07 33.98 -0.32
C LYS A 735 -30.81 34.88 -0.39
N PRO A 736 -30.70 35.80 -1.38
CA PRO A 736 -31.65 36.06 -2.46
C PRO A 736 -31.48 35.07 -3.63
N PHE A 737 -32.58 34.42 -4.01
CA PHE A 737 -32.65 33.50 -5.15
C PHE A 737 -33.21 34.17 -6.41
N SER A 738 -32.94 33.60 -7.58
CA SER A 738 -33.54 34.08 -8.83
C SER A 738 -34.92 33.47 -9.10
N ALA A 739 -35.81 34.21 -9.78
CA ALA A 739 -37.14 33.70 -10.15
C ALA A 739 -37.08 32.43 -11.02
N ARG A 740 -36.08 32.32 -11.90
CA ARG A 740 -35.87 31.17 -12.78
C ARG A 740 -35.45 29.91 -12.01
N GLU A 741 -34.61 30.09 -10.99
CA GLU A 741 -34.12 29.03 -10.13
C GLU A 741 -35.23 28.46 -9.25
N LEU A 742 -36.00 29.33 -8.58
CA LEU A 742 -37.19 28.94 -7.82
C LEU A 742 -38.15 28.08 -8.65
N LEU A 743 -38.48 28.52 -9.88
CA LEU A 743 -39.40 27.80 -10.76
C LEU A 743 -38.87 26.44 -11.20
N ALA A 744 -37.58 26.35 -11.55
CA ALA A 744 -36.95 25.09 -11.93
C ALA A 744 -36.93 24.05 -10.79
N ARG A 745 -36.71 24.51 -9.55
CA ARG A 745 -36.75 23.68 -8.33
C ARG A 745 -38.15 23.12 -8.07
N VAL A 746 -39.17 23.97 -8.17
CA VAL A 746 -40.59 23.59 -8.04
C VAL A 746 -41.00 22.55 -9.08
N GLU A 747 -40.67 22.77 -10.36
CA GLU A 747 -41.01 21.84 -11.45
C GLU A 747 -40.30 20.48 -11.30
N GLY A 748 -39.03 20.48 -10.90
CA GLY A 748 -38.25 19.26 -10.64
C GLY A 748 -38.85 18.40 -9.53
N ALA A 749 -39.17 19.02 -8.39
CA ALA A 749 -39.77 18.33 -7.23
C ALA A 749 -41.13 17.69 -7.57
N LEU A 750 -42.00 18.43 -8.28
CA LEU A 750 -43.31 17.94 -8.72
C LEU A 750 -43.19 16.73 -9.68
N ARG A 751 -42.23 16.77 -10.61
CA ARG A 751 -42.00 15.67 -11.57
C ARG A 751 -41.54 14.38 -10.88
N LEU A 752 -40.60 14.49 -9.95
CA LEU A 752 -40.11 13.36 -9.12
C LEU A 752 -41.24 12.74 -8.29
N ALA A 753 -42.12 13.55 -7.70
CA ALA A 753 -43.24 13.11 -6.88
C ALA A 753 -44.39 12.43 -7.68
N ARG A 754 -44.42 12.55 -9.01
CA ARG A 754 -45.33 11.76 -9.87
C ARG A 754 -44.74 10.39 -10.19
N LEU A 755 -43.49 10.34 -10.65
CA LEU A 755 -42.76 9.10 -11.01
C LEU A 755 -42.70 8.07 -9.87
N ARG A 756 -42.44 8.51 -8.62
CA ARG A 756 -42.39 7.61 -7.45
C ARG A 756 -43.73 6.86 -7.22
N ARG A 757 -44.87 7.50 -7.46
CA ARG A 757 -46.20 6.90 -7.25
C ARG A 757 -46.54 5.83 -8.30
N GLU A 758 -46.19 6.07 -9.56
CA GLU A 758 -46.46 5.11 -10.66
C GLU A 758 -45.61 3.82 -10.56
N THR A 759 -44.39 3.93 -10.05
CA THR A 759 -43.46 2.78 -9.95
C THR A 759 -43.86 1.80 -8.83
N ASN A 760 -44.25 2.30 -7.65
CA ASN A 760 -44.57 1.46 -6.49
C ASN A 760 -45.83 0.59 -6.70
N ASP A 761 -46.86 1.11 -7.36
CA ASP A 761 -48.12 0.38 -7.60
C ASP A 761 -47.98 -0.80 -8.58
N THR A 762 -47.00 -0.72 -9.49
CA THR A 762 -46.76 -1.71 -10.54
C THR A 762 -45.95 -2.90 -10.03
N LEU A 763 -44.92 -2.64 -9.21
CA LEU A 763 -44.06 -3.69 -8.64
C LEU A 763 -44.82 -4.65 -7.71
N ARG A 764 -45.74 -4.13 -6.89
CA ARG A 764 -46.38 -4.92 -5.82
C ARG A 764 -47.29 -6.05 -6.33
N ARG A 765 -47.85 -5.93 -7.53
CA ARG A 765 -48.86 -6.88 -8.06
C ARG A 765 -48.27 -8.02 -8.90
N ALA A 766 -46.99 -7.92 -9.30
CA ALA A 766 -46.34 -8.91 -10.16
C ALA A 766 -45.60 -10.01 -9.38
N ASN A 767 -44.96 -9.68 -8.25
CA ASN A 767 -44.14 -10.65 -7.49
C ASN A 767 -44.98 -11.76 -6.83
N GLU A 768 -46.09 -11.41 -6.17
CA GLU A 768 -46.79 -12.29 -5.22
C GLU A 768 -47.37 -13.59 -5.86
N SER A 769 -47.57 -13.64 -7.18
CA SER A 769 -48.29 -14.73 -7.85
C SER A 769 -47.41 -15.75 -8.59
N LEU A 770 -46.12 -15.50 -8.81
CA LEU A 770 -45.25 -16.31 -9.68
C LEU A 770 -44.16 -17.10 -8.92
N GLU A 771 -43.61 -16.53 -7.85
CA GLU A 771 -42.50 -17.13 -7.09
C GLU A 771 -42.88 -18.46 -6.42
N ALA A 772 -44.10 -18.55 -5.87
CA ALA A 772 -44.49 -19.64 -4.96
C ALA A 772 -44.55 -21.06 -5.57
N ARG A 773 -44.64 -21.23 -6.90
CA ARG A 773 -45.02 -22.52 -7.53
C ARG A 773 -44.02 -23.12 -8.51
N VAL A 774 -43.07 -22.35 -9.03
CA VAL A 774 -42.03 -22.87 -9.94
C VAL A 774 -40.74 -23.18 -9.19
N GLU A 775 -40.42 -22.39 -8.17
CA GLU A 775 -39.09 -22.42 -7.56
C GLU A 775 -38.75 -23.72 -6.82
N GLN A 776 -39.69 -24.36 -6.10
CA GLN A 776 -39.32 -25.42 -5.15
C GLN A 776 -38.63 -26.65 -5.77
N ARG A 777 -38.92 -27.02 -7.04
CA ARG A 777 -38.28 -28.18 -7.69
C ARG A 777 -37.06 -27.85 -8.55
N THR A 778 -37.00 -26.65 -9.11
CA THR A 778 -35.84 -26.24 -9.91
C THR A 778 -34.70 -25.74 -9.01
N ARG A 779 -35.04 -25.11 -7.86
CA ARG A 779 -34.09 -24.55 -6.88
C ARG A 779 -32.99 -25.52 -6.42
N GLU A 780 -33.21 -26.83 -6.33
CA GLU A 780 -32.16 -27.75 -5.85
C GLU A 780 -31.10 -28.07 -6.91
N ARG A 781 -31.53 -28.38 -8.14
CA ARG A 781 -30.58 -28.73 -9.23
C ARG A 781 -29.91 -27.48 -9.82
N ASP A 782 -30.68 -26.40 -9.98
CA ASP A 782 -30.15 -25.13 -10.45
C ASP A 782 -29.35 -24.39 -9.35
N ARG A 783 -29.46 -24.77 -8.07
CA ARG A 783 -28.62 -24.17 -7.01
C ARG A 783 -27.14 -24.39 -7.25
N ILE A 784 -26.73 -25.60 -7.59
CA ILE A 784 -25.30 -25.87 -7.81
C ILE A 784 -24.80 -25.12 -9.05
N TRP A 785 -25.60 -25.06 -10.13
CA TRP A 785 -25.25 -24.30 -11.33
C TRP A 785 -25.20 -22.78 -11.06
N ASN A 786 -26.28 -22.21 -10.54
CA ASN A 786 -26.47 -20.75 -10.40
C ASN A 786 -25.80 -20.12 -9.17
N VAL A 787 -25.61 -20.88 -8.09
CA VAL A 787 -25.00 -20.37 -6.83
C VAL A 787 -23.52 -20.74 -6.73
N SER A 788 -22.98 -21.61 -7.60
CA SER A 788 -21.53 -21.80 -7.70
C SER A 788 -20.83 -20.44 -7.92
N PRO A 789 -19.84 -20.07 -7.09
CA PRO A 789 -18.99 -18.92 -7.35
C PRO A 789 -18.03 -19.23 -8.50
N ASP A 790 -17.53 -20.46 -8.58
CA ASP A 790 -16.72 -20.93 -9.71
C ASP A 790 -17.54 -20.91 -11.02
N HIS A 791 -16.86 -20.57 -12.10
CA HIS A 791 -17.40 -20.42 -13.44
C HIS A 791 -17.49 -21.79 -14.12
N LEU A 792 -18.72 -22.27 -14.31
CA LEU A 792 -18.99 -23.55 -14.93
C LEU A 792 -19.27 -23.34 -16.42
N LEU A 793 -18.63 -24.17 -17.25
CA LEU A 793 -18.76 -24.15 -18.71
C LEU A 793 -18.85 -25.59 -19.21
N ILE A 794 -19.72 -25.84 -20.18
CA ILE A 794 -19.73 -27.05 -21.00
C ILE A 794 -19.44 -26.62 -22.43
N THR A 795 -18.48 -27.27 -23.08
CA THR A 795 -18.08 -27.01 -24.47
C THR A 795 -18.04 -28.31 -25.28
N ASP A 796 -18.13 -28.23 -26.60
CA ASP A 796 -17.86 -29.37 -27.48
C ASP A 796 -16.35 -29.61 -27.68
N THR A 797 -15.99 -30.65 -28.42
CA THR A 797 -14.59 -31.00 -28.74
C THR A 797 -13.91 -30.05 -29.73
N GLN A 798 -14.59 -29.01 -30.22
CA GLN A 798 -14.02 -27.93 -31.03
C GLN A 798 -13.85 -26.63 -30.24
N GLY A 799 -14.19 -26.63 -28.94
CA GLY A 799 -14.12 -25.44 -28.08
C GLY A 799 -15.32 -24.50 -28.22
N VAL A 800 -16.42 -24.94 -28.85
CA VAL A 800 -17.66 -24.16 -28.93
C VAL A 800 -18.45 -24.31 -27.64
N TRP A 801 -18.68 -23.19 -26.96
CA TRP A 801 -19.37 -23.14 -25.69
C TRP A 801 -20.85 -23.52 -25.87
N LEU A 802 -21.30 -24.55 -25.14
CA LEU A 802 -22.65 -25.12 -25.24
C LEU A 802 -23.57 -24.64 -24.12
N SER A 803 -23.04 -24.38 -22.93
CA SER A 803 -23.78 -23.83 -21.79
C SER A 803 -22.82 -23.26 -20.75
N VAL A 804 -23.21 -22.17 -20.09
CA VAL A 804 -22.43 -21.48 -19.06
C VAL A 804 -23.31 -21.19 -17.85
N ASN A 805 -22.71 -21.11 -16.65
CA ASN A 805 -23.46 -20.68 -15.48
C ASN A 805 -23.50 -19.14 -15.30
N PRO A 806 -24.48 -18.60 -14.53
CA PRO A 806 -24.60 -17.17 -14.26
C PRO A 806 -23.37 -16.49 -13.66
N SER A 807 -22.37 -17.22 -13.16
CA SER A 807 -21.12 -16.62 -12.67
C SER A 807 -20.38 -15.85 -13.77
N TRP A 808 -20.39 -16.35 -15.02
CA TRP A 808 -19.83 -15.63 -16.17
C TRP A 808 -20.43 -14.23 -16.36
N ARG A 809 -21.74 -14.09 -16.18
CA ARG A 809 -22.42 -12.77 -16.24
C ARG A 809 -22.11 -11.89 -15.04
N ARG A 810 -21.91 -12.47 -13.85
CA ARG A 810 -21.59 -11.69 -12.63
C ARG A 810 -20.18 -11.09 -12.67
N THR A 811 -19.20 -11.83 -13.18
CA THR A 811 -17.80 -11.39 -13.23
C THR A 811 -17.47 -10.64 -14.53
N LEU A 812 -17.86 -11.17 -15.70
CA LEU A 812 -17.51 -10.57 -17.00
C LEU A 812 -18.64 -9.78 -17.66
N GLY A 813 -19.82 -9.70 -17.05
CA GLY A 813 -20.99 -8.98 -17.57
C GLY A 813 -21.67 -9.61 -18.80
N TRP A 814 -20.97 -10.45 -19.58
CA TRP A 814 -21.49 -11.11 -20.78
C TRP A 814 -22.70 -11.99 -20.48
N ARG A 815 -23.74 -11.95 -21.32
CA ARG A 815 -24.90 -12.83 -21.22
C ARG A 815 -24.60 -14.20 -21.84
N GLU A 816 -25.29 -15.23 -21.35
CA GLU A 816 -25.19 -16.59 -21.90
C GLU A 816 -25.43 -16.62 -23.42
N GLU A 817 -26.38 -15.83 -23.92
CA GLU A 817 -26.69 -15.64 -25.35
C GLU A 817 -25.50 -15.11 -26.19
N GLU A 818 -24.59 -14.37 -25.57
CA GLU A 818 -23.42 -13.74 -26.23
C GLU A 818 -22.19 -14.68 -26.19
N LEU A 819 -22.23 -15.68 -25.29
CA LEU A 819 -21.16 -16.65 -25.01
C LEU A 819 -21.38 -17.99 -25.72
N VAL A 820 -22.61 -18.50 -25.70
CA VAL A 820 -22.99 -19.83 -26.23
C VAL A 820 -23.04 -19.84 -27.77
N GLY A 821 -22.62 -20.95 -28.37
CA GLY A 821 -22.53 -21.12 -29.82
C GLY A 821 -21.28 -20.52 -30.45
N ARG A 822 -20.29 -20.10 -29.64
CA ARG A 822 -19.02 -19.51 -30.06
C ARG A 822 -17.83 -20.12 -29.31
N THR A 823 -16.64 -19.92 -29.85
CA THR A 823 -15.36 -20.17 -29.14
C THR A 823 -14.98 -18.92 -28.33
N SER A 824 -14.06 -19.08 -27.36
CA SER A 824 -13.57 -17.99 -26.49
C SER A 824 -12.58 -17.02 -27.17
N GLU A 825 -12.19 -17.28 -28.42
CA GLU A 825 -11.14 -16.52 -29.13
C GLU A 825 -11.41 -15.01 -29.23
N TRP A 826 -12.67 -14.57 -29.21
CA TRP A 826 -13.03 -13.16 -29.32
C TRP A 826 -12.99 -12.40 -27.98
N MET A 827 -12.89 -13.11 -26.84
CA MET A 827 -12.75 -12.51 -25.51
C MET A 827 -11.36 -12.72 -24.89
N GLU A 828 -10.53 -13.58 -25.48
CA GLU A 828 -9.19 -13.90 -25.02
C GLU A 828 -8.16 -12.79 -25.28
N HIS A 829 -7.14 -12.71 -24.41
CA HIS A 829 -6.00 -11.84 -24.64
C HIS A 829 -5.21 -12.28 -25.89
N PRO A 830 -4.83 -11.38 -26.81
CA PRO A 830 -4.22 -11.76 -28.09
C PRO A 830 -2.97 -12.63 -27.99
N GLU A 831 -2.19 -12.47 -26.91
CA GLU A 831 -0.97 -13.24 -26.62
C GLU A 831 -1.24 -14.71 -26.28
N GLU A 832 -2.47 -15.08 -25.92
CA GLU A 832 -2.81 -16.37 -25.30
C GLU A 832 -3.61 -17.31 -26.22
N LEU A 833 -4.17 -16.76 -27.31
CA LEU A 833 -5.00 -17.45 -28.29
C LEU A 833 -4.39 -18.77 -28.80
N THR A 834 -3.12 -18.75 -29.20
CA THR A 834 -2.41 -19.93 -29.72
C THR A 834 -2.35 -21.04 -28.68
N ARG A 835 -2.02 -20.67 -27.43
CA ARG A 835 -1.85 -21.60 -26.32
C ARG A 835 -3.18 -22.19 -25.85
N THR A 836 -4.27 -21.42 -25.88
CA THR A 836 -5.60 -21.95 -25.55
C THR A 836 -6.10 -22.93 -26.64
N ARG A 837 -5.84 -22.65 -27.93
CA ARG A 837 -6.16 -23.60 -29.02
C ARG A 837 -5.44 -24.94 -28.85
N GLU A 838 -4.16 -24.93 -28.48
CA GLU A 838 -3.38 -26.14 -28.18
C GLU A 838 -3.96 -26.92 -26.99
N GLU A 839 -4.42 -26.23 -25.95
CA GLU A 839 -5.05 -26.85 -24.78
C GLU A 839 -6.42 -27.49 -25.12
N ILE A 840 -7.24 -26.82 -25.94
CA ILE A 840 -8.52 -27.38 -26.45
C ILE A 840 -8.26 -28.63 -27.31
N ALA A 841 -7.24 -28.61 -28.18
CA ALA A 841 -6.87 -29.76 -28.99
C ALA A 841 -6.41 -30.97 -28.14
N ARG A 842 -5.73 -30.72 -27.01
CA ARG A 842 -5.40 -31.75 -26.01
C ARG A 842 -6.65 -32.31 -25.32
N LEU A 843 -7.58 -31.46 -24.92
CA LEU A 843 -8.84 -31.90 -24.30
C LEU A 843 -9.67 -32.76 -25.26
N ALA A 844 -9.70 -32.39 -26.54
CA ALA A 844 -10.39 -33.15 -27.59
C ALA A 844 -9.82 -34.57 -27.81
N SER A 845 -8.55 -34.82 -27.46
CA SER A 845 -7.93 -36.15 -27.52
C SER A 845 -8.12 -36.99 -26.25
N GLY A 846 -8.90 -36.48 -25.26
CA GLY A 846 -9.22 -37.19 -24.03
C GLY A 846 -8.30 -36.87 -22.84
N VAL A 847 -7.36 -35.93 -22.98
CA VAL A 847 -6.43 -35.54 -21.91
C VAL A 847 -7.09 -34.50 -20.99
N THR A 848 -7.06 -34.72 -19.67
CA THR A 848 -7.62 -33.80 -18.66
C THR A 848 -6.66 -32.65 -18.33
N THR A 849 -7.19 -31.43 -18.15
CA THR A 849 -6.45 -30.23 -17.75
C THR A 849 -6.58 -29.98 -16.25
N ALA A 850 -5.45 -29.99 -15.52
CA ALA A 850 -5.43 -29.81 -14.06
C ALA A 850 -5.25 -28.36 -13.59
N ARG A 851 -4.61 -27.50 -14.41
CA ARG A 851 -4.47 -26.05 -14.23
C ARG A 851 -4.05 -25.42 -15.56
N TYR A 852 -4.78 -24.42 -16.03
CA TYR A 852 -4.40 -23.55 -17.15
C TYR A 852 -4.80 -22.11 -16.80
N GLU A 853 -3.97 -21.10 -17.05
CA GLU A 853 -4.25 -19.70 -16.68
C GLU A 853 -4.23 -18.78 -17.89
N ASN A 854 -5.33 -18.04 -18.12
CA ASN A 854 -5.46 -17.06 -19.20
C ASN A 854 -6.30 -15.83 -18.76
N ARG A 855 -6.34 -14.82 -19.63
CA ARG A 855 -7.01 -13.53 -19.43
C ARG A 855 -8.18 -13.41 -20.40
N PHE A 856 -9.38 -13.23 -19.87
CA PHE A 856 -10.57 -12.88 -20.66
C PHE A 856 -10.99 -11.43 -20.37
N ARG A 857 -11.54 -10.76 -21.37
CA ARG A 857 -12.14 -9.43 -21.20
C ARG A 857 -13.60 -9.49 -20.77
N ASP A 858 -14.01 -8.55 -19.94
CA ASP A 858 -15.43 -8.27 -19.67
C ASP A 858 -16.08 -7.41 -20.77
N VAL A 859 -17.38 -7.09 -20.63
CA VAL A 859 -18.11 -6.24 -21.61
C VAL A 859 -17.58 -4.80 -21.69
N HIS A 860 -16.88 -4.35 -20.65
CA HIS A 860 -16.29 -3.02 -20.55
C HIS A 860 -14.84 -2.98 -21.05
N GLY A 861 -14.27 -4.14 -21.41
CA GLY A 861 -12.93 -4.29 -21.95
C GLY A 861 -11.82 -4.46 -20.90
N ALA A 862 -12.16 -4.59 -19.61
CA ALA A 862 -11.16 -4.88 -18.58
C ALA A 862 -10.80 -6.38 -18.57
N TRP A 863 -9.54 -6.68 -18.26
CA TRP A 863 -8.99 -8.04 -18.29
C TRP A 863 -9.04 -8.71 -16.92
N HIS A 864 -9.60 -9.91 -16.88
CA HIS A 864 -9.73 -10.75 -15.68
C HIS A 864 -8.98 -12.06 -15.88
N TRP A 865 -8.27 -12.53 -14.84
CA TRP A 865 -7.47 -13.75 -14.85
C TRP A 865 -8.31 -14.97 -14.43
N PHE A 866 -8.34 -16.00 -15.27
CA PHE A 866 -9.02 -17.26 -14.98
C PHE A 866 -8.03 -18.42 -14.85
N SER A 867 -8.22 -19.25 -13.83
CA SER A 867 -7.54 -20.53 -13.64
C SER A 867 -8.50 -21.69 -13.89
N TRP A 868 -8.19 -22.54 -14.86
CA TRP A 868 -9.07 -23.56 -15.43
C TRP A 868 -8.74 -24.99 -15.00
N LYS A 869 -9.78 -25.79 -14.82
CA LYS A 869 -9.76 -27.26 -14.83
C LYS A 869 -10.76 -27.75 -15.87
N ALA A 870 -10.40 -28.74 -16.68
CA ALA A 870 -11.26 -29.24 -17.75
C ALA A 870 -11.16 -30.76 -17.91
N VAL A 871 -12.31 -31.43 -17.99
CA VAL A 871 -12.43 -32.89 -18.10
C VAL A 871 -13.27 -33.25 -19.33
N PRO A 872 -12.75 -34.04 -20.29
CA PRO A 872 -13.53 -34.54 -21.41
C PRO A 872 -14.37 -35.76 -21.00
N ASP A 873 -15.67 -35.78 -21.36
CA ASP A 873 -16.57 -36.92 -21.21
C ASP A 873 -17.67 -36.93 -22.30
N GLN A 874 -17.98 -38.13 -22.83
CA GLN A 874 -19.02 -38.37 -23.84
C GLN A 874 -19.08 -37.38 -25.02
N GLY A 875 -17.92 -36.95 -25.53
CA GLY A 875 -17.83 -36.00 -26.66
C GLY A 875 -18.12 -34.55 -26.29
N ARG A 876 -18.07 -34.22 -24.99
CA ARG A 876 -18.11 -32.86 -24.44
C ARG A 876 -16.91 -32.64 -23.53
N ILE A 877 -16.65 -31.39 -23.19
CA ILE A 877 -15.64 -31.01 -22.20
C ILE A 877 -16.35 -30.20 -21.12
N TYR A 878 -16.18 -30.62 -19.87
CA TYR A 878 -16.71 -29.96 -18.68
C TYR A 878 -15.61 -29.15 -18.02
N CYS A 879 -15.81 -27.83 -17.96
CA CYS A 879 -14.83 -26.87 -17.51
C CYS A 879 -15.29 -26.17 -16.22
N VAL A 880 -14.33 -25.96 -15.31
CA VAL A 880 -14.45 -25.12 -14.13
C VAL A 880 -13.34 -24.09 -14.20
N ALA A 881 -13.69 -22.81 -14.31
CA ALA A 881 -12.74 -21.70 -14.21
C ALA A 881 -12.96 -20.97 -12.88
N ARG A 882 -11.88 -20.53 -12.25
CA ARG A 882 -11.92 -19.64 -11.09
C ARG A 882 -11.29 -18.32 -11.47
N ASP A 883 -11.99 -17.23 -11.22
CA ASP A 883 -11.40 -15.90 -11.26
C ASP A 883 -10.35 -15.79 -10.14
N VAL A 884 -9.12 -15.47 -10.53
CA VAL A 884 -7.97 -15.26 -9.63
C VAL A 884 -7.46 -13.83 -9.72
N THR A 885 -8.24 -12.90 -10.27
CA THR A 885 -7.87 -11.49 -10.42
C THR A 885 -7.61 -10.84 -9.06
N GLU A 886 -8.44 -11.09 -8.05
CA GLU A 886 -8.17 -10.63 -6.68
C GLU A 886 -6.96 -11.31 -6.03
N ASP A 887 -6.69 -12.58 -6.28
CA ASP A 887 -5.50 -13.25 -5.74
C ASP A 887 -4.23 -12.69 -6.37
N LYS A 888 -4.25 -12.41 -7.69
CA LYS A 888 -3.16 -11.72 -8.41
C LYS A 888 -3.02 -10.27 -7.94
N ALA A 889 -4.14 -9.57 -7.68
CA ALA A 889 -4.13 -8.21 -7.15
C ALA A 889 -3.56 -8.19 -5.73
N ARG A 890 -4.01 -9.06 -4.82
CA ARG A 890 -3.46 -9.21 -3.46
C ARG A 890 -1.99 -9.62 -3.47
N GLN A 891 -1.55 -10.42 -4.43
CA GLN A 891 -0.12 -10.75 -4.57
C GLN A 891 0.69 -9.54 -5.09
N ALA A 892 0.17 -8.78 -6.06
CA ALA A 892 0.78 -7.52 -6.50
C ALA A 892 0.77 -6.44 -5.41
N GLU A 893 -0.27 -6.38 -4.57
CA GLU A 893 -0.35 -5.54 -3.37
C GLU A 893 0.65 -6.01 -2.30
N LEU A 894 0.87 -7.32 -2.14
CA LEU A 894 1.88 -7.85 -1.22
C LEU A 894 3.29 -7.49 -1.71
N GLU A 895 3.56 -7.59 -3.01
CA GLU A 895 4.83 -7.19 -3.63
C GLU A 895 5.02 -5.65 -3.56
N GLN A 896 3.96 -4.87 -3.80
CA GLN A 896 3.97 -3.42 -3.58
C GLN A 896 4.14 -3.06 -2.10
N ALA A 897 3.55 -3.80 -1.17
CA ALA A 897 3.69 -3.59 0.27
C ALA A 897 5.09 -3.99 0.75
N GLN A 898 5.71 -5.00 0.15
CA GLN A 898 7.11 -5.36 0.41
C GLN A 898 8.08 -4.31 -0.14
N GLU A 899 7.88 -3.80 -1.36
CA GLU A 899 8.69 -2.67 -1.85
C GLU A 899 8.38 -1.39 -1.06
N ALA A 900 7.14 -1.11 -0.70
CA ALA A 900 6.77 0.02 0.15
C ALA A 900 7.35 -0.09 1.56
N LEU A 901 7.44 -1.29 2.14
CA LEU A 901 8.15 -1.56 3.39
C LEU A 901 9.65 -1.32 3.22
N ARG A 902 10.24 -1.77 2.10
CA ARG A 902 11.66 -1.52 1.76
C ARG A 902 11.96 -0.05 1.47
N GLN A 903 10.98 0.73 1.00
CA GLN A 903 11.06 2.19 0.88
C GLN A 903 10.80 2.88 2.23
N SER A 904 9.92 2.33 3.08
CA SER A 904 9.65 2.82 4.43
C SER A 904 10.87 2.65 5.35
N GLN A 905 11.56 1.51 5.28
CA GLN A 905 12.84 1.28 5.96
C GLN A 905 13.94 2.27 5.51
N LYS A 906 13.98 2.62 4.22
CA LYS A 906 14.84 3.71 3.73
C LYS A 906 14.40 5.07 4.30
N LEU A 907 13.10 5.33 4.38
CA LEU A 907 12.55 6.58 4.92
C LEU A 907 12.73 6.71 6.45
N GLU A 908 12.69 5.62 7.21
CA GLU A 908 12.99 5.60 8.64
C GLU A 908 14.49 5.87 8.90
N ALA A 909 15.37 5.29 8.07
CA ALA A 909 16.79 5.63 8.07
C ALA A 909 17.02 7.12 7.71
N VAL A 910 16.27 7.66 6.75
CA VAL A 910 16.24 9.11 6.44
C VAL A 910 15.71 9.95 7.62
N GLY A 911 14.72 9.46 8.37
CA GLY A 911 14.22 10.10 9.60
C GLY A 911 15.31 10.27 10.67
N LYS A 912 16.07 9.20 10.95
CA LYS A 912 17.23 9.24 11.88
C LYS A 912 18.35 10.14 11.36
N LEU A 913 18.62 10.12 10.05
CA LEU A 913 19.52 11.06 9.35
C LEU A 913 19.16 12.53 9.64
N THR A 914 17.86 12.84 9.64
CA THR A 914 17.38 14.24 9.61
C THR A 914 17.47 14.94 10.97
N GLY A 915 17.35 14.22 12.09
CA GLY A 915 17.61 14.77 13.42
C GLY A 915 19.08 15.21 13.60
N GLY A 916 20.02 14.43 13.07
CA GLY A 916 21.44 14.80 13.03
C GLY A 916 21.72 15.97 12.07
N ILE A 917 21.15 15.94 10.87
CA ILE A 917 21.31 17.02 9.89
C ILE A 917 20.76 18.35 10.41
N ALA A 918 19.57 18.38 11.02
CA ALA A 918 18.98 19.62 11.53
C ALA A 918 19.82 20.24 12.65
N HIS A 919 20.36 19.41 13.56
CA HIS A 919 21.32 19.84 14.58
C HIS A 919 22.59 20.44 13.94
N ASP A 920 23.19 19.76 12.96
CA ASP A 920 24.41 20.23 12.31
C ASP A 920 24.17 21.48 11.45
N PHE A 921 23.03 21.60 10.79
CA PHE A 921 22.64 22.78 10.01
C PHE A 921 22.41 24.00 10.92
N ASN A 922 21.74 23.81 12.07
CA ASN A 922 21.55 24.85 13.06
C ASN A 922 22.89 25.30 13.66
N ASN A 923 23.81 24.37 13.97
CA ASN A 923 25.16 24.72 14.43
C ASN A 923 25.96 25.56 13.40
N LEU A 924 25.80 25.27 12.10
CA LEU A 924 26.43 26.04 11.02
C LEU A 924 25.81 27.43 10.87
N LEU A 925 24.48 27.54 10.89
CA LEU A 925 23.78 28.82 10.82
C LEU A 925 24.06 29.71 12.04
N THR A 926 24.13 29.14 13.24
CA THR A 926 24.55 29.85 14.45
C THR A 926 25.99 30.39 14.32
N GLY A 927 26.90 29.59 13.74
CA GLY A 927 28.28 30.02 13.48
C GLY A 927 28.39 31.18 12.50
N ILE A 928 27.61 31.17 11.40
CA ILE A 928 27.58 32.24 10.40
C ILE A 928 26.95 33.51 11.00
N SER A 929 25.75 33.41 11.58
CA SER A 929 25.02 34.56 12.12
C SER A 929 25.78 35.22 13.29
N GLY A 930 26.32 34.44 14.22
CA GLY A 930 27.09 34.98 15.35
C GLY A 930 28.40 35.67 14.93
N ALA A 931 29.07 35.17 13.89
CA ALA A 931 30.25 35.84 13.33
C ALA A 931 29.88 37.18 12.68
N LEU A 932 28.76 37.25 11.95
CA LEU A 932 28.27 38.48 11.31
C LEU A 932 27.75 39.52 12.30
N GLU A 933 27.07 39.11 13.38
CA GLU A 933 26.65 40.01 14.46
C GLU A 933 27.84 40.62 15.20
N LEU A 934 28.86 39.81 15.54
CA LEU A 934 30.08 40.29 16.18
C LEU A 934 30.87 41.23 15.26
N LEU A 935 30.89 40.96 13.95
CA LEU A 935 31.47 41.84 12.95
C LEU A 935 30.73 43.18 12.88
N LYS A 936 29.39 43.18 12.81
CA LYS A 936 28.56 44.39 12.85
C LYS A 936 28.80 45.22 14.13
N LEU A 937 28.91 44.56 15.29
CA LEU A 937 29.17 45.22 16.58
C LEU A 937 30.56 45.86 16.67
N ARG A 938 31.59 45.25 16.07
CA ARG A 938 32.99 45.73 16.11
C ARG A 938 33.27 46.81 15.07
N VAL A 939 32.70 46.70 13.87
CA VAL A 939 32.74 47.76 12.85
C VAL A 939 32.07 49.04 13.37
N ALA A 940 30.93 48.92 14.06
CA ALA A 940 30.27 50.06 14.72
C ALA A 940 31.09 50.71 15.86
N ARG A 941 32.18 50.08 16.31
CA ARG A 941 33.13 50.59 17.32
C ARG A 941 34.48 51.03 16.73
N GLY A 942 34.67 50.92 15.42
CA GLY A 942 35.92 51.27 14.74
C GLY A 942 37.08 50.28 14.95
N GLU A 943 36.81 49.06 15.42
CA GLU A 943 37.84 48.05 15.72
C GLU A 943 38.14 47.17 14.50
N TYR A 944 38.90 47.68 13.53
CA TYR A 944 39.14 47.00 12.24
C TYR A 944 40.18 45.87 12.29
N GLU A 945 41.16 45.91 13.20
CA GLU A 945 42.32 44.96 13.27
C GLU A 945 41.96 43.48 13.44
N ARG A 946 40.70 43.15 13.73
CA ARG A 946 40.25 41.77 14.01
C ARG A 946 39.08 41.33 13.12
N VAL A 947 38.68 42.15 12.14
CA VAL A 947 37.55 41.85 11.24
C VAL A 947 37.79 40.57 10.44
N ASP A 948 39.00 40.38 9.89
CA ASP A 948 39.39 39.17 9.14
C ASP A 948 39.16 37.86 9.90
N ARG A 949 39.33 37.86 11.22
CA ARG A 949 39.12 36.66 12.05
C ARG A 949 37.65 36.24 12.07
N TYR A 950 36.72 37.20 12.07
CA TYR A 950 35.28 36.92 12.05
C TYR A 950 34.80 36.60 10.62
N VAL A 951 35.35 37.27 9.60
CA VAL A 951 35.12 36.92 8.18
C VAL A 951 35.57 35.48 7.90
N SER A 952 36.80 35.12 8.29
CA SER A 952 37.33 33.75 8.18
C SER A 952 36.48 32.72 8.93
N ALA A 953 35.95 33.06 10.11
CA ALA A 953 35.07 32.17 10.88
C ALA A 953 33.71 31.93 10.20
N ALA A 954 33.15 32.96 9.54
CA ALA A 954 31.96 32.82 8.70
C ALA A 954 32.26 31.96 7.46
N ILE A 955 33.34 32.25 6.72
CA ILE A 955 33.76 31.51 5.52
C ILE A 955 33.99 30.02 5.83
N ALA A 956 34.71 29.70 6.92
CA ALA A 956 34.94 28.31 7.34
C ALA A 956 33.63 27.57 7.70
N SER A 957 32.62 28.29 8.19
CA SER A 957 31.29 27.73 8.46
C SER A 957 30.49 27.50 7.17
N THR A 958 30.58 28.41 6.20
CA THR A 958 30.01 28.25 4.86
C THR A 958 30.65 27.08 4.09
N GLN A 959 31.97 26.90 4.17
CA GLN A 959 32.67 25.77 3.56
C GLN A 959 32.24 24.42 4.16
N ARG A 960 32.07 24.33 5.48
CA ARG A 960 31.52 23.13 6.15
C ARG A 960 30.08 22.83 5.71
N ALA A 961 29.23 23.85 5.55
CA ALA A 961 27.87 23.69 5.04
C ALA A 961 27.87 23.14 3.59
N SER A 962 28.75 23.65 2.73
CA SER A 962 28.92 23.14 1.36
C SER A 962 29.31 21.66 1.33
N ALA A 963 30.30 21.25 2.13
CA ALA A 963 30.75 19.85 2.22
C ALA A 963 29.66 18.89 2.76
N LEU A 964 28.84 19.32 3.72
CA LEU A 964 27.70 18.55 4.21
C LEU A 964 26.63 18.39 3.11
N THR A 965 26.38 19.45 2.34
CA THR A 965 25.41 19.46 1.23
C THR A 965 25.85 18.53 0.10
N GLN A 966 27.14 18.46 -0.23
CA GLN A 966 27.70 17.51 -1.19
C GLN A 966 27.54 16.04 -0.74
N ARG A 967 27.76 15.73 0.55
CA ARG A 967 27.55 14.38 1.10
C ARG A 967 26.08 13.95 1.04
N LEU A 968 25.15 14.88 1.26
CA LEU A 968 23.71 14.65 1.10
C LEU A 968 23.32 14.40 -0.36
N LEU A 969 23.88 15.17 -1.30
CA LEU A 969 23.65 14.99 -2.73
C LEU A 969 24.23 13.67 -3.26
N ALA A 970 25.36 13.20 -2.73
CA ALA A 970 25.94 11.90 -3.05
C ALA A 970 25.06 10.73 -2.61
N PHE A 971 24.43 10.81 -1.42
CA PHE A 971 23.46 9.80 -0.97
C PHE A 971 22.18 9.76 -1.84
N SER A 972 21.81 10.90 -2.46
CA SER A 972 20.64 11.01 -3.34
C SER A 972 20.88 10.49 -4.77
N ARG A 973 22.09 10.10 -5.16
CA ARG A 973 22.42 9.69 -6.54
C ARG A 973 23.07 8.30 -6.56
N ARG A 974 22.59 7.42 -7.44
CA ARG A 974 23.40 6.28 -7.90
C ARG A 974 24.50 6.83 -8.79
N GLN A 975 25.75 6.71 -8.36
CA GLN A 975 26.92 7.13 -9.12
C GLN A 975 27.51 5.91 -9.84
N GLU A 976 27.83 6.05 -11.13
CA GLU A 976 28.49 5.01 -11.92
C GLU A 976 29.98 4.93 -11.56
N LEU A 977 30.54 3.72 -11.53
CA LEU A 977 31.95 3.46 -11.16
C LEU A 977 32.90 3.73 -12.33
N ASP A 978 34.04 4.38 -12.06
CA ASP A 978 35.08 4.68 -13.07
C ASP A 978 36.12 3.55 -13.12
N LEU A 979 35.71 2.41 -13.69
CA LEU A 979 36.49 1.16 -13.70
C LEU A 979 37.76 1.26 -14.56
N LYS A 980 38.92 0.99 -13.93
CA LYS A 980 40.26 1.05 -14.55
C LYS A 980 41.10 -0.17 -14.18
N SER A 981 42.17 -0.39 -14.93
CA SER A 981 43.20 -1.39 -14.59
C SER A 981 44.10 -0.85 -13.48
N VAL A 982 44.09 -1.48 -12.31
CA VAL A 982 44.76 -0.99 -11.09
C VAL A 982 45.86 -1.96 -10.63
N ASP A 983 47.03 -1.39 -10.32
CA ASP A 983 48.07 -2.05 -9.53
C ASP A 983 47.85 -1.73 -8.03
N MET A 984 47.45 -2.74 -7.26
CA MET A 984 47.17 -2.55 -5.83
C MET A 984 48.42 -2.34 -4.98
N ASN A 985 49.61 -2.81 -5.40
CA ASN A 985 50.85 -2.53 -4.68
C ASN A 985 51.22 -1.05 -4.84
N ALA A 986 51.08 -0.50 -6.05
CA ALA A 986 51.32 0.91 -6.31
C ALA A 986 50.33 1.83 -5.54
N LEU A 987 49.05 1.44 -5.48
CA LEU A 987 48.01 2.16 -4.73
C LEU A 987 48.27 2.13 -3.22
N VAL A 988 48.52 0.95 -2.63
CA VAL A 988 48.83 0.84 -1.19
C VAL A 988 50.08 1.65 -0.83
N GLY A 989 51.13 1.59 -1.64
CA GLY A 989 52.35 2.40 -1.44
C GLY A 989 52.14 3.91 -1.66
N GLY A 990 51.16 4.32 -2.46
CA GLY A 990 50.75 5.72 -2.60
C GLY A 990 50.01 6.27 -1.37
N MET A 991 49.33 5.41 -0.63
CA MET A 991 48.55 5.79 0.56
C MET A 991 49.35 5.78 1.87
N GLU A 992 50.56 5.22 1.90
CA GLU A 992 51.31 4.95 3.15
C GLU A 992 51.50 6.20 4.02
N ASP A 993 51.92 7.33 3.44
CA ASP A 993 52.08 8.61 4.15
C ASP A 993 50.76 9.16 4.75
N LEU A 994 49.65 9.00 4.03
CA LEU A 994 48.33 9.42 4.49
C LEU A 994 47.83 8.54 5.63
N LEU A 995 48.07 7.23 5.54
CA LEU A 995 47.74 6.25 6.56
C LEU A 995 48.56 6.48 7.84
N LEU A 996 49.87 6.70 7.74
CA LEU A 996 50.73 7.05 8.88
C LEU A 996 50.21 8.28 9.65
N ARG A 997 49.79 9.34 8.94
CA ARG A 997 49.19 10.54 9.56
C ARG A 997 47.83 10.28 10.20
N THR A 998 47.05 9.35 9.66
CA THR A 998 45.67 9.05 10.09
C THR A 998 45.60 8.08 11.28
N LEU A 999 46.58 7.16 11.38
CA LEU A 999 46.69 6.16 12.44
C LEU A 999 47.33 6.73 13.72
N GLY A 1000 48.25 7.69 13.57
CA GLY A 1000 48.95 8.33 14.68
C GLY A 1000 50.07 7.48 15.31
N GLU A 1001 50.88 8.11 16.16
CA GLU A 1001 52.16 7.55 16.66
C GLU A 1001 52.04 6.25 17.50
N ARG A 1002 50.83 5.85 17.92
CA ARG A 1002 50.62 4.68 18.78
C ARG A 1002 50.40 3.36 18.02
N ILE A 1003 50.26 3.41 16.69
CA ILE A 1003 50.02 2.23 15.86
C ILE A 1003 51.19 2.01 14.92
N THR A 1004 51.78 0.81 14.99
CA THR A 1004 52.83 0.40 14.05
C THR A 1004 52.18 -0.09 12.76
N LEU A 1005 52.29 0.68 11.67
CA LEU A 1005 51.91 0.24 10.33
C LEU A 1005 52.97 -0.73 9.77
N ARG A 1006 52.52 -1.82 9.13
CA ARG A 1006 53.38 -2.78 8.41
C ARG A 1006 52.78 -3.11 7.05
N VAL A 1007 53.38 -2.61 5.98
CA VAL A 1007 52.98 -2.97 4.61
C VAL A 1007 53.77 -4.21 4.15
N ARG A 1008 53.09 -5.19 3.56
CA ARG A 1008 53.65 -6.44 3.04
C ARG A 1008 53.15 -6.68 1.61
N PRO A 1009 53.78 -6.05 0.60
CA PRO A 1009 53.37 -6.21 -0.79
C PRO A 1009 53.71 -7.63 -1.30
N GLY A 1010 52.75 -8.27 -1.95
CA GLY A 1010 52.92 -9.56 -2.60
C GLY A 1010 53.71 -9.46 -3.90
N THR A 1011 54.59 -10.43 -4.13
CA THR A 1011 55.39 -10.55 -5.36
C THR A 1011 54.56 -11.10 -6.52
N GLY A 1012 54.58 -10.44 -7.68
CA GLY A 1012 53.85 -10.91 -8.87
C GLY A 1012 52.33 -10.78 -8.76
N LEU A 1013 51.85 -9.79 -8.00
CA LEU A 1013 50.43 -9.52 -7.81
C LEU A 1013 49.71 -9.25 -9.14
N TRP A 1014 48.52 -9.82 -9.34
CA TRP A 1014 47.72 -9.58 -10.52
C TRP A 1014 47.06 -8.18 -10.49
N ARG A 1015 46.99 -7.52 -11.65
CA ARG A 1015 46.18 -6.30 -11.83
C ARG A 1015 44.68 -6.64 -11.74
N VAL A 1016 43.91 -5.69 -11.21
CA VAL A 1016 42.46 -5.79 -11.01
C VAL A 1016 41.72 -4.72 -11.80
N TYR A 1017 40.47 -4.96 -12.17
CA TYR A 1017 39.65 -3.99 -12.90
C TYR A 1017 38.61 -3.36 -11.95
N THR A 1018 38.89 -2.16 -11.45
CA THR A 1018 38.10 -1.52 -10.38
C THR A 1018 38.27 0.01 -10.38
N ASP A 1019 37.47 0.72 -9.60
CA ASP A 1019 37.57 2.18 -9.41
C ASP A 1019 38.70 2.49 -8.39
N PRO A 1020 39.77 3.21 -8.78
CA PRO A 1020 40.90 3.49 -7.90
C PRO A 1020 40.50 4.26 -6.64
N HIS A 1021 39.67 5.30 -6.78
CA HIS A 1021 39.29 6.17 -5.66
C HIS A 1021 38.38 5.43 -4.68
N GLN A 1022 37.51 4.52 -5.16
CA GLN A 1022 36.70 3.70 -4.26
C GLN A 1022 37.55 2.66 -3.51
N LEU A 1023 38.58 2.09 -4.15
CA LEU A 1023 39.53 1.19 -3.49
C LEU A 1023 40.38 1.91 -2.43
N GLU A 1024 40.85 3.13 -2.71
CA GLU A 1024 41.52 3.99 -1.73
C GLU A 1024 40.62 4.30 -0.53
N ASN A 1025 39.37 4.72 -0.78
CA ASN A 1025 38.39 4.98 0.28
C ASN A 1025 38.07 3.72 1.10
N ALA A 1026 37.97 2.56 0.47
CA ALA A 1026 37.75 1.29 1.16
C ALA A 1026 38.93 0.94 2.08
N LEU A 1027 40.17 1.09 1.61
CA LEU A 1027 41.38 0.87 2.40
C LEU A 1027 41.48 1.84 3.58
N LEU A 1028 41.21 3.13 3.35
CA LEU A 1028 41.20 4.16 4.38
C LEU A 1028 40.15 3.87 5.47
N ASN A 1029 38.94 3.48 5.08
CA ASN A 1029 37.87 3.10 6.01
C ASN A 1029 38.27 1.90 6.89
N LEU A 1030 38.90 0.86 6.30
CA LEU A 1030 39.40 -0.29 7.06
C LEU A 1030 40.50 0.10 8.04
N CYS A 1031 41.44 0.97 7.63
CA CYS A 1031 42.51 1.46 8.51
C CYS A 1031 41.99 2.34 9.66
N ILE A 1032 40.99 3.19 9.42
CA ILE A 1032 40.33 3.99 10.47
C ILE A 1032 39.60 3.08 11.47
N ASN A 1033 38.88 2.06 10.99
CA ASN A 1033 38.21 1.10 11.87
C ASN A 1033 39.21 0.28 12.70
N ALA A 1034 40.33 -0.15 12.10
CA ALA A 1034 41.42 -0.82 12.79
C ALA A 1034 42.04 0.05 13.90
N ARG A 1035 42.28 1.34 13.64
CA ARG A 1035 42.75 2.30 14.65
C ARG A 1035 41.78 2.40 15.82
N ASP A 1036 40.50 2.58 15.53
CA ASP A 1036 39.49 2.75 16.57
C ASP A 1036 39.24 1.46 17.37
N ALA A 1037 39.62 0.30 16.83
CA ALA A 1037 39.68 -0.99 17.55
C ALA A 1037 40.98 -1.20 18.36
N MET A 1038 41.97 -0.30 18.24
CA MET A 1038 43.26 -0.32 18.94
C MET A 1038 43.50 0.98 19.75
N PRO A 1039 42.63 1.36 20.70
CA PRO A 1039 42.75 2.63 21.44
C PRO A 1039 44.03 2.75 22.28
N GLU A 1040 44.56 1.63 22.76
CA GLU A 1040 45.84 1.56 23.52
C GLU A 1040 47.07 1.43 22.61
N GLY A 1041 46.90 1.50 21.28
CA GLY A 1041 47.93 1.21 20.29
C GLY A 1041 47.97 -0.27 19.87
N GLY A 1042 48.81 -0.59 18.90
CA GLY A 1042 48.89 -1.95 18.32
C GLY A 1042 49.66 -2.01 17.00
N THR A 1043 49.48 -3.10 16.25
CA THR A 1043 50.06 -3.27 14.91
C THR A 1043 48.96 -3.38 13.87
N LEU A 1044 49.01 -2.54 12.83
CA LEU A 1044 48.18 -2.69 11.63
C LEU A 1044 49.03 -3.25 10.51
N THR A 1045 48.65 -4.41 9.97
CA THR A 1045 49.33 -5.03 8.82
C THR A 1045 48.45 -4.93 7.58
N ILE A 1046 48.98 -4.34 6.51
CA ILE A 1046 48.36 -4.32 5.19
C ILE A 1046 49.17 -5.28 4.30
N ALA A 1047 48.52 -6.27 3.69
CA ALA A 1047 49.18 -7.26 2.86
C ALA A 1047 48.44 -7.49 1.54
N THR A 1048 49.17 -7.77 0.46
CA THR A 1048 48.58 -8.14 -0.84
C THR A 1048 49.05 -9.53 -1.27
N SER A 1049 48.19 -10.29 -1.93
CA SER A 1049 48.50 -11.65 -2.40
C SER A 1049 47.55 -12.10 -3.52
N ASN A 1050 48.02 -12.96 -4.43
CA ASN A 1050 47.13 -13.67 -5.36
C ASN A 1050 46.50 -14.88 -4.66
N ALA A 1051 45.22 -15.15 -4.93
CA ALA A 1051 44.50 -16.33 -4.49
C ALA A 1051 43.76 -16.95 -5.67
N HIS A 1052 43.97 -18.25 -5.89
CA HIS A 1052 43.15 -19.06 -6.78
C HIS A 1052 42.10 -19.78 -5.93
N LEU A 1053 40.82 -19.58 -6.23
CA LEU A 1053 39.71 -20.08 -5.43
C LEU A 1053 39.02 -21.23 -6.17
N ASP A 1054 39.01 -22.41 -5.54
CA ASP A 1054 38.39 -23.61 -6.09
C ASP A 1054 36.88 -23.69 -5.82
N GLU A 1055 36.21 -24.67 -6.44
CA GLU A 1055 34.77 -24.88 -6.26
C GLU A 1055 34.38 -25.22 -4.81
N GLN A 1056 35.26 -25.83 -4.01
CA GLN A 1056 34.96 -26.17 -2.62
C GLN A 1056 35.02 -24.95 -1.69
N PHE A 1057 35.89 -23.99 -1.99
CA PHE A 1057 35.95 -22.71 -1.31
C PHE A 1057 34.77 -21.82 -1.72
N ALA A 1058 34.45 -21.75 -3.01
CA ALA A 1058 33.30 -21.01 -3.54
C ALA A 1058 31.94 -21.52 -3.02
N GLN A 1059 31.81 -22.82 -2.72
CA GLN A 1059 30.59 -23.40 -2.13
C GLN A 1059 30.40 -23.06 -0.63
N ARG A 1060 31.42 -22.54 0.07
CA ARG A 1060 31.33 -22.19 1.49
C ARG A 1060 30.97 -20.73 1.76
N GLU A 1061 31.17 -19.85 0.78
CA GLU A 1061 31.03 -18.40 0.91
C GLU A 1061 30.00 -17.88 -0.11
N GLU A 1062 28.84 -17.40 0.35
CA GLU A 1062 27.73 -17.06 -0.54
C GLU A 1062 28.07 -15.92 -1.54
N GLY A 1063 27.86 -16.21 -2.82
CA GLY A 1063 28.05 -15.26 -3.92
C GLY A 1063 29.52 -15.01 -4.28
N LEU A 1064 30.35 -16.06 -4.23
CA LEU A 1064 31.73 -16.09 -4.72
C LEU A 1064 31.83 -17.06 -5.91
N ALA A 1065 32.50 -16.66 -7.00
CA ALA A 1065 32.73 -17.53 -8.15
C ALA A 1065 34.12 -18.19 -8.06
N PRO A 1066 34.32 -19.44 -8.52
CA PRO A 1066 35.65 -20.02 -8.65
C PRO A 1066 36.50 -19.21 -9.65
N GLY A 1067 37.79 -18.99 -9.35
CA GLY A 1067 38.68 -18.25 -10.25
C GLY A 1067 39.92 -17.60 -9.62
N ASP A 1068 40.59 -16.78 -10.43
CA ASP A 1068 41.77 -15.99 -10.05
C ASP A 1068 41.36 -14.65 -9.44
N TYR A 1069 41.74 -14.43 -8.18
CA TYR A 1069 41.54 -13.17 -7.45
C TYR A 1069 42.88 -12.59 -6.96
N ALA A 1070 43.02 -11.28 -7.01
CA ALA A 1070 44.01 -10.57 -6.22
C ALA A 1070 43.35 -10.10 -4.91
N VAL A 1071 44.07 -10.25 -3.80
CA VAL A 1071 43.53 -10.05 -2.45
C VAL A 1071 44.29 -8.94 -1.73
N LEU A 1072 43.56 -7.98 -1.18
CA LEU A 1072 44.07 -6.96 -0.26
C LEU A 1072 43.57 -7.28 1.16
N SER A 1073 44.49 -7.54 2.08
CA SER A 1073 44.21 -7.89 3.47
C SER A 1073 44.60 -6.76 4.41
N VAL A 1074 43.72 -6.42 5.36
CA VAL A 1074 43.98 -5.47 6.44
C VAL A 1074 43.76 -6.18 7.77
N THR A 1075 44.84 -6.37 8.54
CA THR A 1075 44.85 -7.09 9.83
C THR A 1075 45.21 -6.15 10.98
N ASP A 1076 44.30 -6.00 11.93
CA ASP A 1076 44.53 -5.31 13.21
C ASP A 1076 44.84 -6.29 14.36
N THR A 1077 45.47 -5.79 15.42
CA THR A 1077 45.65 -6.50 16.70
C THR A 1077 44.75 -5.91 17.79
N GLY A 1078 43.54 -5.49 17.43
CA GLY A 1078 42.61 -4.78 18.29
C GLY A 1078 41.67 -5.69 19.09
N THR A 1079 40.54 -5.14 19.53
CA THR A 1079 39.55 -5.84 20.37
C THR A 1079 38.88 -7.04 19.69
N GLY A 1080 38.96 -7.15 18.37
CA GLY A 1080 38.22 -8.16 17.60
C GLY A 1080 36.70 -7.92 17.57
N ILE A 1081 35.98 -8.79 16.86
CA ILE A 1081 34.54 -8.72 16.59
C ILE A 1081 33.89 -10.02 17.06
N ALA A 1082 32.86 -9.92 17.91
CA ALA A 1082 32.12 -11.08 18.42
C ALA A 1082 31.38 -11.82 17.27
N PRO A 1083 31.26 -13.17 17.32
CA PRO A 1083 30.61 -13.94 16.26
C PRO A 1083 29.20 -13.46 15.91
N GLU A 1084 28.41 -13.12 16.93
CA GLU A 1084 27.03 -12.59 16.83
C GLU A 1084 26.90 -11.27 16.05
N LEU A 1085 28.00 -10.54 15.84
CA LEU A 1085 28.02 -9.26 15.15
C LEU A 1085 28.56 -9.33 13.73
N ARG A 1086 29.16 -10.46 13.32
CA ARG A 1086 29.93 -10.58 12.04
C ARG A 1086 29.09 -10.32 10.80
N GLU A 1087 27.84 -10.76 10.76
CA GLU A 1087 26.92 -10.46 9.66
C GLU A 1087 26.42 -9.01 9.70
N ARG A 1088 26.28 -8.47 10.92
CA ARG A 1088 25.68 -7.16 11.17
C ARG A 1088 26.63 -5.98 10.95
N ILE A 1089 27.95 -6.17 10.99
CA ILE A 1089 28.90 -5.05 10.75
C ILE A 1089 28.84 -4.46 9.34
N PHE A 1090 28.20 -5.16 8.40
CA PHE A 1090 27.98 -4.69 7.02
C PHE A 1090 26.61 -4.02 6.84
N GLU A 1091 25.72 -4.07 7.84
CA GLU A 1091 24.47 -3.30 7.87
C GLU A 1091 24.79 -1.79 7.90
N PRO A 1092 24.20 -0.98 6.99
CA PRO A 1092 24.37 0.47 7.05
C PRO A 1092 23.95 1.04 8.41
N PHE A 1093 24.76 1.95 8.95
CA PHE A 1093 24.60 2.59 10.26
C PHE A 1093 24.82 1.68 11.47
N PHE A 1094 25.17 0.40 11.30
CA PHE A 1094 25.57 -0.43 12.44
C PHE A 1094 26.91 0.04 13.01
N THR A 1095 26.96 0.32 14.31
CA THR A 1095 28.20 0.65 15.01
C THR A 1095 28.14 0.21 16.47
N THR A 1096 29.27 -0.27 16.99
CA THR A 1096 29.47 -0.62 18.39
C THR A 1096 30.04 0.56 19.22
N LYS A 1097 30.23 1.72 18.59
CA LYS A 1097 30.79 2.94 19.21
C LYS A 1097 29.69 3.78 19.89
N PRO A 1098 30.02 4.58 20.92
CA PRO A 1098 29.05 5.50 21.54
C PRO A 1098 28.42 6.49 20.57
N SER A 1099 27.17 6.88 20.84
CA SER A 1099 26.40 7.80 19.99
C SER A 1099 27.17 9.10 19.69
N GLY A 1100 27.36 9.40 18.40
CA GLY A 1100 28.10 10.56 17.92
C GLY A 1100 29.58 10.31 17.56
N GLN A 1101 30.14 9.12 17.81
CA GLN A 1101 31.55 8.80 17.51
C GLN A 1101 31.74 7.80 16.34
N GLY A 1102 30.68 7.48 15.60
CA GLY A 1102 30.75 6.65 14.40
C GLY A 1102 29.48 6.75 13.56
N THR A 1103 29.63 6.83 12.24
CA THR A 1103 28.48 6.90 11.30
C THR A 1103 27.91 5.53 10.93
N GLY A 1104 28.66 4.44 11.19
CA GLY A 1104 28.30 3.09 10.77
C GLY A 1104 28.23 2.88 9.24
N LEU A 1105 28.72 3.83 8.43
CA LEU A 1105 28.64 3.78 6.97
C LEU A 1105 29.91 3.26 6.29
N GLY A 1106 31.06 3.27 6.96
CA GLY A 1106 32.34 2.95 6.32
C GLY A 1106 32.42 1.51 5.79
N LEU A 1107 32.03 0.52 6.60
CA LEU A 1107 32.05 -0.90 6.21
C LEU A 1107 30.96 -1.25 5.18
N SER A 1108 29.75 -0.69 5.32
CA SER A 1108 28.66 -0.92 4.36
C SER A 1108 28.97 -0.34 2.97
N MET A 1109 29.64 0.81 2.91
CA MET A 1109 30.11 1.40 1.64
C MET A 1109 31.21 0.55 1.01
N SER A 1110 32.22 0.11 1.78
CA SER A 1110 33.26 -0.80 1.28
C SER A 1110 32.68 -2.13 0.77
N TYR A 1111 31.70 -2.72 1.49
CA TYR A 1111 31.02 -3.95 1.07
C TYR A 1111 30.24 -3.76 -0.24
N GLY A 1112 29.48 -2.65 -0.36
CA GLY A 1112 28.73 -2.31 -1.57
C GLY A 1112 29.61 -2.11 -2.81
N PHE A 1113 30.71 -1.36 -2.66
CA PHE A 1113 31.72 -1.16 -3.71
C PHE A 1113 32.35 -2.48 -4.19
N ILE A 1114 32.74 -3.36 -3.26
CA ILE A 1114 33.37 -4.64 -3.58
C ILE A 1114 32.40 -5.57 -4.33
N LYS A 1115 31.13 -5.64 -3.91
CA LYS A 1115 30.10 -6.40 -4.64
C LYS A 1115 29.80 -5.81 -6.03
N GLN A 1116 29.84 -4.49 -6.20
CA GLN A 1116 29.71 -3.85 -7.53
C GLN A 1116 30.92 -4.12 -8.44
N SER A 1117 32.12 -4.31 -7.88
CA SER A 1117 33.33 -4.69 -8.61
C SER A 1117 33.45 -6.20 -8.89
N ALA A 1118 32.34 -6.95 -8.78
CA ALA A 1118 32.31 -8.42 -8.87
C ALA A 1118 33.29 -9.15 -7.93
N GLY A 1119 33.63 -8.50 -6.81
CA GLY A 1119 34.50 -9.02 -5.76
C GLY A 1119 33.75 -9.50 -4.52
N HIS A 1120 34.52 -9.88 -3.50
CA HIS A 1120 34.00 -10.36 -2.22
C HIS A 1120 34.82 -9.78 -1.06
N LEU A 1121 34.19 -9.61 0.10
CA LEU A 1121 34.82 -9.11 1.32
C LEU A 1121 34.68 -10.17 2.40
N GLY A 1122 35.80 -10.84 2.73
CA GLY A 1122 35.88 -11.84 3.79
C GLY A 1122 36.32 -11.25 5.13
N LEU A 1123 35.92 -11.88 6.23
CA LEU A 1123 36.22 -11.46 7.60
C LEU A 1123 36.70 -12.64 8.47
N GLU A 1124 37.88 -12.52 9.04
CA GLU A 1124 38.41 -13.40 10.08
C GLU A 1124 38.63 -12.56 11.36
N SER A 1125 37.96 -12.87 12.47
CA SER A 1125 38.10 -12.06 13.70
C SER A 1125 37.87 -12.87 14.96
N GLU A 1126 38.71 -12.66 15.98
CA GLU A 1126 38.63 -13.31 17.29
C GLU A 1126 38.71 -12.26 18.40
N VAL A 1127 37.75 -12.29 19.33
CA VAL A 1127 37.64 -11.30 20.42
C VAL A 1127 38.90 -11.33 21.29
N GLY A 1128 39.51 -10.16 21.47
CA GLY A 1128 40.78 -10.00 22.20
C GLY A 1128 42.04 -10.34 21.41
N ARG A 1129 41.95 -10.70 20.12
CA ARG A 1129 43.12 -10.92 19.24
C ARG A 1129 43.17 -10.04 18.00
N GLY A 1130 42.03 -9.46 17.59
CA GLY A 1130 41.93 -8.54 16.46
C GLY A 1130 41.13 -9.09 15.29
N SER A 1131 41.12 -8.35 14.18
CA SER A 1131 40.37 -8.68 12.96
C SER A 1131 41.24 -8.63 11.71
N THR A 1132 40.87 -9.41 10.70
CA THR A 1132 41.42 -9.40 9.36
C THR A 1132 40.28 -9.29 8.36
N PHE A 1133 40.28 -8.20 7.60
CA PHE A 1133 39.40 -8.01 6.45
C PHE A 1133 40.16 -8.35 5.16
N LYS A 1134 39.56 -9.12 4.26
CA LYS A 1134 40.15 -9.55 2.98
C LYS A 1134 39.27 -9.12 1.82
N LEU A 1135 39.76 -8.22 0.98
CA LEU A 1135 39.08 -7.76 -0.23
C LEU A 1135 39.58 -8.61 -1.41
N TYR A 1136 38.72 -9.47 -1.94
CA TYR A 1136 38.96 -10.30 -3.11
C TYR A 1136 38.46 -9.56 -4.35
N LEU A 1137 39.36 -9.21 -5.26
CA LEU A 1137 39.04 -8.53 -6.51
C LEU A 1137 39.44 -9.43 -7.70
N PRO A 1138 38.56 -9.60 -8.71
CA PRO A 1138 38.83 -10.51 -9.82
C PRO A 1138 40.02 -10.05 -10.65
N ARG A 1139 40.85 -11.00 -11.07
CA ARG A 1139 42.00 -10.76 -11.95
C ARG A 1139 41.55 -10.17 -13.29
N HIS A 1140 42.16 -9.06 -13.69
CA HIS A 1140 42.03 -8.55 -15.05
C HIS A 1140 42.86 -9.41 -16.02
N GLN A 1141 42.24 -9.88 -17.11
CA GLN A 1141 42.89 -10.71 -18.14
C GLN A 1141 43.22 -9.96 -19.45
N GLY A 1142 43.06 -8.63 -19.49
CA GLY A 1142 43.50 -7.83 -20.64
C GLY A 1142 45.03 -7.73 -20.71
N ASP A 1143 45.54 -7.56 -21.93
CA ASP A 1143 46.97 -7.54 -22.24
C ASP A 1143 47.71 -6.43 -21.47
N ALA A 1144 48.99 -6.65 -21.18
CA ALA A 1144 49.79 -5.74 -20.37
C ALA A 1144 50.23 -4.49 -21.17
N GLY A 1145 49.28 -3.59 -21.40
CA GLY A 1145 49.55 -2.23 -21.87
C GLY A 1145 50.54 -1.54 -20.93
N SER A 1146 51.68 -1.16 -21.50
CA SER A 1146 52.79 -0.48 -20.83
C SER A 1146 52.41 0.94 -20.43
N ASP A 1147 52.34 1.19 -19.12
CA ASP A 1147 52.42 2.52 -18.52
C ASP A 1147 53.48 2.47 -17.40
N GLU A 1148 54.72 2.18 -17.76
CA GLU A 1148 55.89 2.57 -16.95
C GLU A 1148 56.23 4.02 -17.30
N GLU A 1149 55.66 4.99 -16.60
CA GLU A 1149 56.08 6.39 -16.74
C GLU A 1149 56.25 7.11 -15.40
N THR A 1150 57.48 7.03 -14.90
CA THR A 1150 58.24 8.15 -14.33
C THR A 1150 57.64 8.89 -13.13
N ARG A 1151 57.86 8.35 -11.92
CA ARG A 1151 57.99 9.18 -10.69
C ARG A 1151 59.28 10.01 -10.78
N GLY A 1152 59.25 11.07 -11.56
CA GLY A 1152 60.33 12.04 -11.69
C GLY A 1152 60.35 13.02 -10.51
N ASP A 1153 61.54 13.24 -9.97
CA ASP A 1153 61.85 14.29 -9.00
C ASP A 1153 61.43 15.68 -9.54
N ALA A 1154 61.09 16.62 -8.66
CA ALA A 1154 60.47 17.89 -9.06
C ALA A 1154 61.47 18.88 -9.69
N THR A 1155 61.78 18.69 -10.98
CA THR A 1155 62.52 19.67 -11.78
C THR A 1155 61.69 20.95 -11.94
N ARG A 1156 62.22 22.05 -11.40
CA ARG A 1156 61.73 23.41 -11.64
C ARG A 1156 61.74 23.71 -13.14
N GLY A 1157 60.79 24.55 -13.59
CA GLY A 1157 60.75 25.08 -14.95
C GLY A 1157 62.09 25.69 -15.36
N ALA A 1158 62.52 25.45 -16.60
CA ALA A 1158 63.81 25.89 -17.14
C ALA A 1158 63.74 27.30 -17.74
N GLY A 1159 62.88 28.16 -17.16
CA GLY A 1159 62.64 29.53 -17.62
C GLY A 1159 61.66 29.66 -18.80
N GLU A 1160 60.79 28.67 -19.02
CA GLU A 1160 59.62 28.82 -19.89
C GLU A 1160 58.70 29.93 -19.37
N THR A 1161 58.04 30.63 -20.29
CA THR A 1161 57.11 31.73 -19.98
C THR A 1161 55.67 31.30 -20.23
N VAL A 1162 54.83 31.38 -19.20
CA VAL A 1162 53.40 31.04 -19.26
C VAL A 1162 52.58 32.32 -19.17
N LEU A 1163 51.66 32.55 -20.11
CA LEU A 1163 50.68 33.63 -19.99
C LEU A 1163 49.39 33.07 -19.38
N VAL A 1164 48.94 33.65 -18.27
CA VAL A 1164 47.66 33.32 -17.60
C VAL A 1164 46.66 34.42 -17.91
N VAL A 1165 45.51 34.06 -18.48
CA VAL A 1165 44.40 34.99 -18.75
C VAL A 1165 43.12 34.45 -18.09
N GLU A 1166 42.69 35.14 -17.03
CA GLU A 1166 41.66 34.67 -16.10
C GLU A 1166 40.99 35.91 -15.51
N ASP A 1167 39.67 36.03 -15.55
CA ASP A 1167 38.99 37.24 -15.07
C ASP A 1167 38.81 37.25 -13.55
N ASP A 1168 38.63 36.09 -12.91
CA ASP A 1168 38.56 35.98 -11.45
C ASP A 1168 39.93 36.28 -10.81
N PRO A 1169 40.07 37.38 -10.02
CA PRO A 1169 41.35 37.77 -9.44
C PRO A 1169 41.88 36.80 -8.38
N ALA A 1170 41.02 36.01 -7.72
CA ALA A 1170 41.44 35.02 -6.73
C ALA A 1170 41.98 33.75 -7.42
N VAL A 1171 41.32 33.30 -8.50
CA VAL A 1171 41.81 32.17 -9.30
C VAL A 1171 43.09 32.54 -10.04
N ARG A 1172 43.16 33.75 -10.62
CA ARG A 1172 44.35 34.25 -11.32
C ARG A 1172 45.57 34.29 -10.39
N MET A 1173 45.42 34.88 -9.19
CA MET A 1173 46.46 34.92 -8.17
C MET A 1173 47.00 33.52 -7.84
N LEU A 1174 46.10 32.57 -7.55
CA LEU A 1174 46.44 31.19 -7.20
C LEU A 1174 47.22 30.47 -8.32
N VAL A 1175 46.79 30.61 -9.58
CA VAL A 1175 47.45 30.01 -10.73
C VAL A 1175 48.83 30.65 -10.99
N VAL A 1176 48.93 31.97 -10.84
CA VAL A 1176 50.21 32.71 -10.99
C VAL A 1176 51.21 32.32 -9.91
N GLU A 1177 50.78 32.23 -8.65
CA GLU A 1177 51.61 31.85 -7.50
C GLU A 1177 52.16 30.42 -7.66
N VAL A 1178 51.29 29.44 -7.96
CA VAL A 1178 51.69 28.03 -8.11
C VAL A 1178 52.63 27.81 -9.29
N LEU A 1179 52.40 28.47 -10.43
CA LEU A 1179 53.30 28.38 -11.58
C LEU A 1179 54.63 29.11 -11.33
N GLY A 1180 54.63 30.20 -10.55
CA GLY A 1180 55.83 30.89 -10.10
C GLY A 1180 56.70 30.02 -9.17
N ASP A 1181 56.10 29.36 -8.18
CA ASP A 1181 56.79 28.45 -7.26
C ASP A 1181 57.40 27.23 -7.96
N LEU A 1182 56.76 26.76 -9.03
CA LEU A 1182 57.29 25.71 -9.91
C LEU A 1182 58.43 26.19 -10.83
N GLY A 1183 58.78 27.49 -10.81
CA GLY A 1183 59.90 28.06 -11.54
C GLY A 1183 59.58 28.57 -12.95
N TYR A 1184 58.30 28.67 -13.33
CA TYR A 1184 57.90 29.27 -14.59
C TYR A 1184 57.86 30.80 -14.49
N ARG A 1185 58.19 31.49 -15.60
CA ARG A 1185 57.99 32.93 -15.68
C ARG A 1185 56.54 33.21 -16.05
N VAL A 1186 55.73 33.65 -15.10
CA VAL A 1186 54.32 33.94 -15.37
C VAL A 1186 54.14 35.38 -15.86
N LEU A 1187 53.32 35.55 -16.89
CA LEU A 1187 52.69 36.81 -17.28
C LEU A 1187 51.20 36.68 -16.98
N GLU A 1188 50.56 37.75 -16.53
CA GLU A 1188 49.13 37.74 -16.24
C GLU A 1188 48.36 38.81 -17.03
N ALA A 1189 47.11 38.52 -17.34
CA ALA A 1189 46.12 39.47 -17.83
C ALA A 1189 44.73 39.11 -17.25
N ASP A 1190 43.89 40.11 -16.97
CA ASP A 1190 42.54 39.86 -16.45
C ASP A 1190 41.49 39.69 -17.57
N ARG A 1191 41.81 40.12 -18.80
CA ARG A 1191 40.90 40.14 -19.96
C ARG A 1191 41.65 39.75 -21.23
N ALA A 1192 40.92 39.14 -22.18
CA ALA A 1192 41.49 38.68 -23.45
C ALA A 1192 42.05 39.83 -24.32
N GLU A 1193 41.48 41.03 -24.20
CA GLU A 1193 41.95 42.25 -24.86
C GLU A 1193 43.32 42.72 -24.35
N GLU A 1194 43.70 42.36 -23.11
CA GLU A 1194 45.01 42.63 -22.53
C GLU A 1194 46.00 41.48 -22.79
N GLY A 1195 45.52 40.24 -22.84
CA GLY A 1195 46.32 39.05 -23.18
C GLY A 1195 46.69 38.93 -24.66
N LEU A 1196 45.80 39.30 -25.60
CA LEU A 1196 46.03 39.14 -27.04
C LEU A 1196 47.22 39.97 -27.59
N PRO A 1197 47.45 41.23 -27.17
CA PRO A 1197 48.65 41.98 -27.56
C PRO A 1197 49.95 41.31 -27.11
N LEU A 1198 49.98 40.70 -25.91
CA LEU A 1198 51.13 39.91 -25.44
C LEU A 1198 51.36 38.69 -26.33
N LEU A 1199 50.28 37.99 -26.71
CA LEU A 1199 50.27 36.86 -27.64
C LEU A 1199 50.55 37.22 -29.12
N GLN A 1200 50.59 38.51 -29.46
CA GLN A 1200 50.98 39.04 -30.78
C GLN A 1200 52.36 39.71 -30.78
N SER A 1201 52.89 40.07 -29.61
CA SER A 1201 54.24 40.65 -29.42
C SER A 1201 55.37 39.71 -29.89
N SER A 1202 56.63 40.16 -29.82
CA SER A 1202 57.81 39.31 -30.00
C SER A 1202 58.28 38.59 -28.73
N GLN A 1203 57.58 38.72 -27.60
CA GLN A 1203 57.97 38.13 -26.32
C GLN A 1203 57.85 36.60 -26.32
N ARG A 1204 58.80 35.89 -25.71
CA ARG A 1204 58.71 34.43 -25.53
C ARG A 1204 57.49 34.10 -24.66
N ILE A 1205 56.59 33.26 -25.18
CA ILE A 1205 55.45 32.65 -24.47
C ILE A 1205 55.38 31.22 -24.98
N ASP A 1206 55.56 30.25 -24.08
CA ASP A 1206 55.66 28.82 -24.38
C ASP A 1206 54.32 28.09 -24.16
N LEU A 1207 53.50 28.57 -23.22
CA LEU A 1207 52.13 28.10 -22.94
C LEU A 1207 51.20 29.28 -22.67
N LEU A 1208 49.98 29.20 -23.19
CA LEU A 1208 48.84 30.03 -22.79
C LEU A 1208 47.94 29.20 -21.86
N VAL A 1209 47.68 29.71 -20.66
CA VAL A 1209 46.64 29.23 -19.74
C VAL A 1209 45.50 30.25 -19.79
N SER A 1210 44.29 29.87 -20.20
CA SER A 1210 43.17 30.80 -20.37
C SER A 1210 41.88 30.21 -19.83
N ASP A 1211 41.06 30.98 -19.10
CA ASP A 1211 39.64 30.60 -19.02
C ASP A 1211 39.03 30.67 -20.43
N ILE A 1212 38.08 29.79 -20.72
CA ILE A 1212 37.26 29.85 -21.93
C ILE A 1212 36.24 31.00 -21.80
N GLY A 1213 35.66 31.19 -20.61
CA GLY A 1213 34.53 32.08 -20.35
C GLY A 1213 34.83 33.58 -20.24
N LEU A 1214 36.01 34.04 -20.69
CA LEU A 1214 36.46 35.42 -20.51
C LEU A 1214 35.44 36.46 -21.03
N PRO A 1215 35.14 37.53 -20.25
CA PRO A 1215 34.20 38.55 -20.66
C PRO A 1215 34.77 39.44 -21.77
N GLY A 1216 34.06 39.54 -22.89
CA GLY A 1216 34.52 40.23 -24.10
C GLY A 1216 34.85 39.21 -25.19
N MET A 1217 36.14 39.05 -25.51
CA MET A 1217 36.62 37.98 -26.39
C MET A 1217 36.80 36.65 -25.63
N ASP A 1218 36.06 35.62 -26.04
CA ASP A 1218 36.22 34.21 -25.61
C ASP A 1218 37.70 33.78 -25.66
N GLY A 1219 38.19 33.14 -24.59
CA GLY A 1219 39.59 32.71 -24.47
C GLY A 1219 40.01 31.70 -25.54
N ARG A 1220 39.08 30.89 -26.05
CA ARG A 1220 39.30 30.03 -27.22
C ARG A 1220 39.54 30.87 -28.47
N ARG A 1221 38.78 31.94 -28.68
CA ARG A 1221 38.94 32.83 -29.83
C ARG A 1221 40.25 33.61 -29.76
N MET A 1222 40.65 34.05 -28.57
CA MET A 1222 41.98 34.61 -28.31
C MET A 1222 43.09 33.59 -28.67
N ALA A 1223 42.96 32.34 -28.22
CA ALA A 1223 43.92 31.27 -28.52
C ALA A 1223 44.04 30.93 -30.01
N GLU A 1224 42.93 30.92 -30.76
CA GLU A 1224 42.92 30.77 -32.22
C GLU A 1224 43.71 31.90 -32.92
N LEU A 1225 43.42 33.16 -32.56
CA LEU A 1225 44.10 34.34 -33.11
C LEU A 1225 45.59 34.38 -32.73
N ALA A 1226 45.92 33.95 -31.52
CA ALA A 1226 47.29 33.78 -31.05
C ALA A 1226 48.03 32.70 -31.87
N ARG A 1227 47.39 31.55 -32.16
CA ARG A 1227 48.00 30.48 -32.96
C ARG A 1227 48.17 30.81 -34.44
N GLN A 1228 47.41 31.76 -34.99
CA GLN A 1228 47.70 32.30 -36.34
C GLN A 1228 49.06 33.02 -36.38
N HIS A 1229 49.47 33.67 -35.28
CA HIS A 1229 50.76 34.35 -35.16
C HIS A 1229 51.86 33.45 -34.58
N ARG A 1230 51.50 32.50 -33.72
CA ARG A 1230 52.37 31.52 -33.06
C ARG A 1230 51.85 30.08 -33.29
N PRO A 1231 52.06 29.46 -34.48
CA PRO A 1231 51.45 28.16 -34.81
C PRO A 1231 51.75 27.01 -33.84
N LYS A 1232 52.92 27.09 -33.18
CA LYS A 1232 53.41 26.13 -32.19
C LYS A 1232 53.04 26.45 -30.72
N LEU A 1233 52.31 27.54 -30.47
CA LEU A 1233 51.88 27.89 -29.11
C LEU A 1233 50.98 26.79 -28.54
N LYS A 1234 51.34 26.33 -27.34
CA LYS A 1234 50.56 25.37 -26.57
C LYS A 1234 49.48 26.13 -25.80
N VAL A 1235 48.30 25.54 -25.63
CA VAL A 1235 47.16 26.21 -24.97
C VAL A 1235 46.46 25.25 -24.00
N LEU A 1236 46.46 25.59 -22.71
CA LEU A 1236 45.68 24.93 -21.68
C LEU A 1236 44.44 25.78 -21.36
N PHE A 1237 43.26 25.28 -21.69
CA PHE A 1237 42.02 25.92 -21.28
C PHE A 1237 41.63 25.52 -19.86
N ILE A 1238 41.29 26.49 -19.03
CA ILE A 1238 40.63 26.25 -17.74
C ILE A 1238 39.14 26.55 -17.93
N THR A 1239 38.23 25.75 -17.37
CA THR A 1239 36.78 25.98 -17.54
C THR A 1239 35.95 25.67 -16.29
N GLY A 1240 35.04 26.57 -15.94
CA GLY A 1240 34.03 26.36 -14.89
C GLY A 1240 32.83 25.49 -15.30
N TYR A 1241 32.71 25.14 -16.58
CA TYR A 1241 31.67 24.22 -17.04
C TYR A 1241 32.11 22.76 -16.86
N ALA A 1242 31.27 21.95 -16.23
CA ALA A 1242 31.48 20.51 -16.13
C ALA A 1242 31.67 19.90 -17.53
N ALA A 1243 32.75 19.15 -17.71
CA ALA A 1243 33.11 18.60 -19.01
C ALA A 1243 32.08 17.56 -19.48
N LYS A 1244 31.20 17.94 -20.42
CA LYS A 1244 30.44 16.95 -21.18
C LYS A 1244 31.39 16.06 -21.95
N ALA A 1245 31.22 14.75 -21.80
CA ALA A 1245 32.13 13.70 -22.28
C ALA A 1245 32.19 13.50 -23.81
N ALA A 1246 31.98 14.55 -24.61
CA ALA A 1246 32.01 14.53 -26.07
C ALA A 1246 33.10 15.45 -26.68
N VAL A 1247 33.81 16.25 -25.88
CA VAL A 1247 34.68 17.34 -26.40
C VAL A 1247 36.09 16.88 -26.79
N ARG A 1248 36.57 15.71 -26.34
CA ARG A 1248 37.94 15.24 -26.64
C ARG A 1248 38.18 14.83 -28.10
N GLY A 1249 37.14 14.46 -28.85
CA GLY A 1249 37.30 13.84 -30.18
C GLY A 1249 37.51 14.83 -31.35
N GLU A 1250 36.81 15.96 -31.36
CA GLU A 1250 36.74 16.85 -32.54
C GLU A 1250 37.11 18.32 -32.26
N PHE A 1251 37.44 18.69 -31.01
CA PHE A 1251 37.40 20.09 -30.57
C PHE A 1251 38.76 20.74 -30.21
N LEU A 1252 39.81 19.93 -29.98
CA LEU A 1252 41.15 20.38 -29.58
C LEU A 1252 42.16 20.13 -30.72
N ALA A 1253 42.80 21.20 -31.21
CA ALA A 1253 43.88 21.08 -32.20
C ALA A 1253 45.19 20.63 -31.53
N PRO A 1254 46.10 19.93 -32.24
CA PRO A 1254 47.37 19.46 -31.67
C PRO A 1254 48.13 20.55 -30.90
N GLY A 1255 48.49 20.27 -29.64
CA GLY A 1255 49.06 21.24 -28.70
C GLY A 1255 48.06 22.03 -27.85
N MET A 1256 46.77 21.71 -27.89
CA MET A 1256 45.74 22.22 -26.97
C MET A 1256 45.29 21.13 -25.99
N ASP A 1257 44.99 21.52 -24.75
CA ASP A 1257 44.41 20.66 -23.72
C ASP A 1257 43.47 21.46 -22.80
N MET A 1258 42.80 20.79 -21.84
CA MET A 1258 41.77 21.42 -20.99
C MET A 1258 41.74 20.85 -19.56
N LEU A 1259 41.45 21.73 -18.60
CA LEU A 1259 41.32 21.47 -17.16
C LEU A 1259 40.01 22.08 -16.63
N THR A 1260 39.31 21.40 -15.72
CA THR A 1260 38.00 21.83 -15.18
C THR A 1260 38.10 22.41 -13.77
N LYS A 1261 37.42 23.52 -13.49
CA LYS A 1261 37.29 24.10 -12.13
C LYS A 1261 36.19 23.35 -11.35
N PRO A 1262 36.37 23.07 -10.04
CA PRO A 1262 37.60 23.22 -9.28
C PRO A 1262 38.61 22.12 -9.63
N PHE A 1263 39.88 22.48 -9.80
CA PHE A 1263 41.00 21.56 -10.01
C PHE A 1263 41.93 21.55 -8.80
N ALA A 1264 42.63 20.44 -8.58
CA ALA A 1264 43.73 20.37 -7.63
C ALA A 1264 45.03 20.92 -8.26
N LEU A 1265 45.88 21.53 -7.45
CA LEU A 1265 47.06 22.30 -7.91
C LEU A 1265 48.15 21.42 -8.53
N ASP A 1266 48.29 20.20 -8.02
CA ASP A 1266 49.14 19.14 -8.56
C ASP A 1266 48.66 18.68 -9.96
N VAL A 1267 47.35 18.63 -10.20
CA VAL A 1267 46.80 18.30 -11.53
C VAL A 1267 47.13 19.42 -12.53
N LEU A 1268 46.98 20.70 -12.14
CA LEU A 1268 47.42 21.83 -12.98
C LEU A 1268 48.92 21.76 -13.28
N ALA A 1269 49.76 21.55 -12.26
CA ALA A 1269 51.21 21.45 -12.39
C ALA A 1269 51.63 20.33 -13.35
N ASN A 1270 51.08 19.12 -13.17
CA ASN A 1270 51.33 17.98 -14.03
C ASN A 1270 50.90 18.25 -15.48
N LYS A 1271 49.74 18.91 -15.68
CA LYS A 1271 49.21 19.19 -17.02
C LYS A 1271 50.02 20.24 -17.78
N VAL A 1272 50.46 21.30 -17.09
CA VAL A 1272 51.40 22.29 -17.63
C VAL A 1272 52.73 21.64 -18.03
N ARG A 1273 53.26 20.72 -17.21
CA ARG A 1273 54.48 19.96 -17.50
C ARG A 1273 54.33 19.05 -18.72
N GLU A 1274 53.30 18.21 -18.74
CA GLU A 1274 52.95 17.30 -19.86
C GLU A 1274 52.86 18.08 -21.17
N MET A 1275 52.13 19.21 -21.15
CA MET A 1275 52.04 20.07 -22.32
C MET A 1275 53.39 20.64 -22.71
N LEU A 1276 54.14 21.28 -21.80
CA LEU A 1276 55.39 21.98 -22.15
C LEU A 1276 56.50 21.05 -22.64
N LEU A 1277 56.71 19.90 -22.00
CA LEU A 1277 57.75 18.93 -22.36
C LEU A 1277 57.35 18.01 -23.53
N GLY A 1278 56.05 17.74 -23.70
CA GLY A 1278 55.53 16.70 -24.61
C GLY A 1278 55.51 15.31 -23.95
N PRO A 1279 54.82 14.32 -24.56
CA PRO A 1279 54.91 12.94 -24.10
C PRO A 1279 56.35 12.43 -24.26
N GLY A 1280 56.82 11.69 -23.25
CA GLY A 1280 58.15 11.09 -23.19
C GLY A 1280 58.34 9.92 -24.15
#